data_AF-A0A357TG03-F1
#
_entry.id   AF-A0A357TG03-F1
#
_cell.length_a   1.000
_cell.length_b   1.000
_cell.length_c   1.000
_cell.angle_alpha   90.00
_cell.angle_beta   90.00
_cell.angle_gamma   90.00
#
_symmetry.space_group_name_H-M   'P 1'
#
loop_
_entity.id
_entity.type
_entity.pdbx_description
1 polymer ?
#
loop_
_entity_poly.entity_id
_entity_poly.type
_entity_poly.pdbx_seq_one_letter_code
_entity_poly.pdbx_strand_id
1 'polypeptide(L)'
;MNRLIKLSNQRSFYRIIPNFGIIITLFWSVFARTEDLSISEIMPVNCSTLTDEDGDFSDWIEIYNPTDKDVNLLNYGLSDESGNPFKWRFPEHLLGPGERTLVFASGKDRRSTRLRPKTIDSGLPLTIPGLSLWLDASDESSLVMDNTGAVRRWTSKTEQPPKLAPAKHQPINPGSVAGLRFWLDSSDKKLLQIEKGRLTRWLDKSDDSRHAEQSRFLSRPNVFELPSGPPLIVLDGKDDHLRFERLENIRSVFWVIAEHKKSSLGYRLLLGDFEKYHFARAMNGFMFHDSRYSVGREGRAWIDGAEVDPFHTPLPIGRLGLVTSISNKPGVASNLGSDRFLPGRSWHGRIAEVLLFNRTLDETTRIGIERYLVDKWGLADQYGPLTGDTASQTNIAGRPVRVIDPLSGRPFLRFDGLDDVLVTRRRMAVQTVFAVAREAGHATKSHNALVGDFKFSHFNRGGDRLVYYPKGHFAREDTVVRLDGRPIDPIVTRLPEKLFQLTSTSPTPMPLSLIGSDRLVPDRNWHGDIGELLAFNRELDATEIATVETWLKAKWELPAIQWHTNFRVSSGETIRLTQPLGQAASAVWVPPCPPDSSLGQASGIHGNFHFADPTPGLANTTPHAFGWLEAPRLAKPPGRYVEAIDLALESPDKNSTLRYTLDGSEPDAGATLYAGPIRLAKPTVVRARAFRDGFLPGPIVTSSYFVGEKTAFPIASISTDPGNLFDPDRGIYTEGRDYLNGTPEPVYNFKREWERSAYFEWFEPGESLGLGRKIGLRIHGGWTRHYYQKSLRLYARPRYGEAVFVHRFFPDLDMGEFRRLILRNAGNGWKTAFMRDAVGHDLTARMGFEFQAWRPTVVYLNGQFWGIHNLRERIDSHYLSSHTGYHESEIDLLQHTVKSGDMKHWQQVNEIVNLWKTLESEERIARLEAMVDIDNLMDYIILEVFLDNTDWPRNNVRQWRPRTADGRWRWIPYDLDGILGTAGHNASFNTLQRSVLHLPGHSPDFIRVLQKLLNHPRYRQRFIHRFAMHMQGDLSAERILHAVQAKQTALEPEMTRHILRWRKDVDAIAQGEKEGNWSLPLWDIYDWHEQVRKLRDFASSRHEHVWGHLRKAFLLDKPAILTLADPDSRIHSAEIEGVPIKKTGGVWSARLFTGQPMQLTIQPHDGWEIAGWKNDNAPDPDRLFTLKTDTALRPQFAERSQLRITSVEQSDDGAMQIVYEQLGTKAHRVEVSANLTDWTLAQELPAALGQADQTFRIKIDSNRRACFFRIVAFP
;
A
#
# COMPACT_ATOMS: atom_id res chain seq x y z
N MET A 1 3.97 -56.49 -13.93
CA MET A 1 4.19 -57.86 -14.45
C MET A 1 4.79 -57.75 -15.85
N ASN A 2 6.01 -58.27 -16.05
CA ASN A 2 6.73 -58.60 -17.30
C ASN A 2 6.77 -57.56 -18.44
N ARG A 3 7.88 -56.84 -18.67
CA ARG A 3 9.20 -57.24 -19.26
C ARG A 3 9.27 -56.99 -20.78
N LEU A 4 10.27 -56.17 -21.16
CA LEU A 4 11.22 -56.37 -22.29
C LEU A 4 10.66 -56.05 -23.72
N ILE A 5 11.35 -55.46 -24.70
CA ILE A 5 12.70 -54.90 -24.84
C ILE A 5 12.91 -54.33 -26.27
N LYS A 6 13.92 -53.45 -26.43
CA LYS A 6 14.79 -53.17 -27.60
C LYS A 6 14.26 -52.45 -28.85
N LEU A 7 14.74 -51.19 -28.98
CA LEU A 7 15.91 -50.78 -29.80
C LEU A 7 16.10 -51.47 -31.17
N SER A 8 16.18 -50.68 -32.25
CA SER A 8 17.48 -50.41 -32.92
C SER A 8 17.40 -49.40 -34.08
N ASN A 9 18.37 -48.49 -34.08
CA ASN A 9 18.83 -47.56 -35.12
C ASN A 9 19.08 -48.18 -36.51
N GLN A 10 19.01 -47.35 -37.57
CA GLN A 10 20.14 -46.93 -38.46
C GLN A 10 19.57 -46.28 -39.76
N ARG A 11 19.84 -44.99 -40.04
CA ARG A 11 20.99 -44.38 -40.76
C ARG A 11 21.12 -44.69 -42.27
N SER A 12 20.79 -43.66 -43.07
CA SER A 12 21.61 -43.03 -44.12
C SER A 12 21.79 -43.67 -45.52
N PHE A 13 21.12 -43.03 -46.50
CA PHE A 13 21.66 -42.30 -47.67
C PHE A 13 22.38 -42.94 -48.89
N TYR A 14 21.89 -42.48 -50.06
CA TYR A 14 22.51 -42.21 -51.40
C TYR A 14 22.78 -43.40 -52.36
N ARG A 15 22.41 -43.41 -53.66
CA ARG A 15 22.91 -42.54 -54.75
C ARG A 15 22.29 -42.85 -56.16
N ILE A 16 22.27 -41.83 -57.04
CA ILE A 16 22.43 -41.78 -58.55
C ILE A 16 21.13 -41.94 -59.44
N ILE A 17 20.51 -40.93 -60.12
CA ILE A 17 20.86 -39.91 -61.19
C ILE A 17 20.51 -40.41 -62.64
N PRO A 18 20.06 -39.61 -63.68
CA PRO A 18 19.26 -38.36 -63.78
C PRO A 18 18.34 -38.17 -65.06
N ASN A 19 17.66 -37.01 -65.15
CA ASN A 19 17.28 -36.16 -66.31
C ASN A 19 16.41 -36.68 -67.50
N PHE A 20 15.22 -36.08 -67.70
CA PHE A 20 14.97 -34.99 -68.67
C PHE A 20 13.55 -34.41 -68.45
N GLY A 21 13.37 -33.09 -68.65
CA GLY A 21 12.24 -32.34 -68.11
C GLY A 21 11.20 -31.77 -69.09
N ILE A 22 10.33 -30.97 -68.47
CA ILE A 22 9.71 -29.72 -68.97
C ILE A 22 8.35 -29.82 -69.72
N ILE A 23 7.30 -29.40 -68.98
CA ILE A 23 6.15 -28.53 -69.37
C ILE A 23 4.89 -29.19 -69.99
N ILE A 24 3.78 -29.31 -69.23
CA ILE A 24 2.58 -28.43 -69.21
C ILE A 24 1.55 -28.94 -68.16
N THR A 25 1.36 -28.10 -67.15
CA THR A 25 0.19 -27.78 -66.31
C THR A 25 -1.22 -28.13 -66.81
N LEU A 26 -2.06 -28.70 -65.93
CA LEU A 26 -3.36 -28.17 -65.46
C LEU A 26 -4.20 -29.33 -64.90
N PHE A 27 -4.28 -29.44 -63.57
CA PHE A 27 -5.40 -29.94 -62.76
C PHE A 27 -4.88 -30.23 -61.33
N TRP A 28 -4.39 -29.17 -60.67
CA TRP A 28 -4.50 -29.11 -59.22
C TRP A 28 -5.65 -28.16 -58.94
N SER A 29 -6.74 -28.71 -58.44
CA SER A 29 -7.83 -27.96 -57.82
C SER A 29 -7.22 -26.99 -56.81
N VAL A 30 -7.30 -25.70 -57.14
CA VAL A 30 -7.15 -24.61 -56.19
C VAL A 30 -8.30 -24.77 -55.20
N PHE A 31 -8.04 -25.40 -54.05
CA PHE A 31 -8.80 -25.04 -52.87
C PHE A 31 -8.39 -23.61 -52.55
N ALA A 32 -9.21 -22.64 -52.97
CA ALA A 32 -9.19 -21.34 -52.36
C ALA A 32 -9.43 -21.58 -50.86
N ARG A 33 -8.39 -21.44 -50.03
CA ARG A 33 -8.60 -21.24 -48.60
C ARG A 33 -9.39 -19.94 -48.51
N THR A 34 -10.66 -20.03 -48.16
CA THR A 34 -11.38 -18.89 -47.61
C THR A 34 -10.59 -18.44 -46.39
N GLU A 35 -10.07 -17.21 -46.39
CA GLU A 35 -9.62 -16.60 -45.14
C GLU A 35 -10.84 -16.56 -44.23
N ASP A 36 -10.76 -17.26 -43.11
CA ASP A 36 -11.77 -17.29 -42.05
C ASP A 36 -11.09 -16.73 -40.79
N LEU A 37 -11.83 -16.63 -39.68
CA LEU A 37 -11.30 -16.14 -38.42
C LEU A 37 -10.01 -16.87 -38.02
N SER A 38 -9.01 -16.10 -37.60
CA SER A 38 -7.72 -16.63 -37.18
C SER A 38 -7.47 -16.37 -35.69
N ILE A 39 -6.66 -17.23 -35.09
CA ILE A 39 -6.06 -16.94 -33.79
C ILE A 39 -4.79 -16.13 -34.09
N SER A 40 -4.77 -14.85 -33.73
CA SER A 40 -3.70 -13.91 -34.10
C SER A 40 -2.60 -13.82 -33.06
N GLU A 41 -2.93 -13.98 -31.78
CA GLU A 41 -1.99 -13.90 -30.66
C GLU A 41 -2.50 -14.72 -29.45
N ILE A 42 -1.61 -15.38 -28.72
CA ILE A 42 -1.89 -16.11 -27.49
C ILE A 42 -0.84 -15.72 -26.45
N MET A 43 -1.29 -15.35 -25.25
CA MET A 43 -0.45 -15.23 -24.05
C MET A 43 -0.72 -16.41 -23.12
N PRO A 44 0.17 -17.40 -23.09
CA PRO A 44 -0.02 -18.61 -22.29
C PRO A 44 0.46 -18.48 -20.84
N VAL A 45 1.26 -17.45 -20.52
CA VAL A 45 1.76 -17.22 -19.16
C VAL A 45 1.80 -15.72 -18.88
N ASN A 46 0.68 -15.18 -18.42
CA ASN A 46 0.54 -13.76 -18.13
C ASN A 46 0.85 -13.46 -16.67
N CYS A 47 1.85 -12.63 -16.41
CA CYS A 47 2.29 -12.23 -15.08
C CYS A 47 2.13 -10.73 -14.83
N SER A 48 2.26 -9.92 -15.87
CA SER A 48 2.26 -8.45 -15.76
C SER A 48 1.67 -7.70 -16.94
N THR A 49 1.32 -8.36 -18.05
CA THR A 49 0.95 -7.69 -19.30
C THR A 49 -0.47 -7.13 -19.29
N LEU A 50 -1.48 -7.98 -19.06
CA LEU A 50 -2.90 -7.62 -19.14
C LEU A 50 -3.70 -8.26 -18.00
N THR A 51 -4.31 -7.47 -17.11
CA THR A 51 -5.24 -8.01 -16.10
C THR A 51 -6.64 -8.20 -16.67
N ASP A 52 -7.35 -9.22 -16.21
CA ASP A 52 -8.80 -9.35 -16.43
C ASP A 52 -9.62 -8.40 -15.53
N GLU A 53 -10.95 -8.46 -15.63
CA GLU A 53 -11.84 -7.59 -14.86
C GLU A 53 -11.82 -7.81 -13.35
N ASP A 54 -11.25 -8.93 -12.88
CA ASP A 54 -11.08 -9.24 -11.46
C ASP A 54 -9.69 -8.81 -10.94
N GLY A 55 -8.82 -8.27 -11.81
CA GLY A 55 -7.44 -7.89 -11.49
C GLY A 55 -6.44 -9.04 -11.62
N ASP A 56 -6.85 -10.21 -12.12
CA ASP A 56 -5.99 -11.37 -12.30
C ASP A 56 -5.24 -11.29 -13.64
N PHE A 57 -3.97 -11.70 -13.68
CA PHE A 57 -3.22 -11.89 -14.93
C PHE A 57 -3.57 -13.26 -15.54
N SER A 58 -4.76 -13.38 -16.11
CA SER A 58 -5.21 -14.60 -16.79
C SER A 58 -4.54 -14.76 -18.16
N ASP A 59 -4.32 -15.99 -18.59
CA ASP A 59 -3.94 -16.31 -19.98
C ASP A 59 -5.00 -15.78 -20.93
N TRP A 60 -4.63 -15.39 -22.14
CA TRP A 60 -5.58 -14.85 -23.11
C TRP A 60 -5.28 -15.28 -24.54
N ILE A 61 -6.34 -15.33 -25.33
CA ILE A 61 -6.35 -15.76 -26.74
C ILE A 61 -7.02 -14.64 -27.53
N GLU A 62 -6.34 -14.15 -28.58
CA GLU A 62 -6.85 -13.15 -29.51
C GLU A 62 -7.40 -13.81 -30.78
N ILE A 63 -8.60 -13.40 -31.17
CA ILE A 63 -9.24 -13.78 -32.42
C ILE A 63 -9.28 -12.58 -33.35
N TYR A 64 -8.86 -12.78 -34.60
CA TYR A 64 -8.79 -11.77 -35.65
C TYR A 64 -9.71 -12.14 -36.82
N ASN A 65 -10.41 -11.14 -37.36
CA ASN A 65 -11.15 -11.27 -38.61
C ASN A 65 -10.33 -10.72 -39.79
N PRO A 66 -9.66 -11.57 -40.59
CA PRO A 66 -8.94 -11.13 -41.79
C PRO A 66 -9.86 -10.82 -42.98
N THR A 67 -11.15 -11.18 -42.90
CA THR A 67 -12.06 -11.07 -44.04
C THR A 67 -12.53 -9.63 -44.29
N ASP A 68 -13.12 -9.40 -45.46
CA ASP A 68 -13.72 -8.13 -45.87
C ASP A 68 -15.18 -7.95 -45.37
N LYS A 69 -15.68 -8.88 -44.55
CA LYS A 69 -17.07 -8.90 -44.06
C LYS A 69 -17.15 -9.07 -42.55
N ASP A 70 -18.27 -8.62 -41.98
CA ASP A 70 -18.62 -8.91 -40.59
C ASP A 70 -18.83 -10.44 -40.41
N VAL A 71 -18.23 -11.03 -39.37
CA VAL A 71 -18.40 -12.44 -39.01
C VAL A 71 -19.09 -12.55 -37.66
N ASN A 72 -20.18 -13.31 -37.58
CA ASN A 72 -20.85 -13.59 -36.31
C ASN A 72 -20.21 -14.81 -35.63
N LEU A 73 -19.68 -14.61 -34.42
CA LEU A 73 -19.02 -15.65 -33.63
C LEU A 73 -19.99 -16.68 -33.03
N LEU A 74 -21.31 -16.49 -33.15
CA LEU A 74 -22.31 -17.39 -32.56
C LEU A 74 -22.01 -18.86 -32.91
N ASN A 75 -21.85 -19.68 -31.87
CA ASN A 75 -21.55 -21.12 -31.94
C ASN A 75 -20.18 -21.52 -32.50
N TYR A 76 -19.27 -20.57 -32.78
CA TYR A 76 -17.86 -20.93 -32.92
C TYR A 76 -17.37 -21.60 -31.62
N GLY A 77 -16.49 -22.58 -31.75
CA GLY A 77 -15.88 -23.32 -30.64
C GLY A 77 -14.44 -22.90 -30.39
N LEU A 78 -14.04 -22.78 -29.12
CA LEU A 78 -12.66 -22.68 -28.69
C LEU A 78 -12.31 -23.90 -27.82
N SER A 79 -11.16 -24.51 -28.06
CA SER A 79 -10.75 -25.71 -27.33
C SER A 79 -9.24 -25.91 -27.31
N ASP A 80 -8.72 -26.38 -26.17
CA ASP A 80 -7.40 -26.97 -25.95
C ASP A 80 -7.37 -28.50 -26.23
N GLU A 81 -8.54 -29.12 -26.44
CA GLU A 81 -8.70 -30.57 -26.57
C GLU A 81 -9.16 -30.99 -27.96
N SER A 82 -8.33 -31.78 -28.65
CA SER A 82 -8.63 -32.27 -30.01
C SER A 82 -9.91 -33.12 -30.12
N GLY A 83 -10.28 -33.85 -29.07
CA GLY A 83 -11.49 -34.67 -29.02
C GLY A 83 -12.78 -33.90 -28.71
N ASN A 84 -12.68 -32.63 -28.31
CA ASN A 84 -13.81 -31.78 -27.96
C ASN A 84 -13.64 -30.38 -28.58
N PRO A 85 -13.83 -30.20 -29.89
CA PRO A 85 -13.55 -28.94 -30.59
C PRO A 85 -14.48 -27.77 -30.20
N PHE A 86 -15.50 -28.02 -29.37
CA PHE A 86 -16.47 -27.03 -28.87
C PHE A 86 -16.50 -26.98 -27.34
N LYS A 87 -15.36 -27.27 -26.68
CA LYS A 87 -15.23 -27.25 -25.20
C LYS A 87 -15.72 -25.95 -24.58
N TRP A 88 -15.46 -24.82 -25.25
CA TRP A 88 -16.09 -23.54 -24.99
C TRP A 88 -16.73 -23.00 -26.27
N ARG A 89 -17.90 -22.37 -26.19
CA ARG A 89 -18.62 -21.82 -27.36
C ARG A 89 -18.83 -20.32 -27.20
N PHE A 90 -18.56 -19.58 -28.26
CA PHE A 90 -18.80 -18.15 -28.32
C PHE A 90 -20.30 -17.85 -28.26
N PRO A 91 -20.71 -16.82 -27.47
CA PRO A 91 -22.03 -16.23 -27.58
C PRO A 91 -22.15 -15.42 -28.90
N GLU A 92 -23.34 -14.87 -29.17
CA GLU A 92 -23.50 -13.97 -30.31
C GLU A 92 -22.62 -12.73 -30.18
N HIS A 93 -21.82 -12.47 -31.22
CA HIS A 93 -20.98 -11.29 -31.35
C HIS A 93 -20.59 -11.08 -32.81
N LEU A 94 -20.77 -9.86 -33.30
CA LEU A 94 -20.38 -9.48 -34.65
C LEU A 94 -18.97 -8.88 -34.62
N LEU A 95 -18.02 -9.53 -35.29
CA LEU A 95 -16.64 -9.09 -35.43
C LEU A 95 -16.43 -8.54 -36.84
N GLY A 96 -16.20 -7.23 -36.97
CA GLY A 96 -16.06 -6.53 -38.25
C GLY A 96 -14.74 -6.83 -38.99
N PRO A 97 -14.63 -6.43 -40.27
CA PRO A 97 -13.41 -6.56 -41.06
C PRO A 97 -12.22 -5.93 -40.35
N GLY A 98 -11.14 -6.69 -40.17
CA GLY A 98 -9.92 -6.20 -39.51
C GLY A 98 -10.01 -6.07 -37.98
N GLU A 99 -11.17 -6.31 -37.38
CA GLU A 99 -11.36 -6.25 -35.91
C GLU A 99 -10.73 -7.46 -35.21
N ARG A 100 -10.38 -7.26 -33.93
CA ARG A 100 -9.83 -8.27 -33.02
C ARG A 100 -10.68 -8.34 -31.76
N THR A 101 -10.71 -9.49 -31.12
CA THR A 101 -11.34 -9.66 -29.81
C THR A 101 -10.53 -10.63 -28.94
N LEU A 102 -10.54 -10.38 -27.63
CA LEU A 102 -9.80 -11.18 -26.64
C LEU A 102 -10.74 -12.11 -25.86
N VAL A 103 -10.26 -13.32 -25.60
CA VAL A 103 -10.89 -14.30 -24.70
C VAL A 103 -9.87 -14.67 -23.64
N PHE A 104 -10.21 -14.49 -22.37
CA PHE A 104 -9.37 -14.97 -21.28
C PHE A 104 -9.52 -16.48 -21.12
N ALA A 105 -8.42 -17.21 -21.19
CA ALA A 105 -8.37 -18.63 -20.86
C ALA A 105 -8.10 -18.80 -19.36
N SER A 106 -9.09 -18.47 -18.52
CA SER A 106 -8.91 -18.41 -17.06
C SER A 106 -9.47 -19.61 -16.30
N GLY A 107 -10.34 -20.39 -16.93
CA GLY A 107 -11.18 -21.41 -16.28
C GLY A 107 -12.48 -20.90 -15.65
N LYS A 108 -12.79 -19.60 -15.73
CA LYS A 108 -13.94 -18.97 -15.06
C LYS A 108 -15.29 -19.17 -15.79
N ASP A 109 -15.30 -19.65 -17.04
CA ASP A 109 -16.48 -19.96 -17.86
C ASP A 109 -17.55 -18.84 -17.98
N ARG A 110 -17.16 -17.63 -18.39
CA ARG A 110 -18.06 -16.45 -18.52
C ARG A 110 -18.38 -16.16 -19.99
N ARG A 111 -19.68 -16.02 -20.32
CA ARG A 111 -20.19 -15.96 -21.71
C ARG A 111 -21.26 -14.87 -21.94
N SER A 112 -20.98 -13.62 -21.59
CA SER A 112 -21.94 -12.52 -21.81
C SER A 112 -22.18 -12.24 -23.31
N THR A 113 -23.43 -12.03 -23.71
CA THR A 113 -23.82 -11.61 -25.06
C THR A 113 -23.67 -10.10 -25.23
N ARG A 114 -22.98 -9.64 -26.29
CA ARG A 114 -22.87 -8.22 -26.66
C ARG A 114 -23.86 -7.88 -27.77
N LEU A 115 -24.82 -6.99 -27.53
CA LEU A 115 -25.53 -6.28 -28.61
C LEU A 115 -25.01 -4.84 -28.64
N ARG A 116 -24.21 -4.47 -29.66
CA ARG A 116 -23.81 -3.08 -29.89
C ARG A 116 -25.08 -2.24 -30.18
N PRO A 117 -25.37 -1.15 -29.43
CA PRO A 117 -26.43 -0.23 -29.78
C PRO A 117 -26.16 0.37 -31.17
N LYS A 118 -27.15 0.37 -32.08
CA LYS A 118 -26.97 0.81 -33.47
C LYS A 118 -26.64 2.31 -33.63
N THR A 119 -26.95 3.16 -32.63
CA THR A 119 -26.67 4.60 -32.63
C THR A 119 -26.61 5.14 -31.20
N ILE A 120 -25.57 5.92 -30.87
CA ILE A 120 -25.43 6.66 -29.61
C ILE A 120 -25.46 8.16 -29.98
N ASP A 121 -26.31 8.94 -29.33
CA ASP A 121 -26.35 10.40 -29.51
C ASP A 121 -25.06 11.03 -28.98
N SER A 122 -24.20 11.52 -29.86
CA SER A 122 -22.91 12.12 -29.50
C SER A 122 -23.03 13.51 -28.87
N GLY A 123 -24.22 14.10 -28.75
CA GLY A 123 -24.46 15.44 -28.20
C GLY A 123 -25.30 15.48 -26.92
N LEU A 124 -25.80 14.34 -26.44
CA LEU A 124 -26.77 14.27 -25.34
C LEU A 124 -26.38 15.13 -24.11
N PRO A 125 -25.14 15.09 -23.57
CA PRO A 125 -24.80 15.91 -22.41
C PRO A 125 -25.00 17.42 -22.60
N LEU A 126 -24.81 17.94 -23.82
CA LEU A 126 -24.99 19.38 -24.12
C LEU A 126 -26.45 19.82 -24.04
N THR A 127 -27.39 18.88 -24.09
CA THR A 127 -28.82 19.18 -23.98
C THR A 127 -29.28 19.43 -22.54
N ILE A 128 -28.47 19.05 -21.55
CA ILE A 128 -28.80 19.16 -20.12
C ILE A 128 -28.25 20.48 -19.55
N PRO A 129 -29.12 21.37 -19.02
CA PRO A 129 -28.68 22.65 -18.47
C PRO A 129 -27.69 22.50 -17.32
N GLY A 130 -26.72 23.41 -17.24
CA GLY A 130 -25.74 23.46 -16.15
C GLY A 130 -24.48 22.63 -16.38
N LEU A 131 -24.32 21.97 -17.53
CA LEU A 131 -23.07 21.32 -17.91
C LEU A 131 -21.94 22.36 -17.97
N SER A 132 -20.91 22.14 -17.18
CA SER A 132 -19.80 23.07 -16.97
C SER A 132 -18.42 22.47 -17.28
N LEU A 133 -18.31 21.15 -17.43
CA LEU A 133 -17.12 20.48 -17.94
C LEU A 133 -17.54 19.20 -18.64
N TRP A 134 -16.97 18.95 -19.81
CA TRP A 134 -17.11 17.69 -20.52
C TRP A 134 -15.80 17.29 -21.19
N LEU A 135 -15.12 16.32 -20.60
CA LEU A 135 -13.87 15.76 -21.09
C LEU A 135 -14.08 14.32 -21.55
N ASP A 136 -13.72 14.04 -22.81
CA ASP A 136 -14.00 12.78 -23.49
C ASP A 136 -12.72 12.23 -24.14
N ALA A 137 -12.14 11.16 -23.61
CA ALA A 137 -10.90 10.60 -24.11
C ALA A 137 -11.10 9.83 -25.44
N SER A 138 -12.37 9.52 -25.77
CA SER A 138 -12.77 8.94 -27.05
C SER A 138 -12.80 9.92 -28.20
N ASP A 139 -12.82 11.21 -27.89
CA ASP A 139 -12.68 12.27 -28.88
C ASP A 139 -11.22 12.68 -29.01
N GLU A 140 -10.49 12.05 -29.93
CA GLU A 140 -9.09 12.37 -30.18
C GLU A 140 -8.87 13.84 -30.56
N SER A 141 -9.86 14.48 -31.19
CA SER A 141 -9.80 15.91 -31.55
C SER A 141 -9.79 16.84 -30.33
N SER A 142 -10.24 16.34 -29.17
CA SER A 142 -10.19 17.06 -27.89
C SER A 142 -8.82 16.96 -27.20
N LEU A 143 -7.89 16.15 -27.71
CA LEU A 143 -6.60 15.90 -27.08
C LEU A 143 -5.47 16.57 -27.86
N VAL A 144 -4.57 17.24 -27.13
CA VAL A 144 -3.30 17.69 -27.69
C VAL A 144 -2.18 16.84 -27.09
N MET A 145 -1.59 16.02 -27.94
CA MET A 145 -0.54 15.06 -27.59
C MET A 145 0.82 15.53 -28.10
N ASP A 146 1.91 15.06 -27.48
CA ASP A 146 3.23 15.07 -28.09
C ASP A 146 3.56 13.72 -28.76
N ASN A 147 4.76 13.61 -29.33
CA ASN A 147 5.19 12.44 -30.10
C ASN A 147 5.27 11.14 -29.26
N THR A 148 5.17 11.23 -27.94
CA THR A 148 5.18 10.07 -27.02
C THR A 148 3.77 9.62 -26.63
N GLY A 149 2.73 10.33 -27.08
CA GLY A 149 1.34 10.09 -26.67
C GLY A 149 0.96 10.76 -25.34
N ALA A 150 1.87 11.52 -24.72
CA ALA A 150 1.60 12.27 -23.51
C ALA A 150 0.68 13.46 -23.80
N VAL A 151 -0.38 13.61 -23.00
CA VAL A 151 -1.43 14.60 -23.18
C VAL A 151 -1.08 15.87 -22.43
N ARG A 152 -0.74 16.93 -23.17
CA ARG A 152 -0.51 18.26 -22.59
C ARG A 152 -1.80 19.05 -22.38
N ARG A 153 -2.88 18.70 -23.09
CA ARG A 153 -4.17 19.41 -23.04
C ARG A 153 -5.33 18.47 -23.38
N TRP A 154 -6.40 18.55 -22.60
CA TRP A 154 -7.68 17.89 -22.83
C TRP A 154 -8.78 18.95 -22.85
N THR A 155 -9.30 19.22 -24.04
CA THR A 155 -10.24 20.29 -24.33
C THR A 155 -11.67 19.88 -23.99
N SER A 156 -12.40 20.78 -23.30
CA SER A 156 -13.78 20.52 -22.93
C SER A 156 -14.71 20.69 -24.12
N LYS A 157 -15.63 19.74 -24.34
CA LYS A 157 -16.65 19.81 -25.39
C LYS A 157 -17.76 20.81 -25.10
N THR A 158 -17.77 21.43 -23.92
CA THR A 158 -18.62 22.59 -23.60
C THR A 158 -18.18 23.87 -24.32
N GLU A 159 -17.01 23.89 -24.96
CA GLU A 159 -16.53 25.01 -25.76
C GLU A 159 -17.32 25.14 -27.07
N GLN A 160 -18.19 26.15 -27.17
CA GLN A 160 -18.44 26.76 -28.48
C GLN A 160 -17.30 27.73 -28.79
N PRO A 161 -16.84 27.82 -30.05
CA PRO A 161 -15.80 28.77 -30.40
C PRO A 161 -16.25 30.19 -30.02
N PRO A 162 -15.46 30.97 -29.28
CA PRO A 162 -15.77 32.38 -29.11
C PRO A 162 -15.83 33.03 -30.49
N LYS A 163 -16.96 33.68 -30.80
CA LYS A 163 -17.01 34.73 -31.83
C LYS A 163 -16.18 35.92 -31.34
N LEU A 164 -14.87 35.82 -31.41
CA LEU A 164 -13.95 36.94 -31.33
C LEU A 164 -12.88 36.71 -32.40
N ALA A 165 -12.94 37.50 -33.46
CA ALA A 165 -11.96 37.50 -34.52
C ALA A 165 -10.54 37.65 -33.96
N PRO A 166 -9.51 37.05 -34.58
CA PRO A 166 -8.13 37.22 -34.16
C PRO A 166 -7.76 38.71 -34.05
N ALA A 167 -7.10 39.04 -32.94
CA ALA A 167 -6.73 40.37 -32.50
C ALA A 167 -5.86 41.13 -33.53
N LYS A 168 -6.35 42.29 -33.99
CA LYS A 168 -5.66 43.21 -34.93
C LYS A 168 -4.49 44.02 -34.35
N HIS A 169 -4.18 43.93 -33.05
CA HIS A 169 -3.25 44.87 -32.38
C HIS A 169 -1.83 44.32 -32.21
N GLN A 170 -0.80 44.99 -32.75
CA GLN A 170 0.62 44.58 -32.64
C GLN A 170 1.17 44.67 -31.19
N PRO A 171 2.19 43.89 -30.80
CA PRO A 171 2.89 44.05 -29.52
C PRO A 171 3.45 45.47 -29.35
N ILE A 172 3.32 46.03 -28.14
CA ILE A 172 3.81 47.37 -27.79
C ILE A 172 4.90 47.22 -26.73
N ASN A 173 6.09 47.76 -26.99
CA ASN A 173 7.17 47.81 -26.01
C ASN A 173 6.75 48.69 -24.82
N PRO A 174 6.69 48.17 -23.58
CA PRO A 174 6.26 48.94 -22.41
C PRO A 174 7.02 50.25 -22.20
N GLY A 175 8.33 50.28 -22.50
CA GLY A 175 9.15 51.48 -22.35
C GLY A 175 8.79 52.63 -23.29
N SER A 176 8.02 52.37 -24.35
CA SER A 176 7.54 53.42 -25.26
C SER A 176 6.22 54.06 -24.84
N VAL A 177 5.60 53.56 -23.76
CA VAL A 177 4.28 53.98 -23.31
C VAL A 177 4.41 55.01 -22.19
N ALA A 178 3.81 56.19 -22.39
CA ALA A 178 3.83 57.27 -21.41
C ALA A 178 3.24 56.84 -20.05
N GLY A 179 3.86 57.30 -18.97
CA GLY A 179 3.39 57.05 -17.61
C GLY A 179 3.89 55.76 -16.97
N LEU A 180 4.80 55.00 -17.61
CA LEU A 180 5.56 53.93 -16.96
C LEU A 180 6.45 54.53 -15.87
N ARG A 181 6.37 54.00 -14.65
CA ARG A 181 7.10 54.50 -13.46
C ARG A 181 7.97 53.48 -12.76
N PHE A 182 7.82 52.20 -13.14
CA PHE A 182 8.52 51.08 -12.53
C PHE A 182 8.45 49.88 -13.46
N TRP A 183 9.62 49.29 -13.75
CA TRP A 183 9.75 48.12 -14.60
C TRP A 183 10.84 47.19 -14.08
N LEU A 184 10.42 46.06 -13.51
CA LEU A 184 11.32 44.98 -13.11
C LEU A 184 11.22 43.82 -14.09
N ASP A 185 12.34 43.44 -14.70
CA ASP A 185 12.43 42.41 -15.74
C ASP A 185 13.52 41.40 -15.37
N SER A 186 13.15 40.14 -15.10
CA SER A 186 14.13 39.14 -14.65
C SER A 186 14.83 38.46 -15.83
N SER A 187 14.27 38.56 -17.05
CA SER A 187 14.91 37.98 -18.24
C SER A 187 16.21 38.69 -18.61
N ASP A 188 16.35 39.97 -18.24
CA ASP A 188 17.58 40.72 -18.39
C ASP A 188 18.48 40.55 -17.15
N LYS A 189 19.39 39.58 -17.24
CA LYS A 189 20.33 39.26 -16.15
C LYS A 189 21.17 40.46 -15.70
N LYS A 190 21.36 41.48 -16.54
CA LYS A 190 22.13 42.69 -16.18
C LYS A 190 21.40 43.55 -15.13
N LEU A 191 20.09 43.39 -15.01
CA LEU A 191 19.28 44.08 -14.02
C LEU A 191 19.29 43.37 -12.65
N LEU A 192 19.86 42.17 -12.54
CA LEU A 192 19.86 41.37 -11.33
C LEU A 192 21.23 41.42 -10.64
N GLN A 193 21.29 42.03 -9.45
CA GLN A 193 22.48 41.96 -8.60
C GLN A 193 22.31 40.81 -7.59
N ILE A 194 23.09 39.75 -7.78
CA ILE A 194 22.94 38.48 -7.07
C ILE A 194 24.16 38.21 -6.19
N GLU A 195 23.92 37.81 -4.95
CA GLU A 195 24.95 37.34 -4.02
C GLU A 195 24.55 35.96 -3.48
N LYS A 196 25.38 34.94 -3.70
CA LYS A 196 25.15 33.55 -3.25
C LYS A 196 23.76 33.00 -3.65
N GLY A 197 23.34 33.26 -4.88
CA GLY A 197 22.04 32.81 -5.42
C GLY A 197 20.81 33.60 -4.95
N ARG A 198 21.00 34.67 -4.16
CA ARG A 198 19.92 35.54 -3.68
C ARG A 198 20.01 36.94 -4.26
N LEU A 199 18.85 37.53 -4.53
CA LEU A 199 18.72 38.85 -5.15
C LEU A 199 18.92 39.96 -4.12
N THR A 200 20.01 40.69 -4.24
CA THR A 200 20.30 41.85 -3.39
C THR A 200 19.60 43.10 -3.93
N ARG A 201 19.59 43.27 -5.26
CA ARG A 201 18.98 44.42 -5.94
C ARG A 201 18.48 44.03 -7.32
N TRP A 202 17.28 44.48 -7.66
CA TRP A 202 16.66 44.39 -8.98
C TRP A 202 16.58 45.81 -9.56
N LEU A 203 17.37 46.06 -10.60
CA LEU A 203 17.44 47.37 -11.22
C LEU A 203 16.16 47.63 -12.02
N ASP A 204 15.46 48.69 -11.65
CA ASP A 204 14.39 49.27 -12.46
C ASP A 204 14.89 49.67 -13.85
N LYS A 205 14.20 49.16 -14.86
CA LYS A 205 14.43 49.36 -16.30
C LYS A 205 13.70 50.59 -16.84
N SER A 206 12.83 51.23 -16.04
CA SER A 206 12.18 52.47 -16.42
C SER A 206 13.14 53.66 -16.37
N ASP A 207 12.72 54.81 -16.94
CA ASP A 207 13.52 56.04 -16.91
C ASP A 207 13.64 56.67 -15.51
N ASP A 208 12.96 56.12 -14.50
CA ASP A 208 12.90 56.69 -13.15
C ASP A 208 13.94 56.09 -12.17
N SER A 209 14.71 55.07 -12.58
CA SER A 209 15.79 54.44 -11.78
C SER A 209 15.41 53.99 -10.36
N ARG A 210 14.15 53.63 -10.11
CA ARG A 210 13.65 53.23 -8.78
C ARG A 210 13.93 51.76 -8.48
N HIS A 211 15.19 51.43 -8.21
CA HIS A 211 15.60 50.03 -8.00
C HIS A 211 14.94 49.39 -6.76
N ALA A 212 14.65 48.09 -6.84
CA ALA A 212 14.10 47.31 -5.74
C ALA A 212 15.21 46.53 -5.03
N GLU A 213 15.35 46.67 -3.71
CA GLU A 213 16.51 46.17 -2.96
C GLU A 213 16.16 45.54 -1.61
N GLN A 214 17.07 44.68 -1.14
CA GLN A 214 16.99 44.04 0.17
C GLN A 214 18.38 43.82 0.77
N SER A 215 18.68 44.54 1.85
CA SER A 215 19.98 44.45 2.50
C SER A 215 20.12 43.20 3.37
N ARG A 216 19.05 42.67 3.96
CA ARG A 216 19.11 41.50 4.86
C ARG A 216 19.14 40.19 4.08
N PHE A 217 20.27 39.50 4.10
CA PHE A 217 20.52 38.26 3.35
C PHE A 217 19.39 37.20 3.45
N LEU A 218 18.88 36.92 4.65
CA LEU A 218 17.86 35.89 4.86
C LEU A 218 16.47 36.26 4.31
N SER A 219 16.20 37.55 4.15
CA SER A 219 14.93 38.07 3.62
C SER A 219 15.03 38.45 2.13
N ARG A 220 16.18 38.13 1.47
CA ARG A 220 16.37 38.31 0.02
C ARG A 220 15.72 37.16 -0.74
N PRO A 221 14.89 37.44 -1.76
CA PRO A 221 14.37 36.42 -2.66
C PRO A 221 15.49 35.61 -3.34
N ASN A 222 15.22 34.35 -3.67
CA ASN A 222 16.15 33.52 -4.44
C ASN A 222 16.00 33.79 -5.94
N VAL A 223 17.09 33.60 -6.70
CA VAL A 223 17.06 33.60 -8.16
C VAL A 223 17.13 32.16 -8.65
N PHE A 224 16.10 31.72 -9.38
CA PHE A 224 16.02 30.37 -9.92
C PHE A 224 16.24 30.38 -11.43
N GLU A 225 17.27 29.68 -11.91
CA GLU A 225 17.54 29.52 -13.34
C GLU A 225 16.87 28.25 -13.87
N LEU A 226 16.07 28.39 -14.93
CA LEU A 226 15.49 27.24 -15.64
C LEU A 226 16.56 26.62 -16.57
N PRO A 227 16.64 25.29 -16.71
CA PRO A 227 17.59 24.63 -17.61
C PRO A 227 17.56 25.12 -19.07
N SER A 228 16.44 25.69 -19.51
CA SER A 228 16.22 26.20 -20.87
C SER A 228 15.41 27.51 -20.93
N GLY A 229 15.41 28.33 -19.87
CA GLY A 229 14.60 29.57 -19.81
C GLY A 229 15.20 30.71 -18.97
N PRO A 230 14.63 31.93 -19.07
CA PRO A 230 15.06 33.09 -18.28
C PRO A 230 14.90 32.86 -16.76
N PRO A 231 15.70 33.52 -15.92
CA PRO A 231 15.65 33.31 -14.47
C PRO A 231 14.37 33.90 -13.88
N LEU A 232 13.93 33.34 -12.76
CA LEU A 232 12.74 33.75 -12.01
C LEU A 232 13.12 34.17 -10.59
N ILE A 233 12.42 35.18 -10.05
CA ILE A 233 12.60 35.63 -8.67
C ILE A 233 11.63 34.85 -7.78
N VAL A 234 12.16 34.09 -6.83
CA VAL A 234 11.39 33.17 -5.98
C VAL A 234 11.32 33.70 -4.55
N LEU A 235 10.09 33.89 -4.07
CA LEU A 235 9.78 34.31 -2.70
C LEU A 235 9.19 33.11 -1.94
N ASP A 236 9.71 32.84 -0.75
CA ASP A 236 9.42 31.63 0.03
C ASP A 236 8.14 31.70 0.90
N GLY A 237 7.48 32.86 0.92
CA GLY A 237 6.26 33.07 1.69
C GLY A 237 6.44 33.31 3.18
N LYS A 238 7.67 33.46 3.68
CA LYS A 238 7.99 33.71 5.10
C LYS A 238 8.31 35.17 5.35
N ASP A 239 9.43 35.66 4.81
CA ASP A 239 9.95 37.01 5.04
C ASP A 239 10.61 37.65 3.81
N ASP A 240 10.71 36.93 2.69
CA ASP A 240 11.25 37.44 1.44
C ASP A 240 10.49 38.67 0.91
N HIS A 241 11.21 39.76 0.65
CA HIS A 241 10.65 40.97 0.03
C HIS A 241 11.74 41.88 -0.55
N LEU A 242 11.34 42.77 -1.45
CA LEU A 242 12.18 43.87 -1.95
C LEU A 242 11.53 45.22 -1.62
N ARG A 243 12.33 46.22 -1.28
CA ARG A 243 11.88 47.59 -1.01
C ARG A 243 12.30 48.51 -2.15
N PHE A 244 11.47 49.48 -2.48
CA PHE A 244 11.78 50.51 -3.47
C PHE A 244 11.18 51.85 -3.02
N GLU A 245 11.59 52.94 -3.67
CA GLU A 245 11.04 54.26 -3.40
C GLU A 245 9.51 54.26 -3.56
N ARG A 246 8.78 54.83 -2.59
CA ARG A 246 7.31 54.78 -2.56
C ARG A 246 6.70 55.39 -3.81
N LEU A 247 5.91 54.60 -4.51
CA LEU A 247 5.14 54.99 -5.69
C LEU A 247 3.71 55.32 -5.30
N GLU A 248 3.23 56.47 -5.75
CA GLU A 248 1.85 56.91 -5.57
C GLU A 248 1.12 56.98 -6.92
N ASN A 249 -0.22 57.00 -6.85
CA ASN A 249 -1.10 57.05 -8.02
C ASN A 249 -0.83 55.93 -9.04
N ILE A 250 -0.62 54.69 -8.58
CA ILE A 250 -0.52 53.52 -9.46
C ILE A 250 -1.91 53.22 -10.02
N ARG A 251 -2.06 53.16 -11.34
CA ARG A 251 -3.36 53.03 -12.01
C ARG A 251 -3.46 51.84 -12.94
N SER A 252 -2.35 51.39 -13.55
CA SER A 252 -2.30 50.15 -14.32
C SER A 252 -1.10 49.32 -13.92
N VAL A 253 -1.30 48.02 -13.72
CA VAL A 253 -0.27 47.09 -13.29
C VAL A 253 -0.30 45.82 -14.12
N PHE A 254 0.88 45.34 -14.51
CA PHE A 254 1.06 44.02 -15.12
C PHE A 254 2.06 43.21 -14.29
N TRP A 255 1.74 41.94 -14.07
CA TRP A 255 2.61 40.96 -13.42
C TRP A 255 2.70 39.70 -14.27
N VAL A 256 3.91 39.20 -14.48
CA VAL A 256 4.12 37.81 -14.91
C VAL A 256 4.55 37.02 -13.67
N ILE A 257 3.63 36.24 -13.10
CA ILE A 257 3.79 35.63 -11.78
C ILE A 257 3.24 34.20 -11.71
N ALA A 258 3.69 33.46 -10.71
CA ALA A 258 3.16 32.16 -10.33
C ALA A 258 3.03 32.09 -8.80
N GLU A 259 1.82 31.97 -8.25
CA GLU A 259 1.66 31.64 -6.83
C GLU A 259 2.19 30.23 -6.58
N HIS A 260 2.93 30.04 -5.48
CA HIS A 260 3.43 28.71 -5.15
C HIS A 260 2.28 27.79 -4.71
N LYS A 261 2.30 26.52 -5.15
CA LYS A 261 1.27 25.51 -4.83
C LYS A 261 1.03 25.33 -3.32
N LYS A 262 2.06 25.57 -2.50
CA LYS A 262 2.02 25.47 -1.03
C LYS A 262 1.79 26.83 -0.34
N SER A 263 1.37 27.86 -1.07
CA SER A 263 1.00 29.15 -0.49
C SER A 263 -0.14 28.97 0.51
N SER A 264 0.11 29.30 1.78
CA SER A 264 -0.91 29.19 2.82
C SER A 264 -2.03 30.22 2.62
N LEU A 265 -3.18 29.92 3.21
CA LEU A 265 -4.35 30.78 3.24
C LEU A 265 -4.09 31.95 4.19
N GLY A 266 -3.69 33.07 3.62
CA GLY A 266 -3.37 34.29 4.35
C GLY A 266 -3.43 35.49 3.41
N TYR A 267 -3.43 36.68 4.00
CA TYR A 267 -3.17 37.88 3.22
C TYR A 267 -1.72 37.83 2.73
N ARG A 268 -1.52 37.99 1.44
CA ARG A 268 -0.18 38.03 0.83
C ARG A 268 -0.16 39.18 -0.17
N LEU A 269 0.80 40.09 -0.08
CA LEU A 269 0.83 41.23 -0.99
C LEU A 269 1.77 40.96 -2.15
N LEU A 270 1.27 41.15 -3.38
CA LEU A 270 2.10 41.25 -4.57
C LEU A 270 2.89 42.56 -4.51
N LEU A 271 2.17 43.68 -4.41
CA LEU A 271 2.72 45.02 -4.14
C LEU A 271 2.17 45.53 -2.81
N GLY A 272 3.06 45.98 -1.94
CA GLY A 272 2.74 46.40 -0.59
C GLY A 272 3.20 47.80 -0.26
N ASP A 273 2.64 48.31 0.83
CA ASP A 273 3.04 49.57 1.45
C ASP A 273 3.11 49.41 2.98
N PHE A 274 3.75 50.34 3.68
CA PHE A 274 3.85 50.35 5.14
C PHE A 274 2.51 50.58 5.83
N GLU A 275 1.54 51.20 5.16
CA GLU A 275 0.24 51.56 5.75
C GLU A 275 -0.94 50.90 5.03
N LYS A 276 -0.87 50.78 3.71
CA LYS A 276 -1.99 50.35 2.84
C LYS A 276 -1.70 49.03 2.14
N TYR A 277 -2.76 48.35 1.71
CA TYR A 277 -2.69 47.01 1.12
C TYR A 277 -3.53 46.92 -0.18
N HIS A 278 -3.28 47.86 -1.08
CA HIS A 278 -4.06 48.07 -2.31
C HIS A 278 -4.09 46.85 -3.25
N PHE A 279 -3.02 46.03 -3.25
CA PHE A 279 -2.85 44.85 -4.12
C PHE A 279 -2.71 43.54 -3.31
N ALA A 280 -3.48 43.43 -2.24
CA ALA A 280 -3.44 42.28 -1.34
C ALA A 280 -4.20 41.07 -1.89
N ARG A 281 -3.54 39.93 -2.03
CA ARG A 281 -4.18 38.61 -2.23
C ARG A 281 -4.98 38.26 -0.98
N ALA A 282 -6.22 37.79 -1.17
CA ALA A 282 -7.17 37.49 -0.11
C ALA A 282 -6.83 36.22 0.67
N MET A 283 -7.24 36.11 1.94
CA MET A 283 -7.03 34.88 2.75
C MET A 283 -7.64 33.63 2.10
N ASN A 284 -8.70 33.77 1.32
CA ASN A 284 -9.42 32.66 0.70
C ASN A 284 -8.76 32.09 -0.56
N GLY A 285 -7.73 32.73 -1.14
CA GLY A 285 -7.13 32.26 -2.40
C GLY A 285 -7.17 33.29 -3.53
N PHE A 286 -8.06 34.26 -3.45
CA PHE A 286 -8.39 35.12 -4.58
C PHE A 286 -7.40 36.26 -4.79
N MET A 287 -7.34 36.71 -6.04
CA MET A 287 -6.41 37.71 -6.55
C MET A 287 -6.38 38.96 -5.69
N PHE A 288 -7.54 39.52 -5.32
CA PHE A 288 -7.63 40.64 -4.41
C PHE A 288 -8.53 40.39 -3.20
N HIS A 289 -8.12 40.96 -2.07
CA HIS A 289 -8.92 41.07 -0.85
C HIS A 289 -10.02 42.12 -1.06
N ASP A 290 -11.27 41.74 -0.85
CA ASP A 290 -12.41 42.66 -0.89
C ASP A 290 -12.43 43.59 0.34
N SER A 291 -11.65 44.66 0.26
CA SER A 291 -11.59 45.71 1.26
C SER A 291 -11.78 47.09 0.63
N ARG A 292 -12.14 48.08 1.44
CA ARG A 292 -12.26 49.49 0.99
C ARG A 292 -10.99 50.06 0.36
N TYR A 293 -9.83 49.47 0.65
CA TYR A 293 -8.53 49.89 0.14
C TYR A 293 -8.17 49.22 -1.19
N SER A 294 -8.81 48.09 -1.54
CA SER A 294 -8.47 47.35 -2.74
C SER A 294 -8.69 48.17 -4.01
N VAL A 295 -7.73 48.11 -4.94
CA VAL A 295 -7.88 48.68 -6.28
C VAL A 295 -8.93 47.95 -7.10
N GLY A 296 -9.25 46.69 -6.75
CA GLY A 296 -10.25 45.90 -7.47
C GLY A 296 -11.69 46.44 -7.36
N ARG A 297 -11.99 47.33 -6.40
CA ARG A 297 -13.36 47.86 -6.21
C ARG A 297 -13.77 48.88 -7.27
N GLU A 298 -12.81 49.59 -7.84
CA GLU A 298 -13.02 50.61 -8.88
C GLU A 298 -12.13 50.31 -10.09
N GLY A 299 -11.81 49.03 -10.27
CA GLY A 299 -10.86 48.56 -11.27
C GLY A 299 -11.32 47.26 -11.91
N ARG A 300 -10.70 46.98 -13.03
CA ARG A 300 -10.88 45.76 -13.82
C ARG A 300 -9.59 44.96 -13.78
N ALA A 301 -9.73 43.64 -13.79
CA ALA A 301 -8.60 42.73 -13.72
C ALA A 301 -8.69 41.69 -14.84
N TRP A 302 -7.53 41.25 -15.32
CA TRP A 302 -7.40 40.20 -16.30
C TRP A 302 -6.37 39.18 -15.84
N ILE A 303 -6.62 37.91 -16.16
CA ILE A 303 -5.65 36.84 -16.07
C ILE A 303 -5.52 36.22 -17.46
N ASP A 304 -4.29 36.17 -17.96
CA ASP A 304 -3.94 35.66 -19.28
C ASP A 304 -4.80 36.27 -20.42
N GLY A 305 -5.08 37.58 -20.31
CA GLY A 305 -5.84 38.34 -21.31
C GLY A 305 -7.37 38.27 -21.17
N ALA A 306 -7.89 37.40 -20.30
CA ALA A 306 -9.32 37.32 -20.03
C ALA A 306 -9.72 38.13 -18.80
N GLU A 307 -10.83 38.86 -18.91
CA GLU A 307 -11.35 39.63 -17.78
C GLU A 307 -11.92 38.70 -16.72
N VAL A 308 -11.63 39.00 -15.45
CA VAL A 308 -12.02 38.18 -14.30
C VAL A 308 -12.59 39.04 -13.19
N ASP A 309 -13.41 38.42 -12.32
CA ASP A 309 -13.72 39.02 -11.01
C ASP A 309 -12.51 38.79 -10.08
N PRO A 310 -11.78 39.85 -9.69
CA PRO A 310 -10.59 39.70 -8.86
C PRO A 310 -10.89 39.25 -7.43
N PHE A 311 -12.14 39.32 -6.98
CA PHE A 311 -12.56 38.91 -5.63
C PHE A 311 -13.02 37.45 -5.57
N HIS A 312 -13.16 36.77 -6.71
CA HIS A 312 -13.59 35.38 -6.80
C HIS A 312 -12.67 34.50 -7.67
N THR A 313 -11.60 35.08 -8.24
CA THR A 313 -10.66 34.36 -9.11
C THR A 313 -9.28 34.27 -8.45
N PRO A 314 -8.67 33.07 -8.32
CA PRO A 314 -7.31 32.92 -7.80
C PRO A 314 -6.26 33.40 -8.81
N LEU A 315 -5.05 33.70 -8.32
CA LEU A 315 -3.88 33.96 -9.17
C LEU A 315 -3.42 32.67 -9.89
N PRO A 316 -2.60 32.75 -10.94
CA PRO A 316 -1.98 31.57 -11.55
C PRO A 316 -1.17 30.76 -10.50
N ILE A 317 -1.59 29.55 -10.17
CA ILE A 317 -0.93 28.70 -9.14
C ILE A 317 -0.04 27.66 -9.83
N GLY A 318 1.23 27.59 -9.44
CA GLY A 318 2.17 26.57 -9.89
C GLY A 318 2.64 26.70 -11.35
N ARG A 319 2.10 27.66 -12.10
CA ARG A 319 2.52 28.05 -13.46
C ARG A 319 2.67 29.57 -13.54
N LEU A 320 3.53 30.05 -14.44
CA LEU A 320 3.54 31.47 -14.81
C LEU A 320 2.23 31.83 -15.50
N GLY A 321 1.67 32.98 -15.16
CA GLY A 321 0.58 33.60 -15.88
C GLY A 321 0.71 35.12 -15.83
N LEU A 322 0.02 35.78 -16.75
CA LEU A 322 -0.02 37.22 -16.88
C LEU A 322 -1.23 37.77 -16.11
N VAL A 323 -1.00 38.68 -15.18
CA VAL A 323 -2.03 39.30 -14.37
C VAL A 323 -2.02 40.79 -14.63
N THR A 324 -3.14 41.34 -15.07
CA THR A 324 -3.31 42.77 -15.35
C THR A 324 -4.35 43.35 -14.42
N SER A 325 -4.12 44.56 -13.90
CA SER A 325 -5.09 45.31 -13.11
C SER A 325 -5.08 46.78 -13.53
N ILE A 326 -6.24 47.32 -13.93
CA ILE A 326 -6.42 48.73 -14.27
C ILE A 326 -7.51 49.31 -13.38
N SER A 327 -7.20 50.36 -12.62
CA SER A 327 -8.08 50.90 -11.59
C SER A 327 -8.22 52.41 -11.69
N ASN A 328 -9.45 52.90 -11.46
CA ASN A 328 -9.72 54.33 -11.28
C ASN A 328 -9.36 54.83 -9.88
N LYS A 329 -9.28 53.92 -8.91
CA LYS A 329 -8.74 54.19 -7.58
C LYS A 329 -7.21 54.22 -7.63
N PRO A 330 -6.54 55.26 -7.12
CA PRO A 330 -5.08 55.33 -7.08
C PRO A 330 -4.48 54.32 -6.10
N GLY A 331 -3.62 53.44 -6.62
CA GLY A 331 -2.79 52.51 -5.86
C GLY A 331 -1.53 53.17 -5.30
N VAL A 332 -0.91 52.50 -4.31
CA VAL A 332 0.34 52.92 -3.65
C VAL A 332 1.13 51.66 -3.34
N ALA A 333 2.45 51.70 -3.55
CA ALA A 333 3.35 50.62 -3.18
C ALA A 333 4.77 51.15 -2.90
N SER A 334 5.45 50.55 -1.93
CA SER A 334 6.86 50.80 -1.57
C SER A 334 7.65 49.49 -1.38
N ASN A 335 7.00 48.34 -1.54
CA ASN A 335 7.66 47.06 -1.52
C ASN A 335 6.97 46.03 -2.44
N LEU A 336 7.75 45.02 -2.81
CA LEU A 336 7.30 43.83 -3.53
C LEU A 336 7.38 42.65 -2.56
N GLY A 337 6.25 41.96 -2.38
CA GLY A 337 6.21 40.69 -1.65
C GLY A 337 5.91 40.75 -0.15
N SER A 338 5.56 41.89 0.47
CA SER A 338 5.25 41.95 1.90
C SER A 338 4.01 42.80 2.27
N ASP A 339 3.13 42.26 3.12
CA ASP A 339 2.03 43.03 3.76
C ASP A 339 2.55 43.81 4.97
N ARG A 340 2.89 45.10 4.81
CA ARG A 340 3.30 45.98 5.93
C ARG A 340 4.39 45.35 6.83
N PHE A 341 5.18 44.43 6.28
CA PHE A 341 6.21 43.67 7.00
C PHE A 341 5.69 42.82 8.18
N LEU A 342 4.42 42.40 8.13
CA LEU A 342 3.81 41.52 9.12
C LEU A 342 4.25 40.06 8.91
N PRO A 343 4.59 39.31 9.98
CA PRO A 343 4.98 37.91 9.87
C PRO A 343 3.90 37.04 9.19
N GLY A 344 4.32 36.15 8.30
CA GLY A 344 3.44 35.19 7.63
C GLY A 344 2.54 35.78 6.54
N ARG A 345 2.77 37.02 6.13
CA ARG A 345 2.01 37.72 5.08
C ARG A 345 2.83 38.13 3.85
N SER A 346 3.94 37.45 3.65
CA SER A 346 4.78 37.64 2.46
C SER A 346 4.23 36.88 1.25
N TRP A 347 4.57 37.32 0.04
CA TRP A 347 4.26 36.58 -1.18
C TRP A 347 4.98 35.23 -1.19
N HIS A 348 4.28 34.18 -1.61
CA HIS A 348 4.86 32.85 -1.80
C HIS A 348 4.67 32.47 -3.26
N GLY A 349 5.73 32.54 -4.05
CA GLY A 349 5.60 32.38 -5.48
C GLY A 349 6.82 32.85 -6.27
N ARG A 350 6.67 32.83 -7.58
CA ARG A 350 7.68 33.27 -8.54
C ARG A 350 7.20 34.55 -9.22
N ILE A 351 8.13 35.45 -9.48
CA ILE A 351 7.91 36.70 -10.21
C ILE A 351 8.92 36.76 -11.34
N ALA A 352 8.42 37.02 -12.54
CA ALA A 352 9.20 37.14 -13.78
C ALA A 352 9.31 38.61 -14.21
N GLU A 353 8.19 39.33 -14.22
CA GLU A 353 8.17 40.72 -14.68
C GLU A 353 7.07 41.52 -13.99
N VAL A 354 7.34 42.79 -13.69
CA VAL A 354 6.40 43.74 -13.06
C VAL A 354 6.47 45.10 -13.75
N LEU A 355 5.33 45.62 -14.19
CA LEU A 355 5.19 46.95 -14.82
C LEU A 355 4.15 47.78 -14.08
N LEU A 356 4.48 49.03 -13.71
CA LEU A 356 3.55 49.96 -13.06
C LEU A 356 3.43 51.27 -13.83
N PHE A 357 2.18 51.65 -14.12
CA PHE A 357 1.84 52.91 -14.77
C PHE A 357 1.05 53.81 -13.81
N ASN A 358 1.34 55.12 -13.85
CA ASN A 358 0.63 56.12 -13.06
C ASN A 358 -0.66 56.67 -13.71
N ARG A 359 -1.09 56.06 -14.82
CA ARG A 359 -2.31 56.37 -15.55
C ARG A 359 -3.06 55.11 -15.91
N THR A 360 -4.37 55.24 -16.13
CA THR A 360 -5.15 54.18 -16.75
C THR A 360 -4.70 54.04 -18.21
N LEU A 361 -4.59 52.80 -18.68
CA LEU A 361 -4.30 52.50 -20.07
C LEU A 361 -5.60 52.16 -20.80
N ASP A 362 -5.71 52.59 -22.06
CA ASP A 362 -6.78 52.14 -22.93
C ASP A 362 -6.58 50.67 -23.33
N GLU A 363 -7.63 50.09 -23.89
CA GLU A 363 -7.66 48.67 -24.25
C GLU A 363 -6.58 48.30 -25.29
N THR A 364 -6.37 49.15 -26.31
CA THR A 364 -5.35 48.93 -27.35
C THR A 364 -3.96 48.86 -26.74
N THR A 365 -3.63 49.82 -25.87
CA THR A 365 -2.32 49.91 -25.21
C THR A 365 -2.11 48.75 -24.24
N ARG A 366 -3.13 48.41 -23.44
CA ARG A 366 -3.12 47.24 -22.55
C ARG A 366 -2.82 45.97 -23.35
N ILE A 367 -3.62 45.67 -24.38
CA ILE A 367 -3.46 44.44 -25.20
C ILE A 367 -2.08 44.40 -25.86
N GLY A 368 -1.58 45.53 -26.38
CA GLY A 368 -0.24 45.59 -26.96
C GLY A 368 0.86 45.23 -25.96
N ILE A 369 0.79 45.73 -24.72
CA ILE A 369 1.73 45.37 -23.64
C ILE A 369 1.58 43.91 -23.24
N GLU A 370 0.35 43.41 -23.11
CA GLU A 370 0.12 42.01 -22.77
C GLU A 370 0.70 41.07 -23.83
N ARG A 371 0.52 41.37 -25.13
CA ARG A 371 1.14 40.60 -26.22
C ARG A 371 2.66 40.62 -26.15
N TYR A 372 3.25 41.76 -25.86
CA TYR A 372 4.70 41.86 -25.63
C TYR A 372 5.16 40.89 -24.52
N LEU A 373 4.45 40.85 -23.39
CA LEU A 373 4.78 39.94 -22.27
C LEU A 373 4.51 38.47 -22.62
N VAL A 374 3.41 38.19 -23.33
CA VAL A 374 3.04 36.84 -23.76
C VAL A 374 4.08 36.24 -24.69
N ASP A 375 4.51 36.99 -25.70
CA ASP A 375 5.53 36.55 -26.67
C ASP A 375 6.87 36.35 -25.95
N LYS A 376 7.24 37.30 -25.08
CA LYS A 376 8.50 37.26 -24.33
C LYS A 376 8.61 36.06 -23.38
N TRP A 377 7.54 35.73 -22.67
CA TRP A 377 7.54 34.66 -21.66
C TRP A 377 6.97 33.33 -22.17
N GLY A 378 6.68 33.22 -23.47
CA GLY A 378 6.16 31.98 -24.07
C GLY A 378 4.77 31.58 -23.56
N LEU A 379 3.90 32.56 -23.30
CA LEU A 379 2.56 32.35 -22.73
C LEU A 379 1.46 32.27 -23.80
N ALA A 380 1.81 32.21 -25.09
CA ALA A 380 0.84 32.30 -26.19
C ALA A 380 -0.27 31.24 -26.11
N ASP A 381 0.08 30.01 -25.71
CA ASP A 381 -0.85 28.90 -25.49
C ASP A 381 -1.86 29.12 -24.34
N GLN A 382 -1.62 30.14 -23.51
CA GLN A 382 -2.37 30.46 -22.29
C GLN A 382 -3.21 31.73 -22.46
N TYR A 383 -2.93 32.57 -23.47
CA TYR A 383 -3.52 33.91 -23.65
C TYR A 383 -4.79 33.92 -24.52
N GLY A 384 -5.89 34.51 -24.04
CA GLY A 384 -7.17 34.62 -24.78
C GLY A 384 -8.40 34.69 -23.86
N PRO A 385 -9.63 34.83 -24.40
CA PRO A 385 -10.85 34.81 -23.58
C PRO A 385 -10.96 33.48 -22.78
N LEU A 386 -11.42 33.56 -21.52
CA LEU A 386 -11.75 32.40 -20.67
C LEU A 386 -13.04 31.71 -21.16
N THR A 387 -13.13 31.41 -22.45
CA THR A 387 -14.06 30.41 -22.95
C THR A 387 -13.32 29.10 -22.94
N GLY A 388 -13.60 28.23 -21.97
CA GLY A 388 -13.15 26.85 -22.04
C GLY A 388 -12.61 26.26 -20.76
N ASP A 389 -13.37 25.32 -20.22
CA ASP A 389 -13.07 24.43 -19.11
C ASP A 389 -11.98 23.37 -19.46
N THR A 390 -11.16 23.63 -20.47
CA THR A 390 -9.98 22.83 -20.87
C THR A 390 -9.05 22.57 -19.68
N ALA A 391 -8.58 21.33 -19.57
CA ALA A 391 -7.56 20.91 -18.60
C ALA A 391 -6.19 20.75 -19.28
N SER A 392 -5.11 21.19 -18.63
CA SER A 392 -3.76 21.14 -19.22
C SER A 392 -2.67 20.84 -18.20
N GLN A 393 -1.51 20.43 -18.73
CA GLN A 393 -0.31 20.20 -17.95
C GLN A 393 0.92 20.72 -18.71
N THR A 394 1.69 21.58 -18.06
CA THR A 394 2.89 22.18 -18.63
C THR A 394 4.14 21.36 -18.35
N ASN A 395 4.24 20.69 -17.19
CA ASN A 395 5.35 19.79 -16.87
C ASN A 395 5.28 18.52 -17.72
N ILE A 396 6.32 18.20 -18.49
CA ILE A 396 6.35 17.01 -19.34
C ILE A 396 6.24 15.73 -18.50
N ALA A 397 6.89 15.67 -17.34
CA ALA A 397 6.94 14.47 -16.50
C ALA A 397 5.61 14.09 -15.84
N GLY A 398 4.70 15.07 -15.62
CA GLY A 398 3.41 14.83 -14.95
C GLY A 398 2.21 14.86 -15.90
N ARG A 399 2.42 14.46 -17.17
CA ARG A 399 1.36 14.40 -18.20
C ARG A 399 0.82 12.97 -18.29
N PRO A 400 -0.50 12.77 -18.17
CA PRO A 400 -1.09 11.47 -18.44
C PRO A 400 -0.91 11.09 -19.92
N VAL A 401 -0.90 9.78 -20.20
CA VAL A 401 -0.68 9.25 -21.55
C VAL A 401 -1.98 8.70 -22.11
N ARG A 402 -2.27 8.97 -23.38
CA ARG A 402 -3.41 8.34 -24.06
C ARG A 402 -3.09 6.87 -24.36
N VAL A 403 -3.98 5.97 -23.95
CA VAL A 403 -3.86 4.52 -24.17
C VAL A 403 -5.15 3.96 -24.75
N ILE A 404 -5.05 2.89 -25.54
CA ILE A 404 -6.21 2.07 -25.93
C ILE A 404 -6.30 0.93 -24.93
N ASP A 405 -7.46 0.77 -24.30
CA ASP A 405 -7.72 -0.38 -23.45
C ASP A 405 -7.92 -1.63 -24.33
N PRO A 406 -7.08 -2.65 -24.21
CA PRO A 406 -7.15 -3.82 -25.06
C PRO A 406 -8.42 -4.65 -24.83
N LEU A 407 -9.07 -4.51 -23.67
CA LEU A 407 -10.29 -5.25 -23.31
C LEU A 407 -11.55 -4.66 -23.94
N SER A 408 -11.71 -3.34 -23.85
CA SER A 408 -12.87 -2.62 -24.39
C SER A 408 -12.65 -2.07 -25.80
N GLY A 409 -11.39 -1.98 -26.26
CA GLY A 409 -11.02 -1.25 -27.48
C GLY A 409 -11.23 0.27 -27.38
N ARG A 410 -11.52 0.79 -26.17
CA ARG A 410 -11.81 2.20 -25.95
C ARG A 410 -10.55 2.98 -25.55
N PRO A 411 -10.38 4.22 -26.02
CA PRO A 411 -9.28 5.08 -25.58
C PRO A 411 -9.53 5.69 -24.19
N PHE A 412 -8.47 5.79 -23.41
CA PHE A 412 -8.44 6.39 -22.07
C PHE A 412 -7.22 7.31 -21.90
N LEU A 413 -7.26 8.17 -20.89
CA LEU A 413 -6.05 8.79 -20.35
C LEU A 413 -5.58 8.01 -19.12
N ARG A 414 -4.36 7.48 -19.19
CA ARG A 414 -3.69 6.76 -18.09
C ARG A 414 -2.90 7.73 -17.23
N PHE A 415 -3.14 7.64 -15.93
CA PHE A 415 -2.43 8.34 -14.88
C PHE A 415 -1.59 7.32 -14.09
N ASP A 416 -0.33 7.62 -13.87
CA ASP A 416 0.66 6.73 -13.27
C ASP A 416 0.63 6.65 -11.72
N GLY A 417 -0.19 7.50 -11.09
CA GLY A 417 -0.30 7.61 -9.64
C GLY A 417 0.87 8.30 -8.95
N LEU A 418 1.81 8.89 -9.68
CA LEU A 418 2.99 9.56 -9.15
C LEU A 418 2.87 11.08 -9.22
N ASP A 419 2.85 11.67 -10.40
CA ASP A 419 2.76 13.13 -10.59
C ASP A 419 1.86 13.54 -11.75
N ASP A 420 1.24 12.57 -12.43
CA ASP A 420 0.25 12.82 -13.48
C ASP A 420 -0.95 13.60 -12.95
N VAL A 421 -1.17 14.78 -13.53
CA VAL A 421 -2.29 15.66 -13.19
C VAL A 421 -2.60 16.58 -14.37
N LEU A 422 -3.88 16.85 -14.59
CA LEU A 422 -4.33 17.93 -15.46
C LEU A 422 -5.00 19.02 -14.62
N VAL A 423 -4.75 20.27 -14.97
CA VAL A 423 -5.25 21.45 -14.26
C VAL A 423 -6.25 22.17 -15.15
N THR A 424 -7.47 22.41 -14.67
CA THR A 424 -8.45 23.20 -15.41
C THR A 424 -8.04 24.68 -15.44
N ARG A 425 -8.39 25.39 -16.52
CA ARG A 425 -8.07 26.82 -16.66
C ARG A 425 -8.71 27.72 -15.58
N ARG A 426 -9.89 27.33 -15.09
CA ARG A 426 -10.59 27.99 -13.98
C ARG A 426 -11.02 26.98 -12.92
N ARG A 427 -11.15 27.46 -11.70
CA ARG A 427 -11.76 26.74 -10.58
C ARG A 427 -13.27 26.80 -10.72
N MET A 428 -13.91 25.65 -10.94
CA MET A 428 -15.35 25.55 -11.16
C MET A 428 -16.10 25.26 -9.87
N ALA A 429 -17.34 25.73 -9.73
CA ALA A 429 -18.25 25.29 -8.67
C ALA A 429 -19.21 24.23 -9.23
N VAL A 430 -19.08 22.99 -8.76
CA VAL A 430 -19.82 21.81 -9.26
C VAL A 430 -20.66 21.17 -8.16
N GLN A 431 -21.80 20.60 -8.54
CA GLN A 431 -22.71 19.91 -7.62
C GLN A 431 -23.01 18.48 -8.05
N THR A 432 -22.94 18.18 -9.35
CA THR A 432 -23.08 16.81 -9.87
C THR A 432 -21.87 16.48 -10.74
N VAL A 433 -21.25 15.32 -10.51
CA VAL A 433 -20.11 14.83 -11.29
C VAL A 433 -20.37 13.39 -11.73
N PHE A 434 -20.13 13.10 -13.01
CA PHE A 434 -20.07 11.75 -13.56
C PHE A 434 -18.67 11.45 -14.04
N ALA A 435 -18.18 10.25 -13.77
CA ALA A 435 -16.92 9.80 -14.31
C ALA A 435 -16.99 8.34 -14.77
N VAL A 436 -16.34 8.05 -15.89
CA VAL A 436 -16.00 6.71 -16.33
C VAL A 436 -14.50 6.52 -16.13
N ALA A 437 -14.13 5.59 -15.25
CA ALA A 437 -12.74 5.42 -14.84
C ALA A 437 -12.44 3.98 -14.39
N ARG A 438 -11.15 3.68 -14.24
CA ARG A 438 -10.63 2.42 -13.70
C ARG A 438 -9.46 2.74 -12.77
N GLU A 439 -9.42 2.21 -11.56
CA GLU A 439 -8.24 2.33 -10.68
C GLU A 439 -7.37 1.08 -10.83
N ALA A 440 -6.07 1.27 -11.10
CA ALA A 440 -5.14 0.17 -11.32
C ALA A 440 -5.13 -0.81 -10.13
N GLY A 441 -5.08 -2.13 -10.37
CA GLY A 441 -5.09 -3.14 -9.29
C GLY A 441 -3.91 -3.03 -8.32
N HIS A 442 -2.79 -2.47 -8.79
CA HIS A 442 -1.60 -2.20 -7.98
C HIS A 442 -1.54 -0.76 -7.42
N ALA A 443 -2.59 0.03 -7.60
CA ALA A 443 -2.71 1.35 -6.99
C ALA A 443 -2.50 1.26 -5.48
N THR A 444 -1.85 2.27 -4.92
CA THR A 444 -1.52 2.22 -3.50
C THR A 444 -2.79 2.22 -2.63
N LYS A 445 -2.65 1.66 -1.42
CA LYS A 445 -3.67 1.74 -0.37
C LYS A 445 -3.86 3.17 0.19
N SER A 446 -3.07 4.14 -0.29
CA SER A 446 -3.15 5.56 0.08
C SER A 446 -4.38 6.23 -0.55
N HIS A 447 -4.64 7.48 -0.16
CA HIS A 447 -5.78 8.25 -0.63
C HIS A 447 -5.52 8.83 -2.03
N ASN A 448 -6.09 8.26 -3.09
CA ASN A 448 -5.96 8.82 -4.44
C ASN A 448 -7.08 9.84 -4.73
N ALA A 449 -7.02 10.54 -5.86
CA ALA A 449 -8.10 11.46 -6.25
C ALA A 449 -8.26 11.47 -7.77
N LEU A 450 -9.44 11.03 -8.23
CA LEU A 450 -9.83 11.06 -9.65
C LEU A 450 -9.98 12.50 -10.16
N VAL A 451 -10.61 13.34 -9.34
CA VAL A 451 -10.75 14.78 -9.52
C VAL A 451 -10.51 15.46 -8.18
N GLY A 452 -10.24 16.76 -8.16
CA GLY A 452 -9.96 17.46 -6.92
C GLY A 452 -9.83 18.97 -7.08
N ASP A 453 -9.33 19.60 -6.02
CA ASP A 453 -9.07 21.03 -5.97
C ASP A 453 -7.70 21.29 -5.34
N PHE A 454 -7.13 22.46 -5.61
CA PHE A 454 -5.83 22.85 -5.05
C PHE A 454 -5.80 22.91 -3.51
N LYS A 455 -6.97 23.05 -2.88
CA LYS A 455 -7.06 23.46 -1.48
C LYS A 455 -7.99 22.59 -0.65
N PHE A 456 -9.11 22.16 -1.22
CA PHE A 456 -10.10 21.41 -0.50
C PHE A 456 -10.21 19.99 -1.01
N SER A 457 -10.47 19.09 -0.08
CA SER A 457 -10.37 17.67 -0.31
C SER A 457 -11.75 17.04 -0.51
N HIS A 458 -12.55 17.65 -1.38
CA HIS A 458 -13.97 17.31 -1.57
C HIS A 458 -14.17 15.93 -2.21
N PHE A 459 -13.25 15.54 -3.08
CA PHE A 459 -13.32 14.36 -3.96
C PHE A 459 -12.37 13.23 -3.54
N ASN A 460 -11.91 13.23 -2.29
CA ASN A 460 -10.90 12.28 -1.82
C ASN A 460 -11.40 10.84 -1.86
N ARG A 461 -10.78 9.99 -2.67
CA ARG A 461 -10.90 8.53 -2.52
C ARG A 461 -10.25 8.12 -1.18
N GLY A 462 -10.89 7.20 -0.46
CA GLY A 462 -10.44 6.75 0.86
C GLY A 462 -9.18 5.88 0.79
N GLY A 463 -8.74 5.31 1.92
CA GLY A 463 -7.73 4.25 1.89
C GLY A 463 -8.30 2.97 1.29
N ASP A 464 -7.44 2.02 0.87
CA ASP A 464 -7.86 0.66 0.50
C ASP A 464 -8.98 0.57 -0.56
N ARG A 465 -8.93 1.43 -1.57
CA ARG A 465 -9.92 1.50 -2.67
C ARG A 465 -11.29 2.04 -2.29
N LEU A 466 -11.52 2.53 -1.07
CA LEU A 466 -12.82 3.11 -0.70
C LEU A 466 -13.21 4.29 -1.59
N VAL A 467 -14.46 4.36 -2.05
CA VAL A 467 -14.94 5.38 -3.01
C VAL A 467 -14.68 6.79 -2.50
N TYR A 468 -15.03 7.09 -1.25
CA TYR A 468 -14.66 8.35 -0.60
C TYR A 468 -14.09 8.16 0.81
N TYR A 469 -13.18 9.06 1.18
CA TYR A 469 -12.64 9.16 2.53
C TYR A 469 -13.74 9.51 3.54
N PRO A 470 -13.82 8.88 4.73
CA PRO A 470 -14.91 9.11 5.69
C PRO A 470 -15.14 10.55 6.16
N LYS A 471 -14.15 11.44 6.00
CA LYS A 471 -14.32 12.88 6.30
C LYS A 471 -14.36 13.77 5.04
N GLY A 472 -14.50 13.15 3.87
CA GLY A 472 -14.70 13.84 2.58
C GLY A 472 -16.09 14.47 2.50
N HIS A 473 -16.30 15.34 1.50
CA HIS A 473 -17.61 16.00 1.35
C HIS A 473 -18.69 15.06 0.83
N PHE A 474 -18.38 14.18 -0.13
CA PHE A 474 -19.29 13.12 -0.59
C PHE A 474 -19.42 11.94 0.38
N ALA A 475 -18.92 12.07 1.61
CA ALA A 475 -19.11 11.11 2.69
C ALA A 475 -20.19 11.57 3.69
N ARG A 476 -20.89 12.68 3.38
CA ARG A 476 -21.94 13.23 4.23
C ARG A 476 -23.30 12.63 3.87
N GLU A 477 -24.19 12.60 4.85
CA GLU A 477 -25.55 12.03 4.72
C GLU A 477 -26.41 12.77 3.69
N ASP A 478 -26.13 14.04 3.39
CA ASP A 478 -26.85 14.87 2.43
C ASP A 478 -26.35 14.71 0.98
N THR A 479 -25.40 13.81 0.73
CA THR A 479 -24.85 13.55 -0.61
C THR A 479 -25.31 12.20 -1.16
N VAL A 480 -25.43 12.11 -2.49
CA VAL A 480 -25.81 10.86 -3.16
C VAL A 480 -24.64 10.39 -4.01
N VAL A 481 -24.17 9.17 -3.77
CA VAL A 481 -23.11 8.53 -4.54
C VAL A 481 -23.63 7.23 -5.13
N ARG A 482 -23.40 7.03 -6.42
CA ARG A 482 -23.82 5.83 -7.17
C ARG A 482 -22.62 5.23 -7.89
N LEU A 483 -22.51 3.91 -7.83
CA LEU A 483 -21.52 3.14 -8.57
C LEU A 483 -22.26 2.21 -9.54
N ASP A 484 -21.93 2.31 -10.83
CA ASP A 484 -22.61 1.63 -11.94
C ASP A 484 -24.14 1.85 -11.90
N GLY A 485 -24.57 3.05 -11.49
CA GLY A 485 -25.96 3.47 -11.35
C GLY A 485 -26.72 2.89 -10.16
N ARG A 486 -26.02 2.22 -9.22
CA ARG A 486 -26.60 1.76 -7.94
C ARG A 486 -26.17 2.71 -6.82
N PRO A 487 -27.10 3.21 -5.96
CA PRO A 487 -26.72 3.92 -4.75
C PRO A 487 -25.81 3.07 -3.87
N ILE A 488 -24.78 3.68 -3.29
CA ILE A 488 -23.81 3.02 -2.41
C ILE A 488 -23.54 3.84 -1.16
N ASP A 489 -23.03 3.18 -0.11
CA ASP A 489 -22.34 3.87 0.98
C ASP A 489 -20.86 4.08 0.55
N PRO A 490 -20.44 5.32 0.27
CA PRO A 490 -19.14 5.59 -0.32
C PRO A 490 -17.96 5.41 0.66
N ILE A 491 -18.21 5.29 1.96
CA ILE A 491 -17.15 5.16 2.97
C ILE A 491 -16.82 3.71 3.33
N VAL A 492 -17.62 2.76 2.82
CA VAL A 492 -17.39 1.30 2.96
C VAL A 492 -17.30 0.57 1.62
N THR A 493 -17.82 1.16 0.53
CA THR A 493 -17.75 0.57 -0.81
C THR A 493 -16.37 0.82 -1.42
N ARG A 494 -15.79 -0.20 -2.05
CA ARG A 494 -14.52 -0.09 -2.78
C ARG A 494 -14.76 0.13 -4.27
N LEU A 495 -13.93 0.96 -4.88
CA LEU A 495 -13.82 1.11 -6.32
C LEU A 495 -13.36 -0.22 -6.91
N PRO A 496 -14.06 -0.69 -7.95
CA PRO A 496 -13.72 -1.96 -8.58
C PRO A 496 -12.44 -1.79 -9.42
N GLU A 497 -11.78 -2.91 -9.73
CA GLU A 497 -10.56 -2.94 -10.56
C GLU A 497 -10.86 -2.90 -12.06
N LYS A 498 -12.14 -3.09 -12.42
CA LYS A 498 -12.67 -2.91 -13.77
C LYS A 498 -13.07 -1.45 -14.04
N LEU A 499 -13.40 -1.18 -15.31
CA LEU A 499 -14.02 0.07 -15.70
C LEU A 499 -15.38 0.24 -15.02
N PHE A 500 -15.59 1.37 -14.36
CA PHE A 500 -16.81 1.68 -13.63
C PHE A 500 -17.32 3.06 -14.01
N GLN A 501 -18.61 3.26 -13.75
CA GLN A 501 -19.23 4.56 -13.76
C GLN A 501 -19.46 5.04 -12.32
N LEU A 502 -18.98 6.23 -11.98
CA LEU A 502 -19.22 6.89 -10.70
C LEU A 502 -20.08 8.14 -10.91
N THR A 503 -21.15 8.27 -10.13
CA THR A 503 -21.99 9.47 -10.08
C THR A 503 -21.99 10.01 -8.65
N SER A 504 -21.71 11.30 -8.49
CA SER A 504 -21.68 11.95 -7.18
C SER A 504 -22.41 13.29 -7.21
N THR A 505 -23.39 13.45 -6.32
CA THR A 505 -24.29 14.61 -6.24
C THR A 505 -24.28 15.22 -4.83
N SER A 506 -24.26 16.55 -4.75
CA SER A 506 -24.23 17.31 -3.49
C SER A 506 -25.10 18.58 -3.56
N PRO A 507 -25.88 18.89 -2.50
CA PRO A 507 -26.65 20.12 -2.41
C PRO A 507 -25.78 21.36 -2.17
N THR A 508 -24.52 21.17 -1.75
CA THR A 508 -23.54 22.25 -1.60
C THR A 508 -22.59 22.29 -2.81
N PRO A 509 -22.39 23.45 -3.48
CA PRO A 509 -21.40 23.62 -4.53
C PRO A 509 -19.96 23.35 -4.05
N MET A 510 -19.20 22.60 -4.85
CA MET A 510 -17.82 22.22 -4.55
C MET A 510 -16.85 22.71 -5.61
N PRO A 511 -15.66 23.18 -5.23
CA PRO A 511 -14.62 23.57 -6.15
C PRO A 511 -14.00 22.36 -6.87
N LEU A 512 -13.86 22.43 -8.19
CA LEU A 512 -13.12 21.49 -9.03
C LEU A 512 -12.06 22.26 -9.84
N SER A 513 -10.80 21.85 -9.73
CA SER A 513 -9.68 22.45 -10.45
C SER A 513 -8.65 21.46 -11.00
N LEU A 514 -8.70 20.21 -10.54
CA LEU A 514 -7.68 19.19 -10.80
C LEU A 514 -8.35 17.90 -11.29
N ILE A 515 -7.67 17.22 -12.20
CA ILE A 515 -8.00 15.88 -12.68
C ILE A 515 -6.77 15.01 -12.46
N GLY A 516 -6.96 13.85 -11.85
CA GLY A 516 -5.88 12.96 -11.45
C GLY A 516 -5.18 13.36 -10.15
N SER A 517 -5.65 14.39 -9.43
CA SER A 517 -5.04 14.83 -8.17
C SER A 517 -6.00 15.59 -7.25
N ASP A 518 -5.65 15.65 -5.97
CA ASP A 518 -6.22 16.55 -4.96
C ASP A 518 -5.10 17.24 -4.18
N ARG A 519 -5.16 18.57 -4.10
CA ARG A 519 -4.17 19.43 -3.42
C ARG A 519 -2.71 19.24 -3.87
N LEU A 520 -2.49 18.50 -4.97
CA LEU A 520 -1.17 18.14 -5.50
C LEU A 520 -0.26 17.47 -4.46
N VAL A 521 -0.85 16.57 -3.65
CA VAL A 521 -0.07 15.76 -2.70
C VAL A 521 0.51 14.55 -3.46
N PRO A 522 1.84 14.35 -3.52
CA PRO A 522 2.43 13.40 -4.47
C PRO A 522 2.15 11.90 -4.25
N ASP A 523 1.52 11.51 -3.14
CA ASP A 523 1.06 10.14 -2.89
C ASP A 523 -0.48 10.02 -2.97
N ARG A 524 -1.13 10.99 -3.62
CA ARG A 524 -2.58 11.11 -3.71
C ARG A 524 -3.10 11.31 -5.12
N ASN A 525 -2.27 11.03 -6.09
CA ASN A 525 -2.62 11.12 -7.50
C ASN A 525 -3.38 9.87 -7.94
N TRP A 526 -4.27 10.04 -8.92
CA TRP A 526 -5.01 8.94 -9.51
C TRP A 526 -4.02 7.96 -10.13
N HIS A 527 -4.13 6.68 -9.77
CA HIS A 527 -3.39 5.63 -10.42
C HIS A 527 -4.38 4.76 -11.18
N GLY A 528 -4.51 5.03 -12.48
CA GLY A 528 -5.47 4.34 -13.32
C GLY A 528 -5.89 5.17 -14.52
N ASP A 529 -6.99 4.76 -15.12
CA ASP A 529 -7.44 5.27 -16.40
C ASP A 529 -8.70 6.13 -16.20
N ILE A 530 -8.82 7.23 -16.95
CA ILE A 530 -10.01 8.10 -17.01
C ILE A 530 -10.48 8.16 -18.46
N GLY A 531 -11.73 7.78 -18.69
CA GLY A 531 -12.35 7.75 -20.02
C GLY A 531 -13.17 9.00 -20.30
N GLU A 532 -14.08 9.33 -19.38
CA GLU A 532 -14.97 10.48 -19.54
C GLU A 532 -15.27 11.13 -18.20
N LEU A 533 -15.34 12.46 -18.19
CA LEU A 533 -15.69 13.27 -17.03
C LEU A 533 -16.70 14.34 -17.42
N LEU A 534 -17.84 14.36 -16.73
CA LEU A 534 -18.89 15.37 -16.85
C LEU A 534 -19.08 16.06 -15.51
N ALA A 535 -19.16 17.39 -15.48
CA ALA A 535 -19.48 18.13 -14.27
C ALA A 535 -20.56 19.19 -14.51
N PHE A 536 -21.54 19.23 -13.63
CA PHE A 536 -22.65 20.18 -13.66
C PHE A 536 -22.55 21.15 -12.47
N ASN A 537 -22.83 22.42 -12.72
CA ASN A 537 -22.81 23.49 -11.70
C ASN A 537 -24.08 23.55 -10.85
N ARG A 538 -24.96 22.55 -10.98
CA ARG A 538 -26.19 22.37 -10.22
C ARG A 538 -26.42 20.90 -9.87
N GLU A 539 -27.30 20.70 -8.90
CA GLU A 539 -27.87 19.38 -8.62
C GLU A 539 -28.78 18.95 -9.79
N LEU A 540 -28.52 17.75 -10.32
CA LEU A 540 -29.38 17.11 -11.32
C LEU A 540 -30.44 16.26 -10.63
N ASP A 541 -31.63 16.18 -11.22
CA ASP A 541 -32.67 15.30 -10.71
C ASP A 541 -32.44 13.82 -11.10
N ALA A 542 -33.25 12.91 -10.55
CA ALA A 542 -33.11 11.47 -10.76
C ALA A 542 -33.29 11.06 -12.24
N THR A 543 -34.12 11.77 -13.01
CA THR A 543 -34.38 11.49 -14.43
C THR A 543 -33.20 11.92 -15.28
N GLU A 544 -32.66 13.11 -15.02
CA GLU A 544 -31.46 13.63 -15.67
C GLU A 544 -30.24 12.74 -15.38
N ILE A 545 -30.07 12.32 -14.11
CA ILE A 545 -29.03 11.37 -13.71
C ILE A 545 -29.19 10.05 -14.48
N ALA A 546 -30.37 9.44 -14.46
CA ALA A 546 -30.60 8.17 -15.15
C ALA A 546 -30.35 8.26 -16.67
N THR A 547 -30.64 9.42 -17.27
CA THR A 547 -30.39 9.71 -18.69
C THR A 547 -28.89 9.71 -19.00
N VAL A 548 -28.09 10.46 -18.22
CA VAL A 548 -26.63 10.50 -18.38
C VAL A 548 -26.00 9.15 -18.07
N GLU A 549 -26.45 8.45 -17.02
CA GLU A 549 -25.92 7.12 -16.68
C GLU A 549 -26.19 6.07 -17.76
N THR A 550 -27.40 6.05 -18.31
CA THR A 550 -27.75 5.12 -19.39
C THR A 550 -26.92 5.41 -20.64
N TRP A 551 -26.73 6.68 -20.96
CA TRP A 551 -25.90 7.10 -22.07
C TRP A 551 -24.42 6.74 -21.90
N LEU A 552 -23.82 7.01 -20.73
CA LEU A 552 -22.44 6.63 -20.44
C LEU A 552 -22.26 5.11 -20.48
N LYS A 553 -23.21 4.34 -19.95
CA LYS A 553 -23.18 2.87 -20.02
C LYS A 553 -23.25 2.36 -21.45
N ALA A 554 -24.09 2.94 -22.30
CA ALA A 554 -24.17 2.57 -23.71
C ALA A 554 -22.88 2.97 -24.47
N LYS A 555 -22.35 4.17 -24.20
CA LYS A 555 -21.14 4.69 -24.85
C LYS A 555 -19.87 3.92 -24.49
N TRP A 556 -19.69 3.62 -23.22
CA TRP A 556 -18.50 2.94 -22.69
C TRP A 556 -18.69 1.44 -22.47
N GLU A 557 -19.84 0.89 -22.89
CA GLU A 557 -20.18 -0.54 -22.79
C GLU A 557 -20.06 -1.09 -21.36
N LEU A 558 -20.65 -0.40 -20.39
CA LEU A 558 -20.54 -0.73 -18.96
C LEU A 558 -21.69 -1.62 -18.43
N PRO A 559 -21.41 -2.64 -17.59
CA PRO A 559 -20.07 -3.07 -17.18
C PRO A 559 -19.36 -3.83 -18.31
N ALA A 560 -18.07 -3.57 -18.48
CA ALA A 560 -17.23 -4.39 -19.36
C ALA A 560 -17.15 -5.80 -18.78
N ILE A 561 -17.88 -6.77 -19.35
CA ILE A 561 -17.78 -8.19 -18.98
C ILE A 561 -17.09 -8.89 -20.14
N GLN A 562 -15.93 -9.50 -19.86
CA GLN A 562 -15.11 -10.21 -20.84
C GLN A 562 -15.46 -11.69 -20.88
N TRP A 563 -15.06 -12.35 -21.97
CA TRP A 563 -15.25 -13.78 -22.12
C TRP A 563 -14.15 -14.55 -21.42
N HIS A 564 -14.56 -15.57 -20.67
CA HIS A 564 -13.65 -16.49 -20.03
C HIS A 564 -13.96 -17.90 -20.46
N THR A 565 -12.95 -18.64 -20.94
CA THR A 565 -13.12 -20.06 -21.20
C THR A 565 -13.24 -20.84 -19.89
N ASN A 566 -13.72 -22.08 -19.99
CA ASN A 566 -13.71 -23.06 -18.90
C ASN A 566 -12.38 -23.83 -18.80
N PHE A 567 -11.32 -23.37 -19.47
CA PHE A 567 -9.97 -23.95 -19.43
C PHE A 567 -8.89 -22.87 -19.32
N ARG A 568 -7.64 -23.28 -19.16
CA ARG A 568 -6.45 -22.40 -19.20
C ARG A 568 -5.51 -22.86 -20.30
N VAL A 569 -4.61 -21.99 -20.75
CA VAL A 569 -3.64 -22.39 -21.77
C VAL A 569 -2.47 -23.11 -21.10
N SER A 570 -2.13 -24.28 -21.59
CA SER A 570 -0.95 -25.04 -21.18
C SER A 570 0.06 -25.15 -22.32
N SER A 571 1.35 -25.18 -21.99
CA SER A 571 2.38 -25.49 -22.97
C SER A 571 2.22 -26.92 -23.51
N GLY A 572 2.39 -27.10 -24.81
CA GLY A 572 2.35 -28.40 -25.49
C GLY A 572 0.99 -28.78 -26.09
N GLU A 573 -0.05 -27.97 -25.91
CA GLU A 573 -1.38 -28.21 -26.47
C GLU A 573 -1.62 -27.43 -27.78
N THR A 574 -2.75 -27.71 -28.43
CA THR A 574 -3.18 -26.96 -29.62
C THR A 574 -4.49 -26.27 -29.33
N ILE A 575 -4.48 -24.94 -29.34
CA ILE A 575 -5.69 -24.14 -29.26
C ILE A 575 -6.35 -24.11 -30.64
N ARG A 576 -7.60 -24.57 -30.71
CA ARG A 576 -8.40 -24.62 -31.93
C ARG A 576 -9.57 -23.66 -31.86
N LEU A 577 -9.76 -22.92 -32.94
CA LEU A 577 -10.98 -22.18 -33.26
C LEU A 577 -11.76 -22.97 -34.31
N THR A 578 -12.99 -23.37 -33.97
CA THR A 578 -13.83 -24.26 -34.79
C THR A 578 -15.08 -23.52 -35.24
N GLN A 579 -15.42 -23.59 -36.53
CA GLN A 579 -16.68 -23.09 -37.07
C GLN A 579 -17.89 -23.85 -36.50
N PRO A 580 -19.11 -23.29 -36.53
CA PRO A 580 -20.32 -23.96 -36.07
C PRO A 580 -20.57 -25.34 -36.72
N LEU A 581 -20.13 -25.53 -37.98
CA LEU A 581 -20.25 -26.80 -38.72
C LEU A 581 -19.15 -27.82 -38.41
N GLY A 582 -18.23 -27.52 -37.48
CA GLY A 582 -17.18 -28.44 -37.02
C GLY A 582 -15.86 -28.37 -37.80
N GLN A 583 -15.76 -27.51 -38.82
CA GLN A 583 -14.52 -27.28 -39.55
C GLN A 583 -13.57 -26.38 -38.74
N ALA A 584 -12.27 -26.65 -38.77
CA ALA A 584 -11.29 -25.80 -38.09
C ALA A 584 -11.10 -24.49 -38.87
N ALA A 585 -11.41 -23.35 -38.24
CA ALA A 585 -11.11 -22.03 -38.77
C ALA A 585 -9.62 -21.70 -38.56
N SER A 586 -9.11 -21.97 -37.36
CA SER A 586 -7.70 -21.78 -37.00
C SER A 586 -7.25 -22.79 -35.95
N ALA A 587 -5.98 -23.15 -35.97
CA ALA A 587 -5.36 -24.01 -34.97
C ALA A 587 -3.92 -23.57 -34.72
N VAL A 588 -3.57 -23.31 -33.46
CA VAL A 588 -2.25 -22.85 -33.05
C VAL A 588 -1.70 -23.81 -32.00
N TRP A 589 -0.57 -24.44 -32.31
CA TRP A 589 0.19 -25.21 -31.33
C TRP A 589 0.95 -24.25 -30.41
N VAL A 590 0.80 -24.40 -29.10
CA VAL A 590 1.39 -23.52 -28.09
C VAL A 590 2.68 -24.18 -27.55
N PRO A 591 3.88 -23.74 -27.97
CA PRO A 591 5.12 -24.18 -27.33
C PRO A 591 5.20 -23.66 -25.88
N PRO A 592 6.13 -24.17 -25.06
CA PRO A 592 6.58 -23.45 -23.88
C PRO A 592 6.98 -22.01 -24.23
N CYS A 593 6.50 -21.03 -23.47
CA CYS A 593 6.82 -19.62 -23.62
C CYS A 593 7.39 -19.04 -22.32
N PRO A 594 8.34 -18.10 -22.38
CA PRO A 594 8.70 -17.30 -21.23
C PRO A 594 7.48 -16.52 -20.70
N PRO A 595 7.39 -16.26 -19.38
CA PRO A 595 6.37 -15.38 -18.83
C PRO A 595 6.35 -14.01 -19.53
N ASP A 596 5.15 -13.47 -19.71
CA ASP A 596 4.89 -12.18 -20.36
C ASP A 596 5.33 -12.08 -21.84
N SER A 597 5.61 -13.22 -22.49
CA SER A 597 5.85 -13.29 -23.94
C SER A 597 4.68 -13.99 -24.64
N SER A 598 4.21 -13.44 -25.76
CA SER A 598 3.13 -14.02 -26.55
C SER A 598 3.63 -14.84 -27.73
N LEU A 599 2.73 -15.65 -28.28
CA LEU A 599 2.87 -16.36 -29.55
C LEU A 599 1.83 -15.83 -30.52
N GLY A 600 2.22 -15.36 -31.70
CA GLY A 600 1.27 -14.82 -32.67
C GLY A 600 1.80 -14.73 -34.08
N GLN A 601 0.97 -14.23 -35.00
CA GLN A 601 1.36 -14.00 -36.39
C GLN A 601 1.99 -12.62 -36.54
N ALA A 602 3.20 -12.54 -37.08
CA ALA A 602 3.84 -11.26 -37.39
C ALA A 602 3.16 -10.61 -38.60
N SER A 603 2.96 -9.28 -38.55
CA SER A 603 2.28 -8.56 -39.63
C SER A 603 2.96 -8.79 -40.99
N GLY A 604 2.20 -9.31 -41.96
CA GLY A 604 2.67 -9.57 -43.32
C GLY A 604 3.58 -10.80 -43.50
N ILE A 605 3.78 -11.62 -42.46
CA ILE A 605 4.63 -12.81 -42.50
C ILE A 605 3.82 -14.04 -42.09
N HIS A 606 3.84 -15.08 -42.92
CA HIS A 606 3.19 -16.34 -42.59
C HIS A 606 4.00 -17.15 -41.56
N GLY A 607 3.35 -17.53 -40.47
CA GLY A 607 3.93 -18.35 -39.40
C GLY A 607 3.60 -17.79 -38.02
N ASN A 608 3.80 -18.60 -36.98
CA ASN A 608 3.69 -18.15 -35.60
C ASN A 608 5.09 -17.87 -35.04
N PHE A 609 5.23 -16.73 -34.38
CA PHE A 609 6.46 -16.25 -33.79
C PHE A 609 6.23 -15.84 -32.35
N HIS A 610 7.32 -15.76 -31.59
CA HIS A 610 7.31 -15.23 -30.24
C HIS A 610 7.51 -13.72 -30.25
N PHE A 611 6.83 -13.01 -29.36
CA PHE A 611 7.02 -11.58 -29.14
C PHE A 611 7.38 -11.33 -27.68
N ALA A 612 8.46 -10.58 -27.46
CA ALA A 612 8.84 -10.12 -26.12
C ALA A 612 7.85 -9.09 -25.57
N ASP A 613 7.33 -8.26 -26.48
CA ASP A 613 6.36 -7.20 -26.19
C ASP A 613 5.03 -7.59 -26.85
N PRO A 614 4.08 -8.17 -26.09
CA PRO A 614 2.79 -8.61 -26.62
C PRO A 614 1.90 -7.42 -26.98
N THR A 615 0.99 -7.62 -27.94
CA THR A 615 0.16 -6.54 -28.49
C THR A 615 -1.34 -6.85 -28.43
N PRO A 616 -1.90 -7.11 -27.23
CA PRO A 616 -3.30 -7.50 -27.10
C PRO A 616 -4.23 -6.44 -27.68
N GLY A 617 -5.16 -6.86 -28.53
CA GLY A 617 -6.11 -6.01 -29.24
C GLY A 617 -5.54 -5.28 -30.46
N LEU A 618 -4.25 -5.43 -30.78
CA LEU A 618 -3.54 -4.71 -31.84
C LEU A 618 -2.83 -5.69 -32.80
N ALA A 619 -2.31 -5.16 -33.91
CA ALA A 619 -1.49 -5.96 -34.81
C ALA A 619 -0.08 -6.18 -34.24
N ASN A 620 0.43 -7.41 -34.34
CA ASN A 620 1.78 -7.77 -33.89
C ASN A 620 2.85 -7.17 -34.83
N THR A 621 3.21 -5.91 -34.59
CA THR A 621 4.25 -5.17 -35.34
C THR A 621 5.59 -5.10 -34.59
N THR A 622 5.66 -5.65 -33.38
CA THR A 622 6.90 -5.70 -32.58
C THR A 622 7.89 -6.72 -33.17
N PRO A 623 9.20 -6.60 -32.87
CA PRO A 623 10.19 -7.55 -33.35
C PRO A 623 9.82 -8.99 -32.96
N HIS A 624 9.73 -9.86 -33.96
CA HIS A 624 9.36 -11.25 -33.79
C HIS A 624 10.60 -12.15 -33.60
N ALA A 625 10.40 -13.29 -32.96
CA ALA A 625 11.43 -14.29 -32.73
C ALA A 625 10.98 -15.70 -33.12
N PHE A 626 11.91 -16.51 -33.63
CA PHE A 626 11.68 -17.90 -34.04
C PHE A 626 11.46 -18.86 -32.85
N GLY A 627 11.73 -18.38 -31.64
CA GLY A 627 11.73 -19.16 -30.41
C GLY A 627 12.38 -18.37 -29.28
N TRP A 628 12.67 -19.04 -28.19
CA TRP A 628 13.45 -18.50 -27.08
C TRP A 628 14.59 -19.47 -26.73
N LEU A 629 15.61 -18.97 -26.04
CA LEU A 629 16.77 -19.78 -25.65
C LEU A 629 16.59 -20.37 -24.26
N GLU A 630 17.13 -21.57 -24.03
CA GLU A 630 17.20 -22.11 -22.67
C GLU A 630 18.17 -21.29 -21.79
N ALA A 631 18.05 -21.46 -20.47
CA ALA A 631 18.90 -20.79 -19.52
C ALA A 631 20.37 -21.32 -19.60
N PRO A 632 21.40 -20.46 -19.49
CA PRO A 632 22.77 -20.93 -19.37
C PRO A 632 22.98 -21.69 -18.05
N ARG A 633 23.90 -22.66 -18.03
CA ARG A 633 24.27 -23.38 -16.80
C ARG A 633 25.53 -22.78 -16.17
N LEU A 634 25.50 -22.56 -14.86
CA LEU A 634 26.68 -22.16 -14.09
C LEU A 634 27.38 -23.43 -13.60
N ALA A 635 28.68 -23.58 -13.89
CA ALA A 635 29.41 -24.84 -13.64
C ALA A 635 29.65 -25.15 -12.15
N LYS A 636 29.42 -24.18 -11.27
CA LYS A 636 29.49 -24.34 -9.81
C LYS A 636 28.16 -23.91 -9.19
N PRO A 637 27.69 -24.57 -8.11
CA PRO A 637 26.47 -24.16 -7.43
C PRO A 637 26.66 -22.82 -6.68
N PRO A 638 25.60 -22.01 -6.51
CA PRO A 638 25.64 -20.86 -5.60
C PRO A 638 25.92 -21.34 -4.17
N GLY A 639 26.57 -20.49 -3.37
CA GLY A 639 26.92 -20.85 -1.99
C GLY A 639 28.19 -20.19 -1.48
N ARG A 640 28.72 -20.73 -0.39
CA ARG A 640 29.94 -20.24 0.28
C ARG A 640 31.17 -20.96 -0.25
N TYR A 641 32.26 -20.22 -0.41
CA TYR A 641 33.54 -20.77 -0.86
C TYR A 641 34.66 -20.18 0.00
N VAL A 642 35.61 -21.01 0.44
CA VAL A 642 36.73 -20.55 1.28
C VAL A 642 37.73 -19.75 0.45
N GLU A 643 38.03 -20.25 -0.75
CA GLU A 643 39.00 -19.66 -1.68
C GLU A 643 38.31 -19.13 -2.94
N ALA A 644 39.03 -18.27 -3.66
CA ALA A 644 38.55 -17.72 -4.92
C ALA A 644 38.35 -18.82 -5.98
N ILE A 645 37.26 -18.71 -6.73
CA ILE A 645 36.81 -19.70 -7.71
C ILE A 645 36.83 -19.14 -9.12
N ASP A 646 37.12 -20.01 -10.09
CA ASP A 646 36.90 -19.73 -11.52
C ASP A 646 35.57 -20.35 -11.93
N LEU A 647 34.58 -19.49 -12.22
CA LEU A 647 33.23 -19.89 -12.58
C LEU A 647 33.12 -19.98 -14.11
N ALA A 648 32.96 -21.20 -14.63
CA ALA A 648 32.60 -21.40 -16.03
C ALA A 648 31.08 -21.24 -16.25
N LEU A 649 30.71 -20.67 -17.39
CA LEU A 649 29.34 -20.62 -17.88
C LEU A 649 29.22 -21.54 -19.09
N GLU A 650 28.16 -22.34 -19.11
CA GLU A 650 27.90 -23.29 -20.17
C GLU A 650 26.68 -22.85 -20.98
N SER A 651 26.87 -22.78 -22.30
CA SER A 651 25.84 -22.34 -23.22
C SER A 651 24.79 -23.42 -23.40
N PRO A 652 23.49 -23.05 -23.50
CA PRO A 652 22.43 -24.01 -23.80
C PRO A 652 22.62 -24.69 -25.17
N ASP A 653 23.25 -23.99 -26.12
CA ASP A 653 23.59 -24.54 -27.44
C ASP A 653 24.85 -23.91 -28.05
N LYS A 654 25.33 -24.48 -29.15
CA LYS A 654 26.59 -24.07 -29.81
C LYS A 654 26.53 -22.72 -30.54
N ASN A 655 25.34 -22.20 -30.79
CA ASN A 655 25.11 -21.00 -31.60
C ASN A 655 24.73 -19.79 -30.75
N SER A 656 24.55 -19.98 -29.45
CA SER A 656 24.22 -18.92 -28.50
C SER A 656 25.48 -18.29 -27.93
N THR A 657 25.42 -16.98 -27.76
CA THR A 657 26.42 -16.21 -27.00
C THR A 657 25.93 -16.04 -25.57
N LEU A 658 26.83 -16.07 -24.61
CA LEU A 658 26.50 -15.83 -23.20
C LEU A 658 26.95 -14.44 -22.80
N ARG A 659 26.10 -13.72 -22.09
CA ARG A 659 26.46 -12.45 -21.44
C ARG A 659 26.13 -12.51 -19.97
N TYR A 660 26.90 -11.76 -19.18
CA TYR A 660 26.75 -11.75 -17.73
C TYR A 660 26.98 -10.36 -17.14
N THR A 661 26.49 -10.20 -15.91
CA THR A 661 26.68 -9.02 -15.08
C THR A 661 27.06 -9.47 -13.66
N LEU A 662 27.80 -8.62 -12.96
CA LEU A 662 28.31 -8.89 -11.59
C LEU A 662 27.82 -7.88 -10.54
N ASP A 663 26.96 -6.94 -10.96
CA ASP A 663 26.46 -5.81 -10.16
C ASP A 663 24.94 -5.90 -9.89
N GLY A 664 24.31 -7.00 -10.32
CA GLY A 664 22.87 -7.24 -10.20
C GLY A 664 22.03 -6.70 -11.35
N SER A 665 22.59 -5.94 -12.31
CA SER A 665 21.86 -5.51 -13.52
C SER A 665 21.40 -6.70 -14.35
N GLU A 666 20.31 -6.56 -15.10
CA GLU A 666 19.86 -7.64 -15.99
C GLU A 666 20.84 -7.77 -17.16
N PRO A 667 21.35 -8.97 -17.49
CA PRO A 667 22.18 -9.12 -18.68
C PRO A 667 21.31 -8.87 -19.91
N ASP A 668 21.63 -7.83 -20.66
CA ASP A 668 21.05 -7.48 -21.95
C ASP A 668 22.08 -7.70 -23.08
N ALA A 669 21.74 -7.30 -24.31
CA ALA A 669 22.64 -7.43 -25.45
C ALA A 669 23.92 -6.56 -25.35
N GLY A 670 23.94 -5.56 -24.46
CA GLY A 670 25.10 -4.71 -24.16
C GLY A 670 25.98 -5.22 -23.02
N ALA A 671 25.51 -6.16 -22.20
CA ALA A 671 26.25 -6.72 -21.07
C ALA A 671 27.54 -7.45 -21.47
N THR A 672 28.44 -7.70 -20.52
CA THR A 672 29.76 -8.29 -20.79
C THR A 672 29.63 -9.67 -21.46
N LEU A 673 30.29 -9.83 -22.62
CA LEU A 673 30.37 -11.10 -23.33
C LEU A 673 31.24 -12.10 -22.55
N TYR A 674 30.72 -13.30 -22.34
CA TYR A 674 31.47 -14.39 -21.72
C TYR A 674 32.53 -14.94 -22.68
N ALA A 675 33.80 -14.75 -22.35
CA ALA A 675 34.94 -15.21 -23.15
C ALA A 675 35.77 -16.33 -22.47
N GLY A 676 35.50 -16.63 -21.20
CA GLY A 676 36.22 -17.63 -20.41
C GLY A 676 35.81 -17.56 -18.93
N PRO A 677 36.30 -18.48 -18.08
CA PRO A 677 35.93 -18.55 -16.66
C PRO A 677 36.05 -17.22 -15.92
N ILE A 678 35.04 -16.89 -15.11
CA ILE A 678 34.96 -15.65 -14.35
C ILE A 678 35.63 -15.88 -12.99
N ARG A 679 36.71 -15.14 -12.69
CA ARG A 679 37.39 -15.20 -11.39
C ARG A 679 36.55 -14.48 -10.32
N LEU A 680 36.03 -15.21 -9.34
CA LEU A 680 35.30 -14.68 -8.19
C LEU A 680 36.18 -14.79 -6.94
N ALA A 681 36.54 -13.65 -6.34
CA ALA A 681 37.44 -13.59 -5.18
C ALA A 681 36.82 -12.97 -3.92
N LYS A 682 35.54 -12.59 -3.99
CA LYS A 682 34.76 -11.97 -2.91
C LYS A 682 33.27 -12.27 -3.11
N PRO A 683 32.39 -11.97 -2.14
CA PRO A 683 30.95 -12.07 -2.34
C PRO A 683 30.52 -11.36 -3.63
N THR A 684 29.92 -12.11 -4.55
CA THR A 684 29.56 -11.64 -5.89
C THR A 684 28.26 -12.32 -6.31
N VAL A 685 27.33 -11.56 -6.86
CA VAL A 685 26.19 -12.12 -7.58
C VAL A 685 26.54 -12.21 -9.06
N VAL A 686 26.28 -13.36 -9.67
CA VAL A 686 26.45 -13.55 -11.11
C VAL A 686 25.06 -13.69 -11.71
N ARG A 687 24.73 -12.80 -12.65
CA ARG A 687 23.55 -12.95 -13.50
C ARG A 687 24.02 -13.26 -14.91
N ALA A 688 23.50 -14.32 -15.52
CA ALA A 688 23.89 -14.75 -16.87
C ALA A 688 22.66 -15.02 -17.73
N ARG A 689 22.78 -14.73 -19.03
CA ARG A 689 21.72 -14.90 -20.02
C ARG A 689 22.31 -15.30 -21.38
N ALA A 690 21.60 -16.15 -22.11
CA ALA A 690 21.96 -16.56 -23.47
C ALA A 690 21.27 -15.66 -24.52
N PHE A 691 21.99 -15.36 -25.61
CA PHE A 691 21.55 -14.51 -26.72
C PHE A 691 21.86 -15.14 -28.07
N ARG A 692 20.94 -14.99 -29.01
CA ARG A 692 21.09 -15.38 -30.42
C ARG A 692 20.16 -14.52 -31.26
N ASP A 693 20.66 -14.03 -32.38
CA ASP A 693 19.87 -13.22 -33.31
C ASP A 693 18.62 -13.98 -33.78
N GLY A 694 17.48 -13.29 -33.79
CA GLY A 694 16.17 -13.85 -34.16
C GLY A 694 15.52 -14.73 -33.08
N PHE A 695 16.08 -14.84 -31.88
CA PHE A 695 15.49 -15.57 -30.76
C PHE A 695 15.28 -14.64 -29.56
N LEU A 696 14.21 -14.88 -28.79
CA LEU A 696 14.08 -14.26 -27.48
C LEU A 696 15.21 -14.76 -26.57
N PRO A 697 15.85 -13.85 -25.81
CA PRO A 697 16.94 -14.24 -24.94
C PRO A 697 16.41 -15.09 -23.78
N GLY A 698 17.20 -16.10 -23.39
CA GLY A 698 16.75 -17.11 -22.43
C GLY A 698 16.51 -16.58 -21.02
N PRO A 699 16.00 -17.38 -20.07
CA PRO A 699 15.82 -16.94 -18.70
C PRO A 699 17.14 -16.46 -18.09
N ILE A 700 17.08 -15.41 -17.27
CA ILE A 700 18.24 -14.95 -16.51
C ILE A 700 18.48 -15.94 -15.38
N VAL A 701 19.66 -16.54 -15.33
CA VAL A 701 20.11 -17.30 -14.16
C VAL A 701 20.83 -16.35 -13.22
N THR A 702 20.38 -16.31 -11.98
CA THR A 702 20.96 -15.51 -10.90
C THR A 702 21.51 -16.45 -9.85
N SER A 703 22.77 -16.25 -9.44
CA SER A 703 23.41 -17.06 -8.41
C SER A 703 24.39 -16.24 -7.59
N SER A 704 24.28 -16.33 -6.27
CA SER A 704 25.18 -15.64 -5.34
C SER A 704 26.30 -16.56 -4.85
N TYR A 705 27.54 -16.06 -4.91
CA TYR A 705 28.75 -16.76 -4.49
C TYR A 705 29.42 -15.95 -3.37
N PHE A 706 29.50 -16.52 -2.17
CA PHE A 706 30.05 -15.87 -0.98
C PHE A 706 31.47 -16.35 -0.68
N VAL A 707 32.41 -15.90 -1.50
CA VAL A 707 33.84 -16.23 -1.34
C VAL A 707 34.40 -15.52 -0.10
N GLY A 708 35.02 -16.27 0.81
CA GLY A 708 35.63 -15.76 2.04
C GLY A 708 34.63 -15.35 3.11
N GLU A 709 33.33 -15.60 2.93
CA GLU A 709 32.29 -15.26 3.90
C GLU A 709 32.23 -16.27 5.04
N LYS A 710 32.33 -15.77 6.29
CA LYS A 710 32.46 -16.61 7.50
C LYS A 710 31.27 -16.53 8.44
N THR A 711 30.21 -15.81 8.08
CA THR A 711 29.08 -15.62 9.00
C THR A 711 28.42 -16.93 9.42
N ALA A 712 28.08 -17.03 10.70
CA ALA A 712 27.26 -18.12 11.23
C ALA A 712 25.74 -17.88 11.02
N PHE A 713 25.34 -16.71 10.52
CA PHE A 713 23.93 -16.41 10.27
C PHE A 713 23.48 -16.98 8.92
N PRO A 714 22.17 -17.18 8.73
CA PRO A 714 21.64 -17.32 7.38
C PRO A 714 21.92 -16.06 6.56
N ILE A 715 22.04 -16.24 5.24
CA ILE A 715 22.26 -15.14 4.30
C ILE A 715 21.01 -14.95 3.44
N ALA A 716 20.53 -13.71 3.41
CA ALA A 716 19.54 -13.24 2.44
C ALA A 716 20.26 -12.45 1.34
N SER A 717 20.41 -13.04 0.16
CA SER A 717 20.91 -12.34 -1.03
C SER A 717 19.75 -11.77 -1.82
N ILE A 718 19.77 -10.48 -2.10
CA ILE A 718 18.80 -9.82 -2.97
C ILE A 718 19.55 -9.25 -4.16
N SER A 719 19.17 -9.69 -5.35
CA SER A 719 19.70 -9.21 -6.61
C SER A 719 18.61 -8.49 -7.40
N THR A 720 18.91 -7.29 -7.86
CA THR A 720 18.00 -6.50 -8.69
C THR A 720 18.81 -5.54 -9.55
N ASP A 721 18.21 -5.07 -10.63
CA ASP A 721 18.75 -3.94 -11.38
C ASP A 721 19.10 -2.78 -10.41
N PRO A 722 20.35 -2.25 -10.44
CA PRO A 722 20.76 -1.18 -9.52
C PRO A 722 19.86 0.04 -9.58
N GLY A 723 19.27 0.34 -10.74
CA GLY A 723 18.32 1.43 -10.90
C GLY A 723 17.05 1.24 -10.08
N ASN A 724 16.60 0.00 -9.82
CA ASN A 724 15.48 -0.24 -8.90
C ASN A 724 15.77 0.21 -7.47
N LEU A 725 17.05 0.30 -7.08
CA LEU A 725 17.46 0.76 -5.76
C LEU A 725 17.82 2.25 -5.77
N PHE A 726 18.66 2.70 -6.70
CA PHE A 726 19.35 3.99 -6.55
C PHE A 726 19.07 5.02 -7.65
N ASP A 727 18.30 4.68 -8.68
CA ASP A 727 17.95 5.63 -9.73
C ASP A 727 17.10 6.80 -9.18
N PRO A 728 17.35 8.06 -9.58
CA PRO A 728 16.59 9.22 -9.11
C PRO A 728 15.08 9.19 -9.39
N ASP A 729 14.61 8.48 -10.42
CA ASP A 729 13.20 8.48 -10.80
C ASP A 729 12.48 7.23 -10.29
N ARG A 730 13.16 6.07 -10.31
CA ARG A 730 12.56 4.78 -9.91
C ARG A 730 13.25 4.07 -8.75
N GLY A 731 14.34 4.57 -8.21
CA GLY A 731 15.10 3.92 -7.14
C GLY A 731 14.40 4.00 -5.78
N ILE A 732 14.18 2.86 -5.11
CA ILE A 732 13.47 2.83 -3.82
C ILE A 732 14.33 3.27 -2.61
N TYR A 733 15.64 3.42 -2.77
CA TYR A 733 16.57 3.87 -1.70
C TYR A 733 16.92 5.36 -1.75
N THR A 734 16.64 6.05 -2.86
CA THR A 734 17.08 7.44 -3.09
C THR A 734 16.06 8.48 -2.60
N GLU A 735 16.48 9.75 -2.59
CA GLU A 735 15.62 10.90 -2.31
C GLU A 735 14.74 11.25 -3.52
N GLY A 736 15.24 11.04 -4.73
CA GLY A 736 14.56 11.30 -6.00
C GLY A 736 14.76 12.72 -6.56
N ARG A 737 14.48 12.96 -7.86
CA ARG A 737 14.77 14.24 -8.54
C ARG A 737 13.95 15.43 -8.02
N ASP A 738 12.76 15.19 -7.50
CA ASP A 738 11.90 16.22 -6.91
C ASP A 738 12.38 16.75 -5.56
N TYR A 739 13.57 16.33 -5.12
CA TYR A 739 14.33 16.88 -4.01
C TYR A 739 14.83 18.30 -4.33
N LEU A 740 13.90 19.25 -4.44
CA LEU A 740 14.23 20.67 -4.41
C LEU A 740 14.27 21.12 -2.95
N ASN A 741 15.48 21.48 -2.50
CA ASN A 741 15.70 22.20 -1.25
C ASN A 741 14.75 23.42 -1.21
N GLY A 742 13.89 23.49 -0.19
CA GLY A 742 12.96 24.60 0.01
C GLY A 742 11.48 24.29 -0.22
N THR A 743 11.09 23.07 -0.59
CA THR A 743 9.68 22.66 -0.46
C THR A 743 9.37 22.25 0.99
N PRO A 744 8.22 22.65 1.57
CA PRO A 744 7.83 22.30 2.95
C PRO A 744 7.83 20.81 3.31
N GLU A 745 7.75 19.92 2.32
CA GLU A 745 7.92 18.47 2.49
C GLU A 745 8.43 17.88 1.18
N PRO A 746 9.70 17.43 1.10
CA PRO A 746 10.22 16.67 -0.04
C PRO A 746 9.54 15.31 -0.10
N VAL A 747 9.09 14.89 -1.27
CA VAL A 747 8.58 13.53 -1.47
C VAL A 747 9.74 12.64 -1.85
N TYR A 748 10.32 12.04 -0.81
CA TYR A 748 11.41 11.10 -0.95
C TYR A 748 10.92 9.81 -1.62
N ASN A 749 11.65 9.33 -2.62
CA ASN A 749 11.40 8.04 -3.26
C ASN A 749 11.33 6.88 -2.24
N PHE A 750 12.17 6.86 -1.21
CA PHE A 750 12.11 5.84 -0.15
C PHE A 750 10.85 5.92 0.74
N LYS A 751 10.10 7.02 0.74
CA LYS A 751 8.81 7.14 1.45
C LYS A 751 7.62 6.66 0.62
N ARG A 752 7.79 6.54 -0.70
CA ARG A 752 6.75 6.04 -1.59
C ARG A 752 6.41 4.58 -1.29
N GLU A 753 5.18 4.24 -1.61
CA GLU A 753 4.57 2.96 -1.32
C GLU A 753 4.54 2.06 -2.56
N TRP A 754 5.67 1.99 -3.27
CA TRP A 754 5.90 1.25 -4.52
C TRP A 754 6.81 0.03 -4.38
N GLU A 755 6.76 -0.91 -5.33
CA GLU A 755 7.44 -2.21 -5.29
C GLU A 755 8.34 -2.39 -6.53
N ARG A 756 9.42 -3.18 -6.42
CA ARG A 756 10.34 -3.52 -7.50
C ARG A 756 10.51 -5.02 -7.62
N SER A 757 10.71 -5.51 -8.84
CA SER A 757 11.13 -6.89 -9.06
C SER A 757 12.55 -7.09 -8.52
N ALA A 758 12.79 -8.20 -7.83
CA ALA A 758 14.10 -8.63 -7.39
C ALA A 758 14.19 -10.16 -7.39
N TYR A 759 15.39 -10.71 -7.35
CA TYR A 759 15.66 -12.12 -7.12
C TYR A 759 16.18 -12.30 -5.69
N PHE A 760 15.53 -13.17 -4.93
CA PHE A 760 15.87 -13.47 -3.54
C PHE A 760 16.43 -14.88 -3.44
N GLU A 761 17.60 -14.99 -2.84
CA GLU A 761 18.23 -16.26 -2.48
C GLU A 761 18.44 -16.33 -0.97
N TRP A 762 18.06 -17.46 -0.38
CA TRP A 762 18.23 -17.76 1.05
C TRP A 762 19.23 -18.89 1.22
N PHE A 763 20.25 -18.67 2.05
CA PHE A 763 21.28 -19.66 2.37
C PHE A 763 21.26 -19.95 3.86
N GLU A 764 21.16 -21.23 4.21
CA GLU A 764 21.27 -21.67 5.60
C GLU A 764 22.74 -21.63 6.07
N PRO A 765 23.00 -21.53 7.39
CA PRO A 765 24.35 -21.67 7.92
C PRO A 765 24.97 -23.01 7.49
N GLY A 766 26.09 -22.98 6.77
CA GLY A 766 26.89 -24.18 6.51
C GLY A 766 26.53 -25.04 5.30
N GLU A 767 26.00 -24.48 4.20
CA GLU A 767 26.41 -24.77 2.78
C GLU A 767 25.28 -24.74 1.74
N SER A 768 24.01 -25.00 2.06
CA SER A 768 22.96 -25.14 1.03
C SER A 768 22.19 -23.84 0.72
N LEU A 769 21.98 -23.58 -0.58
CA LEU A 769 20.87 -22.73 -1.05
C LEU A 769 19.56 -23.38 -0.60
N GLY A 770 18.82 -22.70 0.27
CA GLY A 770 17.51 -23.16 0.73
C GLY A 770 16.38 -22.79 -0.25
N LEU A 771 16.41 -21.55 -0.76
CA LEU A 771 15.39 -21.04 -1.67
C LEU A 771 16.00 -20.00 -2.62
N GLY A 772 15.64 -20.04 -3.90
CA GLY A 772 16.00 -19.00 -4.88
C GLY A 772 14.81 -18.69 -5.79
N ARG A 773 14.34 -17.44 -5.82
CA ARG A 773 13.21 -17.05 -6.68
C ARG A 773 13.07 -15.55 -6.91
N LYS A 774 12.30 -15.17 -7.94
CA LYS A 774 11.85 -13.78 -8.13
C LYS A 774 10.82 -13.40 -7.05
N ILE A 775 10.87 -12.15 -6.60
CA ILE A 775 10.02 -11.58 -5.56
C ILE A 775 9.70 -10.11 -5.85
N GLY A 776 8.68 -9.60 -5.15
CA GLY A 776 8.48 -8.17 -4.98
C GLY A 776 9.29 -7.63 -3.80
N LEU A 777 9.99 -6.52 -4.01
CA LEU A 777 10.82 -5.82 -3.03
C LEU A 777 10.30 -4.40 -2.77
N ARG A 778 10.22 -3.99 -1.51
CA ARG A 778 9.75 -2.63 -1.12
C ARG A 778 10.37 -2.17 0.19
N ILE A 779 10.52 -0.85 0.35
CA ILE A 779 10.92 -0.26 1.64
C ILE A 779 9.81 -0.44 2.69
N HIS A 780 10.20 -0.86 3.89
CA HIS A 780 9.32 -0.97 5.06
C HIS A 780 9.56 0.18 6.05
N GLY A 781 8.53 0.52 6.83
CA GLY A 781 8.60 1.45 7.95
C GLY A 781 7.81 2.72 7.71
N GLY A 782 7.92 3.66 8.65
CA GLY A 782 7.48 5.05 8.51
C GLY A 782 8.68 5.97 8.66
N TRP A 783 9.00 6.32 9.92
CA TRP A 783 10.16 7.14 10.25
C TRP A 783 11.51 6.49 9.91
N THR A 784 11.65 5.18 10.14
CA THR A 784 12.90 4.42 9.97
C THR A 784 13.38 4.33 8.52
N ARG A 785 12.54 4.74 7.56
CA ARG A 785 12.91 4.84 6.13
C ARG A 785 14.03 5.84 5.87
N HIS A 786 14.27 6.78 6.78
CA HIS A 786 15.36 7.75 6.66
C HIS A 786 16.74 7.17 6.98
N TYR A 787 16.82 6.06 7.72
CA TYR A 787 18.12 5.45 8.02
C TYR A 787 18.78 4.93 6.74
N TYR A 788 20.11 4.94 6.72
CA TYR A 788 20.87 4.41 5.59
C TYR A 788 20.60 2.90 5.41
N GLN A 789 20.55 2.14 6.51
CA GLN A 789 20.01 0.78 6.48
C GLN A 789 18.49 0.80 6.55
N LYS A 790 17.84 0.62 5.41
CA LYS A 790 16.37 0.53 5.33
C LYS A 790 15.88 -0.89 5.64
N SER A 791 14.67 -1.01 6.19
CA SER A 791 13.96 -2.28 6.27
C SER A 791 13.34 -2.64 4.91
N LEU A 792 13.28 -3.93 4.56
CA LEU A 792 12.80 -4.42 3.26
C LEU A 792 11.65 -5.41 3.44
N ARG A 793 10.57 -5.23 2.68
CA ARG A 793 9.47 -6.20 2.54
C ARG A 793 9.74 -7.09 1.35
N LEU A 794 9.54 -8.39 1.54
CA LEU A 794 9.64 -9.42 0.51
C LEU A 794 8.24 -9.98 0.25
N TYR A 795 7.83 -10.00 -1.01
CA TYR A 795 6.50 -10.47 -1.43
C TYR A 795 6.62 -11.64 -2.39
N ALA A 796 6.01 -12.77 -2.02
CA ALA A 796 5.69 -13.83 -2.97
C ALA A 796 4.33 -13.51 -3.60
N ARG A 797 4.25 -13.47 -4.93
CA ARG A 797 3.03 -13.13 -5.69
C ARG A 797 3.05 -13.87 -7.04
N PRO A 798 1.86 -14.19 -7.61
CA PRO A 798 1.74 -14.79 -8.94
C PRO A 798 2.59 -14.08 -10.01
N ARG A 799 2.60 -12.74 -10.02
CA ARG A 799 3.39 -11.95 -10.98
C ARG A 799 4.90 -12.15 -10.93
N TYR A 800 5.43 -12.82 -9.91
CA TYR A 800 6.85 -13.15 -9.75
C TYR A 800 7.12 -14.66 -9.74
N GLY A 801 6.12 -15.49 -10.04
CA GLY A 801 6.16 -16.94 -9.87
C GLY A 801 5.19 -17.38 -8.78
N GLU A 802 5.61 -18.27 -7.87
CA GLU A 802 4.70 -18.75 -6.82
C GLU A 802 4.26 -17.65 -5.85
N ALA A 803 3.02 -17.77 -5.38
CA ALA A 803 2.41 -16.85 -4.42
C ALA A 803 2.85 -17.07 -2.96
N VAL A 804 3.73 -18.05 -2.70
CA VAL A 804 4.24 -18.42 -1.37
C VAL A 804 5.75 -18.65 -1.42
N PHE A 805 6.42 -18.47 -0.29
CA PHE A 805 7.76 -18.95 -0.02
C PHE A 805 7.64 -20.30 0.69
N VAL A 806 7.99 -21.38 0.02
CA VAL A 806 8.02 -22.73 0.62
C VAL A 806 9.41 -22.96 1.19
N HIS A 807 9.63 -22.53 2.44
CA HIS A 807 10.87 -22.73 3.19
C HIS A 807 10.64 -22.50 4.69
N ARG A 808 11.27 -23.33 5.54
CA ARG A 808 11.22 -23.17 7.00
C ARG A 808 12.23 -22.11 7.45
N PHE A 809 11.88 -20.84 7.28
CA PHE A 809 12.76 -19.72 7.67
C PHE A 809 13.00 -19.63 9.17
N PHE A 810 12.01 -20.02 9.98
CA PHE A 810 12.07 -19.97 11.43
C PHE A 810 12.06 -21.41 11.97
N PRO A 811 13.19 -21.94 12.45
CA PRO A 811 13.26 -23.31 12.96
C PRO A 811 12.28 -23.57 14.10
N ASP A 812 11.98 -22.57 14.92
CA ASP A 812 11.08 -22.70 16.08
C ASP A 812 9.59 -22.62 15.72
N LEU A 813 9.25 -22.28 14.47
CA LEU A 813 7.87 -22.34 13.99
C LEU A 813 7.63 -23.66 13.27
N ASP A 814 6.45 -24.25 13.51
CA ASP A 814 5.94 -25.39 12.75
C ASP A 814 5.21 -24.92 11.49
N MET A 815 5.88 -24.08 10.71
CA MET A 815 5.36 -23.50 9.47
C MET A 815 6.42 -23.50 8.38
N GLY A 816 6.05 -24.00 7.20
CA GLY A 816 6.92 -24.07 6.02
C GLY A 816 6.56 -23.09 4.90
N GLU A 817 5.45 -22.35 5.03
CA GLU A 817 4.93 -21.49 3.96
C GLU A 817 4.69 -20.05 4.42
N PHE A 818 5.23 -19.08 3.68
CA PHE A 818 5.08 -17.66 3.98
C PHE A 818 4.73 -16.87 2.72
N ARG A 819 3.72 -15.99 2.76
CA ARG A 819 3.43 -15.10 1.61
C ARG A 819 4.26 -13.82 1.62
N ARG A 820 4.63 -13.36 2.82
CA ARG A 820 5.28 -12.07 3.04
C ARG A 820 6.26 -12.16 4.20
N LEU A 821 7.45 -11.63 3.98
CA LEU A 821 8.51 -11.55 4.98
C LEU A 821 9.04 -10.12 5.07
N ILE A 822 9.72 -9.80 6.16
CA ILE A 822 10.39 -8.51 6.36
C ILE A 822 11.83 -8.78 6.79
N LEU A 823 12.79 -8.19 6.08
CA LEU A 823 14.13 -7.97 6.60
C LEU A 823 14.10 -6.63 7.33
N ARG A 824 13.96 -6.67 8.66
CA ARG A 824 13.75 -5.50 9.51
C ARG A 824 15.08 -5.02 10.11
N ASN A 825 15.39 -3.74 9.97
CA ASN A 825 16.58 -3.10 10.55
C ASN A 825 16.47 -2.84 12.07
N ALA A 826 15.67 -3.61 12.81
CA ALA A 826 15.33 -3.35 14.22
C ALA A 826 14.56 -2.03 14.52
N GLY A 827 14.07 -1.32 13.50
CA GLY A 827 13.22 -0.13 13.69
C GLY A 827 13.96 1.05 14.33
N ASN A 828 13.32 1.80 15.22
CA ASN A 828 13.98 2.83 16.03
C ASN A 828 15.04 2.25 16.98
N GLY A 829 14.93 0.95 17.29
CA GLY A 829 15.94 0.20 18.02
C GLY A 829 17.28 0.07 17.29
N TRP A 830 17.34 0.35 15.98
CA TRP A 830 18.53 0.31 15.14
C TRP A 830 19.71 1.06 15.74
N LYS A 831 19.46 2.28 16.25
CA LYS A 831 20.49 3.17 16.83
C LYS A 831 21.00 2.76 18.21
N THR A 832 20.50 1.65 18.75
CA THR A 832 20.71 1.25 20.14
C THR A 832 21.09 -0.23 20.24
N ALA A 833 20.42 -1.01 21.07
CA ALA A 833 20.75 -2.42 21.30
C ALA A 833 20.36 -3.35 20.13
N PHE A 834 19.66 -2.87 19.10
CA PHE A 834 19.24 -3.65 17.92
C PHE A 834 18.30 -4.85 18.20
N MET A 835 17.85 -5.04 19.44
CA MET A 835 17.12 -6.24 19.87
C MET A 835 15.78 -6.01 20.60
N ARG A 836 15.43 -4.76 20.94
CA ARG A 836 14.24 -4.42 21.77
C ARG A 836 12.96 -5.08 21.26
N ASP A 837 12.66 -4.87 19.99
CA ASP A 837 11.49 -5.45 19.31
C ASP A 837 11.49 -6.98 19.34
N ALA A 838 12.67 -7.62 19.20
CA ALA A 838 12.79 -9.09 19.32
C ALA A 838 12.53 -9.57 20.74
N VAL A 839 13.05 -8.86 21.74
CA VAL A 839 12.81 -9.16 23.16
C VAL A 839 11.32 -8.98 23.49
N GLY A 840 10.70 -7.91 23.04
CA GLY A 840 9.27 -7.65 23.24
C GLY A 840 8.39 -8.76 22.66
N HIS A 841 8.67 -9.22 21.43
CA HIS A 841 7.90 -10.30 20.81
C HIS A 841 8.14 -11.68 21.44
N ASP A 842 9.32 -11.97 21.97
CA ASP A 842 9.60 -13.19 22.75
C ASP A 842 8.73 -13.27 24.02
N LEU A 843 8.56 -12.12 24.70
CA LEU A 843 7.69 -12.01 25.87
C LEU A 843 6.21 -12.09 25.48
N THR A 844 5.84 -11.45 24.36
CA THR A 844 4.47 -11.43 23.80
C THR A 844 3.96 -12.85 23.50
N ALA A 845 4.78 -13.68 22.85
CA ALA A 845 4.40 -15.05 22.48
C ALA A 845 3.97 -15.91 23.69
N ARG A 846 4.54 -15.65 24.87
CA ARG A 846 4.26 -16.41 26.10
C ARG A 846 2.95 -16.01 26.78
N MET A 847 2.44 -14.82 26.48
CA MET A 847 1.18 -14.30 27.03
C MET A 847 -0.03 -14.63 26.14
N GLY A 848 0.14 -15.47 25.11
CA GLY A 848 -0.96 -15.89 24.22
C GLY A 848 -1.41 -14.84 23.21
N PHE A 849 -0.54 -13.89 22.88
CA PHE A 849 -0.75 -12.90 21.82
C PHE A 849 -0.17 -13.37 20.49
N GLU A 850 -0.67 -12.78 19.40
CA GLU A 850 0.00 -12.81 18.12
C GLU A 850 1.38 -12.11 18.22
N PHE A 851 2.40 -12.69 17.59
CA PHE A 851 3.79 -12.23 17.70
C PHE A 851 4.54 -12.35 16.37
N GLN A 852 5.69 -11.67 16.25
CA GLN A 852 6.57 -11.84 15.10
C GLN A 852 7.73 -12.76 15.43
N ALA A 853 7.88 -13.85 14.70
CA ALA A 853 9.11 -14.64 14.77
C ALA A 853 10.34 -13.80 14.39
N TRP A 854 11.49 -14.25 14.87
CA TRP A 854 12.76 -13.54 14.78
C TRP A 854 13.86 -14.45 14.28
N ARG A 855 14.64 -13.99 13.30
CA ARG A 855 15.91 -14.64 12.95
C ARG A 855 16.96 -13.61 12.50
N PRO A 856 18.10 -13.47 13.18
CA PRO A 856 19.16 -12.58 12.73
C PRO A 856 19.73 -13.11 11.41
N THR A 857 19.88 -12.24 10.43
CA THR A 857 20.19 -12.59 9.05
C THR A 857 21.19 -11.59 8.49
N VAL A 858 22.23 -12.07 7.81
CA VAL A 858 23.12 -11.20 7.03
C VAL A 858 22.50 -10.94 5.67
N VAL A 859 22.38 -9.67 5.28
CA VAL A 859 21.82 -9.28 3.98
C VAL A 859 22.93 -8.89 3.01
N TYR A 860 22.83 -9.38 1.78
CA TYR A 860 23.59 -8.88 0.64
C TYR A 860 22.65 -8.23 -0.37
N LEU A 861 22.95 -7.00 -0.79
CA LEU A 861 22.28 -6.36 -1.92
C LEU A 861 23.26 -6.31 -3.08
N ASN A 862 22.93 -6.96 -4.19
CA ASN A 862 23.78 -7.05 -5.39
C ASN A 862 25.23 -7.46 -5.08
N GLY A 863 25.41 -8.46 -4.22
CA GLY A 863 26.73 -8.94 -3.80
C GLY A 863 27.46 -8.06 -2.78
N GLN A 864 26.88 -6.93 -2.35
CA GLN A 864 27.45 -6.07 -1.31
C GLN A 864 26.86 -6.36 0.06
N PHE A 865 27.73 -6.47 1.07
CA PHE A 865 27.32 -6.64 2.46
C PHE A 865 26.49 -5.43 2.94
N TRP A 866 25.28 -5.71 3.43
CA TRP A 866 24.31 -4.72 3.86
C TRP A 866 24.00 -4.75 5.36
N GLY A 867 24.82 -5.47 6.13
CA GLY A 867 24.65 -5.61 7.58
C GLY A 867 23.67 -6.70 7.98
N ILE A 868 23.47 -6.78 9.29
CA ILE A 868 22.44 -7.62 9.91
C ILE A 868 21.07 -6.98 9.70
N HIS A 869 20.09 -7.78 9.29
CA HIS A 869 18.66 -7.52 9.46
C HIS A 869 18.05 -8.62 10.33
N ASN A 870 16.95 -8.29 10.98
CA ASN A 870 16.09 -9.26 11.64
C ASN A 870 15.07 -9.76 10.62
N LEU A 871 15.17 -11.00 10.15
CA LEU A 871 14.08 -11.62 9.41
C LEU A 871 12.87 -11.75 10.34
N ARG A 872 11.73 -11.27 9.87
CA ARG A 872 10.44 -11.26 10.57
C ARG A 872 9.33 -11.73 9.66
N GLU A 873 8.33 -12.32 10.28
CA GLU A 873 7.00 -12.40 9.70
C GLU A 873 6.37 -11.01 9.58
N ARG A 874 5.36 -10.88 8.73
CA ARG A 874 4.57 -9.65 8.63
C ARG A 874 3.19 -9.87 9.20
N ILE A 875 2.89 -9.28 10.36
CA ILE A 875 1.52 -9.29 10.91
C ILE A 875 0.60 -8.50 9.97
N ASP A 876 -0.19 -9.21 9.17
CA ASP A 876 -1.29 -8.74 8.34
C ASP A 876 -2.36 -9.86 8.21
N SER A 877 -3.34 -9.71 7.31
CA SER A 877 -4.39 -10.73 7.12
C SER A 877 -3.84 -12.10 6.75
N HIS A 878 -2.74 -12.18 5.99
CA HIS A 878 -2.13 -13.45 5.62
C HIS A 878 -1.49 -14.14 6.84
N TYR A 879 -0.79 -13.36 7.68
CA TYR A 879 -0.25 -13.88 8.94
C TYR A 879 -1.36 -14.44 9.81
N LEU A 880 -2.41 -13.65 10.06
CA LEU A 880 -3.54 -14.11 10.88
C LEU A 880 -4.18 -15.36 10.27
N SER A 881 -4.38 -15.39 8.96
CA SER A 881 -4.94 -16.57 8.29
C SER A 881 -4.10 -17.82 8.52
N SER A 882 -2.77 -17.72 8.34
CA SER A 882 -1.84 -18.84 8.53
C SER A 882 -1.70 -19.31 9.99
N HIS A 883 -1.95 -18.44 10.97
CA HIS A 883 -1.77 -18.76 12.40
C HIS A 883 -3.06 -19.14 13.12
N THR A 884 -4.22 -18.77 12.57
CA THR A 884 -5.52 -18.93 13.24
C THR A 884 -6.46 -19.87 12.50
N GLY A 885 -6.18 -20.18 11.22
CA GLY A 885 -7.02 -21.02 10.37
C GLY A 885 -8.18 -20.29 9.68
N TYR A 886 -8.46 -19.03 10.04
CA TYR A 886 -9.49 -18.22 9.37
C TYR A 886 -9.02 -17.78 7.96
N HIS A 887 -9.93 -17.74 6.99
CA HIS A 887 -9.60 -17.15 5.69
C HIS A 887 -9.49 -15.61 5.80
N GLU A 888 -8.70 -14.98 4.93
CA GLU A 888 -8.45 -13.52 4.99
C GLU A 888 -9.74 -12.67 4.91
N SER A 889 -10.74 -13.16 4.18
CA SER A 889 -12.06 -12.50 4.06
C SER A 889 -12.91 -12.59 5.33
N GLU A 890 -12.54 -13.48 6.26
CA GLU A 890 -13.21 -13.73 7.53
C GLU A 890 -12.55 -12.97 8.69
N ILE A 891 -11.61 -12.07 8.40
CA ILE A 891 -10.84 -11.33 9.40
C ILE A 891 -11.12 -9.83 9.28
N ASP A 892 -11.54 -9.21 10.39
CA ASP A 892 -11.41 -7.76 10.55
C ASP A 892 -10.06 -7.45 11.21
N LEU A 893 -9.28 -6.58 10.59
CA LEU A 893 -7.99 -6.13 11.12
C LEU A 893 -7.92 -4.61 11.06
N LEU A 894 -7.71 -3.97 12.21
CA LEU A 894 -7.66 -2.53 12.35
C LEU A 894 -6.28 -2.05 12.84
N GLN A 895 -5.85 -0.91 12.31
CA GLN A 895 -4.68 -0.13 12.78
C GLN A 895 -4.98 1.35 12.55
N HIS A 896 -5.81 1.93 13.41
CA HIS A 896 -6.52 3.22 13.28
C HIS A 896 -7.44 3.37 12.05
N THR A 897 -7.23 2.52 11.05
CA THR A 897 -7.93 2.39 9.77
C THR A 897 -8.15 0.90 9.51
N VAL A 898 -9.08 0.58 8.61
CA VAL A 898 -9.31 -0.79 8.16
C VAL A 898 -8.08 -1.27 7.36
N LYS A 899 -7.50 -2.40 7.75
CA LYS A 899 -6.42 -3.10 7.02
C LYS A 899 -6.93 -4.36 6.31
N SER A 900 -7.92 -5.02 6.91
CA SER A 900 -8.73 -6.09 6.33
C SER A 900 -10.15 -6.01 6.90
N GLY A 901 -11.14 -6.48 6.14
CA GLY A 901 -12.54 -6.46 6.57
C GLY A 901 -13.16 -5.06 6.59
N ASP A 902 -13.83 -4.70 7.69
CA ASP A 902 -14.51 -3.41 7.91
C ASP A 902 -14.44 -2.98 9.39
N MET A 903 -15.11 -1.87 9.75
CA MET A 903 -15.11 -1.33 11.12
C MET A 903 -16.47 -1.38 11.82
N LYS A 904 -17.50 -2.01 11.24
CA LYS A 904 -18.88 -1.93 11.74
C LYS A 904 -19.01 -2.51 13.16
N HIS A 905 -18.39 -3.67 13.40
CA HIS A 905 -18.39 -4.30 14.72
C HIS A 905 -17.62 -3.48 15.76
N TRP A 906 -16.60 -2.74 15.35
CA TRP A 906 -15.87 -1.83 16.25
C TRP A 906 -16.66 -0.56 16.57
N GLN A 907 -17.43 -0.04 15.61
CA GLN A 907 -18.29 1.13 15.83
C GLN A 907 -19.34 0.87 16.92
N GLN A 908 -19.86 -0.36 17.01
CA GLN A 908 -20.76 -0.78 18.08
C GLN A 908 -20.07 -0.78 19.46
N VAL A 909 -18.80 -1.21 19.56
CA VAL A 909 -18.03 -1.07 20.81
C VAL A 909 -17.90 0.40 21.20
N ASN A 910 -17.59 1.26 20.23
CA ASN A 910 -17.50 2.70 20.46
C ASN A 910 -18.84 3.32 20.91
N GLU A 911 -19.95 2.83 20.38
CA GLU A 911 -21.29 3.24 20.78
C GLU A 911 -21.57 2.88 22.25
N ILE A 912 -21.26 1.66 22.69
CA ILE A 912 -21.38 1.24 24.11
C ILE A 912 -20.58 2.18 25.02
N VAL A 913 -19.36 2.55 24.62
CA VAL A 913 -18.49 3.45 25.40
C VAL A 913 -19.05 4.89 25.44
N ASN A 914 -19.67 5.35 24.36
CA ASN A 914 -20.29 6.67 24.29
C ASN A 914 -21.59 6.75 25.10
N LEU A 915 -22.36 5.65 25.14
CA LEU A 915 -23.59 5.48 25.90
C LEU A 915 -23.36 4.92 27.31
N TRP A 916 -22.12 4.92 27.80
CA TRP A 916 -21.74 4.27 29.06
C TRP A 916 -22.58 4.73 30.27
N LYS A 917 -23.00 6.00 30.29
CA LYS A 917 -23.82 6.57 31.38
C LYS A 917 -25.30 6.26 31.27
N THR A 918 -25.79 5.89 30.10
CA THR A 918 -27.23 5.72 29.81
C THR A 918 -27.66 4.26 29.77
N LEU A 919 -26.74 3.34 29.45
CA LEU A 919 -27.02 1.91 29.49
C LEU A 919 -26.96 1.37 30.93
N GLU A 920 -27.87 0.44 31.25
CA GLU A 920 -27.87 -0.28 32.51
C GLU A 920 -26.56 -1.05 32.72
N SER A 921 -26.14 -1.18 33.98
CA SER A 921 -24.78 -1.61 34.30
C SER A 921 -24.46 -3.04 33.88
N GLU A 922 -25.41 -3.96 34.06
CA GLU A 922 -25.22 -5.37 33.70
C GLU A 922 -25.28 -5.55 32.18
N GLU A 923 -26.23 -4.90 31.52
CA GLU A 923 -26.41 -4.97 30.07
C GLU A 923 -25.19 -4.45 29.31
N ARG A 924 -24.64 -3.29 29.70
CA ARG A 924 -23.47 -2.72 29.01
C ARG A 924 -22.23 -3.60 29.15
N ILE A 925 -22.05 -4.24 30.30
CA ILE A 925 -20.93 -5.14 30.57
C ILE A 925 -21.08 -6.43 29.76
N ALA A 926 -22.26 -7.05 29.78
CA ALA A 926 -22.53 -8.27 29.01
C ALA A 926 -22.34 -8.04 27.50
N ARG A 927 -22.81 -6.90 26.98
CA ARG A 927 -22.58 -6.51 25.56
C ARG A 927 -21.09 -6.34 25.27
N LEU A 928 -20.32 -5.72 26.17
CA LEU A 928 -18.89 -5.53 25.96
C LEU A 928 -18.13 -6.87 25.97
N GLU A 929 -18.44 -7.77 26.91
CA GLU A 929 -17.81 -9.10 27.02
C GLU A 929 -18.11 -10.01 25.82
N ALA A 930 -19.27 -9.84 25.19
CA ALA A 930 -19.62 -10.54 23.96
C ALA A 930 -18.79 -10.08 22.75
N MET A 931 -18.23 -8.86 22.79
CA MET A 931 -17.56 -8.24 21.64
C MET A 931 -16.05 -8.08 21.82
N VAL A 932 -15.56 -8.06 23.05
CA VAL A 932 -14.18 -7.77 23.40
C VAL A 932 -13.63 -8.85 24.32
N ASP A 933 -12.46 -9.37 23.98
CA ASP A 933 -11.72 -10.25 24.88
C ASP A 933 -11.08 -9.38 25.98
N ILE A 934 -11.77 -9.29 27.13
CA ILE A 934 -11.38 -8.39 28.23
C ILE A 934 -10.05 -8.79 28.86
N ASP A 935 -9.77 -10.08 28.97
CA ASP A 935 -8.51 -10.58 29.52
C ASP A 935 -7.35 -10.23 28.58
N ASN A 936 -7.51 -10.47 27.28
CA ASN A 936 -6.54 -10.07 26.27
C ASN A 936 -6.28 -8.54 26.29
N LEU A 937 -7.33 -7.71 26.44
CA LEU A 937 -7.19 -6.26 26.57
C LEU A 937 -6.40 -5.85 27.82
N MET A 938 -6.71 -6.45 28.97
CA MET A 938 -6.01 -6.17 30.22
C MET A 938 -4.53 -6.54 30.11
N ASP A 939 -4.23 -7.72 29.59
CA ASP A 939 -2.87 -8.24 29.44
C ASP A 939 -2.06 -7.42 28.43
N TYR A 940 -2.70 -6.96 27.35
CA TYR A 940 -2.07 -6.10 26.36
C TYR A 940 -1.62 -4.80 26.99
N ILE A 941 -2.50 -4.16 27.78
CA ILE A 941 -2.20 -2.93 28.49
C ILE A 941 -1.14 -3.15 29.58
N ILE A 942 -1.20 -4.28 30.28
CA ILE A 942 -0.20 -4.72 31.25
C ILE A 942 1.19 -4.81 30.61
N LEU A 943 1.31 -5.48 29.46
CA LEU A 943 2.57 -5.64 28.73
C LEU A 943 3.14 -4.26 28.34
N GLU A 944 2.33 -3.42 27.70
CA GLU A 944 2.73 -2.10 27.21
C GLU A 944 3.17 -1.16 28.34
N VAL A 945 2.43 -1.19 29.46
CA VAL A 945 2.76 -0.41 30.67
C VAL A 945 4.02 -0.93 31.34
N PHE A 946 4.16 -2.25 31.49
CA PHE A 946 5.29 -2.84 32.19
C PHE A 946 6.61 -2.57 31.44
N LEU A 947 6.59 -2.78 30.13
CA LEU A 947 7.75 -2.60 29.27
C LEU A 947 8.06 -1.12 28.96
N ASP A 948 7.20 -0.20 29.39
CA ASP A 948 7.32 1.25 29.19
C ASP A 948 7.40 1.63 27.70
N ASN A 949 6.42 1.19 26.92
CA ASN A 949 6.37 1.56 25.50
C ASN A 949 6.06 3.05 25.33
N THR A 950 7.04 3.81 24.85
CA THR A 950 6.96 5.28 24.76
C THR A 950 6.16 5.80 23.56
N ASP A 951 5.90 4.97 22.54
CA ASP A 951 5.16 5.37 21.34
C ASP A 951 3.68 4.89 21.38
N TRP A 952 3.28 4.24 22.47
CA TRP A 952 1.92 3.78 22.77
C TRP A 952 1.28 4.71 23.83
N PRO A 953 -0.07 4.92 23.88
CA PRO A 953 -1.16 4.21 23.20
C PRO A 953 -1.73 4.93 21.97
N ARG A 954 -1.13 6.04 21.53
CA ARG A 954 -1.65 6.80 20.38
C ARG A 954 -1.20 6.24 19.04
N ASN A 955 0.01 5.68 19.00
CA ASN A 955 0.50 4.88 17.90
C ASN A 955 0.64 3.44 18.38
N ASN A 956 1.07 2.56 17.48
CA ASN A 956 1.38 1.16 17.78
C ASN A 956 0.17 0.37 18.33
N VAL A 957 -1.04 0.70 17.87
CA VAL A 957 -2.28 -0.03 18.19
C VAL A 957 -2.79 -0.83 17.00
N ARG A 958 -2.87 -2.16 17.19
CA ARG A 958 -3.43 -3.09 16.22
C ARG A 958 -4.36 -4.06 16.92
N GLN A 959 -5.48 -4.33 16.29
CA GLN A 959 -6.51 -5.19 16.85
C GLN A 959 -7.25 -5.94 15.74
N TRP A 960 -7.72 -7.13 16.06
CA TRP A 960 -8.37 -8.00 15.10
C TRP A 960 -9.50 -8.80 15.73
N ARG A 961 -10.39 -9.34 14.89
CA ARG A 961 -11.37 -10.36 15.27
C ARG A 961 -11.67 -11.28 14.08
N PRO A 962 -12.05 -12.54 14.32
CA PRO A 962 -12.72 -13.33 13.31
C PRO A 962 -14.18 -12.84 13.13
N ARG A 963 -14.70 -12.98 11.91
CA ARG A 963 -16.07 -12.61 11.51
C ARG A 963 -17.08 -13.70 11.82
N THR A 964 -16.96 -14.33 12.98
CA THR A 964 -17.91 -15.31 13.51
C THR A 964 -18.86 -14.63 14.50
N ALA A 965 -19.95 -15.33 14.85
CA ALA A 965 -20.94 -14.82 15.81
C ALA A 965 -20.37 -14.62 17.22
N ASP A 966 -19.37 -15.41 17.58
CA ASP A 966 -18.62 -15.39 18.85
C ASP A 966 -17.27 -14.65 18.74
N GLY A 967 -16.98 -14.05 17.58
CA GLY A 967 -15.69 -13.43 17.29
C GLY A 967 -15.46 -12.11 18.02
N ARG A 968 -14.58 -12.15 19.04
CA ARG A 968 -14.23 -11.00 19.88
C ARG A 968 -12.99 -10.27 19.42
N TRP A 969 -12.94 -8.95 19.69
CA TRP A 969 -11.79 -8.11 19.46
C TRP A 969 -10.63 -8.46 20.40
N ARG A 970 -9.45 -8.65 19.81
CA ARG A 970 -8.17 -8.91 20.46
C ARG A 970 -7.12 -7.91 19.98
N TRP A 971 -6.12 -7.61 20.81
CA TRP A 971 -5.02 -6.69 20.51
C TRP A 971 -3.72 -7.45 20.22
N ILE A 972 -2.96 -6.89 19.28
CA ILE A 972 -1.67 -7.43 18.86
C ILE A 972 -0.58 -6.43 19.26
N PRO A 973 0.29 -6.75 20.25
CA PRO A 973 1.52 -6.00 20.47
C PRO A 973 2.34 -5.96 19.18
N TYR A 974 2.70 -4.77 18.71
CA TYR A 974 3.51 -4.64 17.49
C TYR A 974 4.35 -3.35 17.54
N ASP A 975 5.47 -3.36 16.81
CA ASP A 975 6.42 -2.24 16.77
C ASP A 975 6.97 -1.90 18.17
N LEU A 976 7.48 -2.92 18.86
CA LEU A 976 7.94 -2.87 20.24
C LEU A 976 9.40 -2.41 20.36
N ASP A 977 9.82 -1.44 19.54
CA ASP A 977 11.18 -0.92 19.58
C ASP A 977 11.36 0.27 20.55
N GLY A 978 10.25 0.85 21.02
CA GLY A 978 10.19 1.92 22.02
C GLY A 978 10.20 1.47 23.49
N ILE A 979 10.46 0.19 23.78
CA ILE A 979 10.38 -0.39 25.13
C ILE A 979 11.73 -0.42 25.88
N LEU A 980 11.70 -0.72 27.18
CA LEU A 980 12.89 -0.96 28.01
C LEU A 980 13.84 0.25 28.05
N GLY A 981 13.31 1.40 28.47
CA GLY A 981 14.08 2.61 28.77
C GLY A 981 14.52 3.38 27.52
N THR A 982 13.57 3.80 26.68
CA THR A 982 13.82 4.70 25.54
C THR A 982 13.34 6.13 25.84
N ALA A 983 13.60 7.08 24.92
CA ALA A 983 13.18 8.49 25.05
C ALA A 983 13.58 9.18 26.38
N GLY A 984 14.67 8.74 27.00
CA GLY A 984 15.15 9.26 28.29
C GLY A 984 14.43 8.69 29.51
N HIS A 985 13.48 7.77 29.34
CA HIS A 985 12.83 7.09 30.45
C HIS A 985 13.77 6.07 31.12
N ASN A 986 13.52 5.84 32.40
CA ASN A 986 14.21 4.83 33.21
C ASN A 986 13.18 3.89 33.87
N ALA A 987 13.66 2.88 34.61
CA ALA A 987 12.83 1.86 35.24
C ALA A 987 11.74 2.41 36.18
N SER A 988 11.91 3.61 36.73
CA SER A 988 10.95 4.24 37.65
C SER A 988 9.82 5.02 36.98
N PHE A 989 9.83 5.16 35.64
CA PHE A 989 8.81 5.94 34.95
C PHE A 989 7.41 5.33 35.11
N ASN A 990 6.42 6.11 35.55
CA ASN A 990 5.07 5.61 35.84
C ASN A 990 4.17 5.65 34.60
N THR A 991 4.37 4.68 33.71
CA THR A 991 3.63 4.51 32.46
C THR A 991 2.13 4.29 32.69
N LEU A 992 1.74 3.58 33.77
CA LEU A 992 0.34 3.34 34.13
C LEU A 992 -0.39 4.67 34.35
N GLN A 993 0.20 5.55 35.16
CA GLN A 993 -0.37 6.86 35.45
C GLN A 993 -0.42 7.73 34.17
N ARG A 994 0.68 7.78 33.42
CA ARG A 994 0.85 8.72 32.29
C ARG A 994 0.06 8.35 31.04
N SER A 995 -0.07 7.06 30.78
CA SER A 995 -0.56 6.53 29.50
C SER A 995 -1.93 5.86 29.61
N VAL A 996 -2.35 5.43 30.80
CA VAL A 996 -3.65 4.76 31.00
C VAL A 996 -4.57 5.58 31.89
N LEU A 997 -4.17 5.88 33.14
CA LEU A 997 -5.07 6.52 34.10
C LEU A 997 -5.29 8.01 33.84
N HIS A 998 -4.27 8.71 33.35
CA HIS A 998 -4.31 10.15 33.13
C HIS A 998 -3.60 10.55 31.82
N LEU A 999 -4.13 10.07 30.70
CA LEU A 999 -3.64 10.41 29.36
C LEU A 999 -4.13 11.82 28.94
N PRO A 1000 -3.24 12.83 28.82
CA PRO A 1000 -3.63 14.20 28.50
C PRO A 1000 -4.14 14.32 27.06
N GLY A 1001 -5.28 14.96 26.85
CA GLY A 1001 -5.94 15.07 25.54
C GLY A 1001 -6.92 13.93 25.28
N HIS A 1002 -7.27 13.69 24.01
CA HIS A 1002 -8.19 12.61 23.66
C HIS A 1002 -7.53 11.24 23.91
N SER A 1003 -8.25 10.36 24.62
CA SER A 1003 -7.85 8.97 24.87
C SER A 1003 -8.36 8.05 23.75
N PRO A 1004 -7.54 7.12 23.23
CA PRO A 1004 -8.01 6.09 22.31
C PRO A 1004 -9.18 5.28 22.89
N ASP A 1005 -10.09 4.79 22.04
CA ASP A 1005 -11.32 4.15 22.52
C ASP A 1005 -11.08 2.91 23.38
N PHE A 1006 -10.09 2.08 23.05
CA PHE A 1006 -9.76 0.90 23.88
C PHE A 1006 -9.20 1.28 25.27
N ILE A 1007 -8.50 2.42 25.40
CA ILE A 1007 -8.08 2.94 26.70
C ILE A 1007 -9.30 3.42 27.49
N ARG A 1008 -10.26 4.07 26.82
CA ARG A 1008 -11.52 4.47 27.45
C ARG A 1008 -12.28 3.24 27.95
N VAL A 1009 -12.35 2.15 27.18
CA VAL A 1009 -12.93 0.87 27.61
C VAL A 1009 -12.28 0.41 28.92
N LEU A 1010 -10.94 0.31 28.97
CA LEU A 1010 -10.27 -0.11 30.21
C LEU A 1010 -10.56 0.86 31.36
N GLN A 1011 -10.43 2.17 31.18
CA GLN A 1011 -10.70 3.17 32.22
C GLN A 1011 -12.11 3.03 32.79
N LYS A 1012 -13.10 2.71 31.94
CA LYS A 1012 -14.47 2.45 32.37
C LYS A 1012 -14.59 1.16 33.18
N LEU A 1013 -13.95 0.08 32.74
CA LEU A 1013 -13.88 -1.19 33.47
C LEU A 1013 -13.21 -1.04 34.83
N LEU A 1014 -12.14 -0.24 34.93
CA LEU A 1014 -11.43 0.01 36.20
C LEU A 1014 -12.27 0.77 37.25
N ASN A 1015 -13.41 1.36 36.87
CA ASN A 1015 -14.36 1.91 37.85
C ASN A 1015 -15.25 0.82 38.48
N HIS A 1016 -15.34 -0.35 37.86
CA HIS A 1016 -16.09 -1.48 38.38
C HIS A 1016 -15.19 -2.35 39.29
N PRO A 1017 -15.59 -2.62 40.55
CA PRO A 1017 -14.73 -3.28 41.53
C PRO A 1017 -14.12 -4.60 41.04
N ARG A 1018 -14.93 -5.48 40.44
CA ARG A 1018 -14.48 -6.80 39.96
C ARG A 1018 -13.40 -6.71 38.88
N TYR A 1019 -13.55 -5.83 37.88
CA TYR A 1019 -12.58 -5.69 36.80
C TYR A 1019 -11.33 -4.94 37.26
N ARG A 1020 -11.46 -3.99 38.19
CA ARG A 1020 -10.31 -3.35 38.83
C ARG A 1020 -9.46 -4.37 39.60
N GLN A 1021 -10.10 -5.22 40.41
CA GLN A 1021 -9.44 -6.30 41.14
C GLN A 1021 -8.77 -7.29 40.18
N ARG A 1022 -9.50 -7.72 39.15
CA ARG A 1022 -8.98 -8.61 38.11
C ARG A 1022 -7.74 -8.03 37.43
N PHE A 1023 -7.78 -6.75 37.00
CA PHE A 1023 -6.63 -6.07 36.41
C PHE A 1023 -5.41 -6.03 37.35
N ILE A 1024 -5.62 -5.68 38.63
CA ILE A 1024 -4.55 -5.60 39.63
C ILE A 1024 -3.88 -6.96 39.82
N HIS A 1025 -4.67 -8.03 39.96
CA HIS A 1025 -4.16 -9.38 40.20
C HIS A 1025 -3.49 -9.96 38.96
N ARG A 1026 -4.11 -9.83 37.77
CA ARG A 1026 -3.47 -10.23 36.51
C ARG A 1026 -2.13 -9.51 36.32
N PHE A 1027 -2.06 -8.22 36.63
CA PHE A 1027 -0.82 -7.47 36.52
C PHE A 1027 0.25 -7.95 37.51
N ALA A 1028 -0.13 -8.19 38.76
CA ALA A 1028 0.74 -8.80 39.76
C ALA A 1028 1.26 -10.19 39.31
N MET A 1029 0.41 -11.01 38.71
CA MET A 1029 0.76 -12.35 38.25
C MET A 1029 1.72 -12.31 37.06
N HIS A 1030 1.43 -11.52 36.01
CA HIS A 1030 2.34 -11.41 34.87
C HIS A 1030 3.71 -10.86 35.26
N MET A 1031 3.80 -9.89 36.19
CA MET A 1031 5.09 -9.41 36.71
C MET A 1031 5.95 -10.50 37.36
N GLN A 1032 5.34 -11.55 37.90
CA GLN A 1032 6.01 -12.67 38.56
C GLN A 1032 6.24 -13.86 37.63
N GLY A 1033 5.38 -14.00 36.61
CA GLY A 1033 5.46 -15.01 35.56
C GLY A 1033 6.12 -14.45 34.31
N ASP A 1034 5.29 -14.06 33.33
CA ASP A 1034 5.69 -13.75 31.96
C ASP A 1034 6.64 -12.58 31.80
N LEU A 1035 6.51 -11.59 32.68
CA LEU A 1035 7.30 -10.37 32.69
C LEU A 1035 8.28 -10.34 33.87
N SER A 1036 8.67 -11.51 34.40
CA SER A 1036 9.65 -11.57 35.49
C SER A 1036 11.03 -11.06 35.06
N ALA A 1037 11.80 -10.51 36.01
CA ALA A 1037 13.15 -9.99 35.73
C ALA A 1037 14.05 -11.07 35.11
N GLU A 1038 13.97 -12.30 35.64
CA GLU A 1038 14.65 -13.48 35.12
C GLU A 1038 14.35 -13.71 33.63
N ARG A 1039 13.07 -13.68 33.23
CA ARG A 1039 12.67 -13.92 31.84
C ARG A 1039 13.14 -12.81 30.90
N ILE A 1040 13.00 -11.55 31.31
CA ILE A 1040 13.43 -10.41 30.50
C ILE A 1040 14.95 -10.43 30.32
N LEU A 1041 15.70 -10.67 31.40
CA LEU A 1041 17.16 -10.80 31.35
C LEU A 1041 17.60 -11.98 30.49
N HIS A 1042 16.92 -13.12 30.57
CA HIS A 1042 17.18 -14.27 29.72
C HIS A 1042 16.93 -13.94 28.24
N ALA A 1043 15.82 -13.29 27.91
CA ALA A 1043 15.52 -12.87 26.54
C ALA A 1043 16.60 -11.91 26.00
N VAL A 1044 17.01 -10.90 26.79
CA VAL A 1044 18.10 -9.97 26.44
C VAL A 1044 19.41 -10.73 26.22
N GLN A 1045 19.78 -11.64 27.13
CA GLN A 1045 21.00 -12.44 27.00
C GLN A 1045 20.99 -13.31 25.75
N ALA A 1046 19.87 -13.98 25.46
CA ALA A 1046 19.72 -14.83 24.29
C ALA A 1046 19.88 -14.02 23.00
N LYS A 1047 19.26 -12.83 22.89
CA LYS A 1047 19.41 -11.97 21.71
C LYS A 1047 20.80 -11.35 21.60
N GLN A 1048 21.44 -10.97 22.71
CA GLN A 1048 22.83 -10.53 22.69
C GLN A 1048 23.73 -11.62 22.13
N THR A 1049 23.68 -12.82 22.71
CA THR A 1049 24.51 -13.97 22.32
C THR A 1049 24.36 -14.29 20.84
N ALA A 1050 23.13 -14.22 20.33
CA ALA A 1050 22.84 -14.49 18.93
C ALA A 1050 23.32 -13.37 17.99
N LEU A 1051 23.32 -12.09 18.38
CA LEU A 1051 23.74 -10.97 17.51
C LEU A 1051 25.25 -10.71 17.54
N GLU A 1052 25.87 -10.88 18.69
CA GLU A 1052 27.24 -10.47 19.00
C GLU A 1052 28.30 -10.89 17.97
N PRO A 1053 28.28 -12.11 17.38
CA PRO A 1053 29.29 -12.52 16.39
C PRO A 1053 29.39 -11.63 15.14
N GLU A 1054 28.32 -10.93 14.76
CA GLU A 1054 28.28 -10.10 13.55
C GLU A 1054 28.21 -8.59 13.83
N MET A 1055 28.01 -8.18 15.09
CA MET A 1055 27.75 -6.78 15.43
C MET A 1055 28.91 -5.85 15.07
N THR A 1056 30.17 -6.28 15.23
CA THR A 1056 31.33 -5.48 14.81
C THR A 1056 31.26 -5.13 13.33
N ARG A 1057 30.95 -6.11 12.47
CA ARG A 1057 30.86 -5.89 11.02
C ARG A 1057 29.65 -5.03 10.65
N HIS A 1058 28.52 -5.20 11.34
CA HIS A 1058 27.35 -4.33 11.20
C HIS A 1058 27.67 -2.88 11.54
N ILE A 1059 28.33 -2.64 12.68
CA ILE A 1059 28.69 -1.30 13.16
C ILE A 1059 29.65 -0.62 12.18
N LEU A 1060 30.71 -1.32 11.75
CA LEU A 1060 31.66 -0.78 10.77
C LEU A 1060 30.99 -0.37 9.44
N ARG A 1061 29.95 -1.09 9.00
CA ARG A 1061 29.25 -0.79 7.75
C ARG A 1061 28.41 0.49 7.83
N TRP A 1062 27.83 0.79 9.00
CA TRP A 1062 26.78 1.80 9.16
C TRP A 1062 27.15 2.97 10.08
N ARG A 1063 28.25 2.87 10.83
CA ARG A 1063 28.76 3.96 11.66
C ARG A 1063 29.07 5.19 10.81
N LYS A 1064 29.16 6.32 11.49
CA LYS A 1064 29.58 7.58 10.89
C LYS A 1064 30.93 7.47 10.19
N ASP A 1065 31.04 8.13 9.05
CA ASP A 1065 32.29 8.21 8.29
C ASP A 1065 33.23 9.23 8.96
N VAL A 1066 34.28 8.70 9.59
CA VAL A 1066 35.26 9.50 10.33
C VAL A 1066 36.01 10.45 9.41
N ASP A 1067 36.30 10.03 8.17
CA ASP A 1067 37.05 10.83 7.21
C ASP A 1067 36.18 11.96 6.65
N ALA A 1068 34.90 11.68 6.39
CA ALA A 1068 33.92 12.70 5.98
C ALA A 1068 33.71 13.77 7.09
N ILE A 1069 33.60 13.34 8.35
CA ILE A 1069 33.51 14.27 9.50
C ILE A 1069 34.77 15.11 9.63
N ALA A 1070 35.96 14.50 9.51
CA ALA A 1070 37.24 15.20 9.57
C ALA A 1070 37.40 16.22 8.43
N GLN A 1071 36.77 15.98 7.28
CA GLN A 1071 36.71 16.88 6.13
C GLN A 1071 35.60 17.96 6.25
N GLY A 1072 34.87 18.00 7.36
CA GLY A 1072 33.84 19.00 7.63
C GLY A 1072 32.48 18.70 7.00
N GLU A 1073 32.27 17.49 6.47
CA GLU A 1073 30.96 17.07 5.96
C GLU A 1073 29.99 16.87 7.13
N LYS A 1074 28.81 17.51 7.02
CA LYS A 1074 27.73 17.30 7.98
C LYS A 1074 27.06 15.97 7.68
N GLU A 1075 27.61 14.88 8.20
CA GLU A 1075 26.91 13.60 8.09
C GLU A 1075 25.57 13.67 8.83
N GLY A 1076 24.50 13.29 8.12
CA GLY A 1076 23.13 13.43 8.60
C GLY A 1076 22.84 12.57 9.82
N ASN A 1077 21.69 12.80 10.46
CA ASN A 1077 21.24 12.06 11.64
C ASN A 1077 20.78 10.60 11.30
N TRP A 1078 21.30 10.01 10.22
CA TRP A 1078 20.79 8.81 9.54
C TRP A 1078 21.74 7.60 9.58
N SER A 1079 23.01 7.82 9.95
CA SER A 1079 23.98 6.77 10.25
C SER A 1079 23.84 6.21 11.67
N LEU A 1080 24.50 5.08 11.91
CA LEU A 1080 24.53 4.41 13.19
C LEU A 1080 25.42 5.22 14.13
N PRO A 1081 24.94 5.58 15.33
CA PRO A 1081 25.71 6.42 16.25
C PRO A 1081 26.72 5.63 17.11
N LEU A 1082 26.83 4.31 16.91
CA LEU A 1082 27.75 3.44 17.64
C LEU A 1082 29.10 3.38 16.91
N TRP A 1083 30.20 3.50 17.64
CA TRP A 1083 31.55 3.48 17.06
C TRP A 1083 32.15 2.09 16.97
N ASP A 1084 31.87 1.26 17.98
CA ASP A 1084 32.40 -0.08 18.15
C ASP A 1084 31.46 -0.98 18.97
N ILE A 1085 31.94 -2.19 19.25
CA ILE A 1085 31.19 -3.20 19.99
C ILE A 1085 30.93 -2.81 21.46
N TYR A 1086 31.78 -2.00 22.09
CA TYR A 1086 31.63 -1.60 23.49
C TYR A 1086 30.47 -0.62 23.66
N ASP A 1087 30.29 0.31 22.72
CA ASP A 1087 29.11 1.18 22.67
C ASP A 1087 27.82 0.36 22.59
N TRP A 1088 27.82 -0.70 21.78
CA TRP A 1088 26.69 -1.61 21.68
C TRP A 1088 26.45 -2.36 22.99
N HIS A 1089 27.49 -2.91 23.63
CA HIS A 1089 27.37 -3.55 24.95
C HIS A 1089 26.81 -2.60 26.01
N GLU A 1090 27.17 -1.31 25.99
CA GLU A 1090 26.59 -0.30 26.88
C GLU A 1090 25.08 -0.14 26.66
N GLN A 1091 24.63 -0.15 25.40
CA GLN A 1091 23.20 -0.14 25.08
C GLN A 1091 22.50 -1.40 25.60
N VAL A 1092 23.12 -2.59 25.48
CA VAL A 1092 22.56 -3.83 26.04
C VAL A 1092 22.49 -3.77 27.57
N ARG A 1093 23.52 -3.22 28.23
CA ARG A 1093 23.54 -3.02 29.69
C ARG A 1093 22.35 -2.18 30.17
N LYS A 1094 21.97 -1.12 29.43
CA LYS A 1094 20.79 -0.29 29.76
C LYS A 1094 19.48 -1.10 29.80
N LEU A 1095 19.31 -2.09 28.91
CA LEU A 1095 18.15 -2.98 28.95
C LEU A 1095 18.17 -3.86 30.20
N ARG A 1096 19.33 -4.40 30.58
CA ARG A 1096 19.50 -5.22 31.80
C ARG A 1096 19.23 -4.43 33.07
N ASP A 1097 19.76 -3.20 33.16
CA ASP A 1097 19.55 -2.32 34.31
C ASP A 1097 18.07 -1.97 34.46
N PHE A 1098 17.39 -1.66 33.35
CA PHE A 1098 15.94 -1.44 33.34
C PHE A 1098 15.20 -2.68 33.85
N ALA A 1099 15.46 -3.84 33.26
CA ALA A 1099 14.80 -5.10 33.60
C ALA A 1099 14.99 -5.48 35.07
N SER A 1100 16.19 -5.26 35.62
CA SER A 1100 16.53 -5.61 37.02
C SER A 1100 15.86 -4.68 38.04
N SER A 1101 15.51 -3.45 37.64
CA SER A 1101 15.00 -2.42 38.56
C SER A 1101 13.49 -2.18 38.42
N ARG A 1102 12.85 -2.61 37.32
CA ARG A 1102 11.47 -2.23 36.97
C ARG A 1102 10.43 -2.71 37.98
N HIS A 1103 10.53 -3.96 38.44
CA HIS A 1103 9.47 -4.60 39.24
C HIS A 1103 9.10 -3.84 40.51
N GLU A 1104 10.08 -3.47 41.33
CA GLU A 1104 9.79 -2.79 42.62
C GLU A 1104 9.17 -1.41 42.42
N HIS A 1105 9.53 -0.70 41.34
CA HIS A 1105 8.85 0.54 40.96
C HIS A 1105 7.40 0.29 40.56
N VAL A 1106 7.12 -0.72 39.74
CA VAL A 1106 5.74 -1.03 39.29
C VAL A 1106 4.86 -1.50 40.45
N TRP A 1107 5.38 -2.30 41.39
CA TRP A 1107 4.69 -2.60 42.65
C TRP A 1107 4.29 -1.31 43.40
N GLY A 1108 5.21 -0.36 43.51
CA GLY A 1108 4.94 0.95 44.10
C GLY A 1108 3.91 1.78 43.32
N HIS A 1109 3.94 1.73 41.98
CA HIS A 1109 2.98 2.42 41.12
C HIS A 1109 1.56 1.90 41.32
N LEU A 1110 1.39 0.58 41.40
CA LEU A 1110 0.06 -0.03 41.61
C LEU A 1110 -0.53 0.33 42.97
N ARG A 1111 0.29 0.28 44.03
CA ARG A 1111 -0.15 0.69 45.37
C ARG A 1111 -0.65 2.11 45.39
N LYS A 1112 0.07 3.04 44.75
CA LYS A 1112 -0.31 4.44 44.69
C LYS A 1112 -1.55 4.66 43.83
N ALA A 1113 -1.61 4.02 42.66
CA ALA A 1113 -2.70 4.20 41.69
C ALA A 1113 -4.04 3.70 42.21
N PHE A 1114 -4.04 2.58 42.94
CA PHE A 1114 -5.27 1.92 43.39
C PHE A 1114 -5.45 1.90 44.91
N LEU A 1115 -4.65 2.68 45.65
CA LEU A 1115 -4.68 2.79 47.11
C LEU A 1115 -4.58 1.43 47.82
N LEU A 1116 -3.60 0.62 47.40
CA LEU A 1116 -3.45 -0.76 47.88
C LEU A 1116 -2.49 -0.85 49.07
N ASP A 1117 -2.82 -1.77 49.97
CA ASP A 1117 -1.98 -2.17 51.10
C ASP A 1117 -0.68 -2.86 50.64
N LYS A 1118 0.15 -3.24 51.61
CA LYS A 1118 1.37 -4.00 51.32
C LYS A 1118 1.00 -5.38 50.78
N PRO A 1119 1.73 -5.91 49.78
CA PRO A 1119 1.49 -7.24 49.29
C PRO A 1119 1.88 -8.30 50.33
N ALA A 1120 1.22 -9.46 50.26
CA ALA A 1120 1.49 -10.65 51.04
C ALA A 1120 1.72 -11.86 50.12
N ILE A 1121 2.25 -12.95 50.68
CA ILE A 1121 2.54 -14.19 49.97
C ILE A 1121 1.41 -15.20 50.17
N LEU A 1122 0.78 -15.62 49.08
CA LEU A 1122 -0.03 -16.82 49.02
C LEU A 1122 0.88 -18.01 48.69
N THR A 1123 0.82 -19.06 49.50
CA THR A 1123 1.46 -20.35 49.23
C THR A 1123 0.39 -21.44 49.13
N LEU A 1124 0.45 -22.31 48.12
CA LEU A 1124 -0.37 -23.53 48.07
C LEU A 1124 0.49 -24.71 48.50
N ALA A 1125 0.14 -25.29 49.64
CA ALA A 1125 0.80 -26.48 50.16
C ALA A 1125 0.33 -27.70 49.37
N ASP A 1126 1.27 -28.32 48.67
CA ASP A 1126 1.03 -29.49 47.82
C ASP A 1126 2.05 -30.60 48.13
N PRO A 1127 2.08 -31.12 49.38
CA PRO A 1127 3.12 -32.06 49.82
C PRO A 1127 3.14 -33.35 49.01
N ASP A 1128 1.98 -33.75 48.48
CA ASP A 1128 1.81 -34.99 47.73
C ASP A 1128 1.81 -34.78 46.20
N SER A 1129 2.16 -33.58 45.72
CA SER A 1129 2.17 -33.22 44.28
C SER A 1129 0.87 -33.53 43.54
N ARG A 1130 -0.28 -33.23 44.17
CA ARG A 1130 -1.62 -33.48 43.64
C ARG A 1130 -2.20 -32.28 42.88
N ILE A 1131 -1.57 -31.11 42.94
CA ILE A 1131 -1.95 -29.96 42.10
C ILE A 1131 -1.28 -30.08 40.73
N HIS A 1132 -2.10 -30.16 39.67
CA HIS A 1132 -1.65 -30.10 38.28
C HIS A 1132 -1.35 -28.65 37.86
N SER A 1133 -2.30 -27.75 38.09
CA SER A 1133 -2.15 -26.32 37.80
C SER A 1133 -2.89 -25.47 38.84
N ALA A 1134 -2.41 -24.25 39.02
CA ALA A 1134 -3.08 -23.25 39.85
C ALA A 1134 -2.99 -21.88 39.19
N GLU A 1135 -4.07 -21.11 39.24
CA GLU A 1135 -4.24 -19.86 38.51
C GLU A 1135 -4.92 -18.81 39.37
N ILE A 1136 -4.54 -17.55 39.20
CA ILE A 1136 -5.21 -16.40 39.78
C ILE A 1136 -5.74 -15.54 38.65
N GLU A 1137 -7.06 -15.32 38.64
CA GLU A 1137 -7.75 -14.60 37.57
C GLU A 1137 -7.41 -15.16 36.17
N GLY A 1138 -7.21 -16.47 36.04
CA GLY A 1138 -6.83 -17.13 34.79
C GLY A 1138 -5.35 -16.98 34.38
N VAL A 1139 -4.49 -16.47 35.27
CA VAL A 1139 -3.04 -16.38 35.04
C VAL A 1139 -2.30 -17.40 35.92
N PRO A 1140 -1.41 -18.26 35.37
CA PRO A 1140 -0.76 -19.32 36.13
C PRO A 1140 0.11 -18.84 37.30
N ILE A 1141 0.07 -19.58 38.41
CA ILE A 1141 1.00 -19.44 39.55
C ILE A 1141 2.28 -20.22 39.26
N LYS A 1142 3.45 -19.59 39.43
CA LYS A 1142 4.75 -20.27 39.25
C LYS A 1142 5.03 -21.22 40.43
N LYS A 1143 5.41 -22.47 40.11
CA LYS A 1143 5.95 -23.44 41.09
C LYS A 1143 7.47 -23.23 41.19
N THR A 1144 7.97 -22.82 42.36
CA THR A 1144 9.41 -22.60 42.61
C THR A 1144 9.85 -23.47 43.77
N GLY A 1145 10.91 -24.28 43.58
CA GLY A 1145 11.39 -25.20 44.63
C GLY A 1145 10.32 -26.20 45.11
N GLY A 1146 9.40 -26.61 44.24
CA GLY A 1146 8.29 -27.51 44.58
C GLY A 1146 7.07 -26.83 45.22
N VAL A 1147 7.14 -25.53 45.50
CA VAL A 1147 6.07 -24.77 46.18
C VAL A 1147 5.39 -23.82 45.19
N TRP A 1148 4.06 -23.84 45.17
CA TRP A 1148 3.26 -22.86 44.43
C TRP A 1148 3.15 -21.58 45.27
N SER A 1149 3.60 -20.45 44.75
CA SER A 1149 3.57 -19.19 45.49
C SER A 1149 3.32 -17.98 44.62
N ALA A 1150 2.56 -17.01 45.12
CA ALA A 1150 2.33 -15.72 44.48
C ALA A 1150 2.33 -14.57 45.50
N ARG A 1151 3.04 -13.48 45.19
CA ARG A 1151 2.97 -12.20 45.90
C ARG A 1151 1.79 -11.40 45.38
N LEU A 1152 0.85 -10.99 46.24
CA LEU A 1152 -0.42 -10.39 45.84
C LEU A 1152 -0.80 -9.25 46.79
N PHE A 1153 -1.57 -8.28 46.32
CA PHE A 1153 -2.08 -7.21 47.18
C PHE A 1153 -3.17 -7.73 48.12
N THR A 1154 -3.08 -7.36 49.40
CA THR A 1154 -4.04 -7.78 50.41
C THR A 1154 -5.36 -7.02 50.29
N GLY A 1155 -6.44 -7.62 50.81
CA GLY A 1155 -7.77 -7.00 50.87
C GLY A 1155 -8.51 -6.89 49.53
N GLN A 1156 -7.95 -7.46 48.45
CA GLN A 1156 -8.58 -7.51 47.14
C GLN A 1156 -9.08 -8.93 46.84
N PRO A 1157 -10.40 -9.17 46.71
CA PRO A 1157 -10.95 -10.44 46.24
C PRO A 1157 -10.35 -10.85 44.89
N MET A 1158 -10.09 -12.14 44.72
CA MET A 1158 -9.56 -12.73 43.49
C MET A 1158 -10.17 -14.10 43.22
N GLN A 1159 -10.26 -14.48 41.96
CA GLN A 1159 -10.60 -15.85 41.58
C GLN A 1159 -9.34 -16.73 41.67
N LEU A 1160 -9.37 -17.75 42.52
CA LEU A 1160 -8.32 -18.76 42.64
C LEU A 1160 -8.84 -20.09 42.06
N THR A 1161 -8.24 -20.55 40.98
CA THR A 1161 -8.54 -21.85 40.37
C THR A 1161 -7.40 -22.81 40.66
N ILE A 1162 -7.71 -23.98 41.20
CA ILE A 1162 -6.76 -25.09 41.35
C ILE A 1162 -7.31 -26.27 40.59
N GLN A 1163 -6.53 -26.80 39.66
CA GLN A 1163 -6.82 -28.05 38.97
C GLN A 1163 -5.94 -29.15 39.57
N PRO A 1164 -6.55 -30.17 40.23
CA PRO A 1164 -5.83 -31.36 40.65
C PRO A 1164 -5.39 -32.22 39.45
N HIS A 1165 -4.42 -33.11 39.66
CA HIS A 1165 -4.14 -34.20 38.74
C HIS A 1165 -5.34 -35.14 38.57
N ASP A 1166 -5.39 -35.85 37.43
CA ASP A 1166 -6.41 -36.86 37.16
C ASP A 1166 -6.55 -37.88 38.30
N GLY A 1167 -7.79 -38.25 38.64
CA GLY A 1167 -8.11 -39.11 39.77
C GLY A 1167 -8.26 -38.37 41.12
N TRP A 1168 -8.04 -37.05 41.19
CA TRP A 1168 -8.20 -36.27 42.42
C TRP A 1168 -9.23 -35.13 42.28
N GLU A 1169 -9.95 -34.84 43.34
CA GLU A 1169 -10.76 -33.62 43.50
C GLU A 1169 -10.46 -32.90 44.80
N ILE A 1170 -10.73 -31.60 44.86
CA ILE A 1170 -10.62 -30.82 46.10
C ILE A 1170 -11.88 -31.10 46.92
N ALA A 1171 -11.71 -31.81 48.03
CA ALA A 1171 -12.79 -32.18 48.94
C ALA A 1171 -13.03 -31.12 50.03
N GLY A 1172 -12.07 -30.21 50.24
CA GLY A 1172 -12.15 -29.18 51.25
C GLY A 1172 -10.82 -28.48 51.50
N TRP A 1173 -10.75 -27.72 52.58
CA TRP A 1173 -9.56 -26.95 52.97
C TRP A 1173 -9.32 -27.11 54.47
N LYS A 1174 -8.05 -27.27 54.86
CA LYS A 1174 -7.69 -27.49 56.27
C LYS A 1174 -7.72 -26.21 57.13
N ASN A 1175 -7.82 -25.01 56.53
CA ASN A 1175 -7.63 -23.73 57.21
C ASN A 1175 -8.87 -22.82 57.05
N ASP A 1176 -9.13 -21.94 58.05
CA ASP A 1176 -10.31 -21.04 58.15
C ASP A 1176 -10.42 -19.91 57.09
N ASN A 1177 -9.53 -19.85 56.10
CA ASN A 1177 -9.51 -18.84 55.03
C ASN A 1177 -9.60 -19.49 53.64
N ALA A 1178 -10.43 -20.51 53.47
CA ALA A 1178 -10.67 -21.14 52.17
C ALA A 1178 -11.27 -20.17 51.14
N PRO A 1179 -11.04 -20.38 49.82
CA PRO A 1179 -11.88 -19.80 48.79
C PRO A 1179 -13.36 -20.14 49.05
N ASP A 1180 -14.25 -19.20 48.78
CA ASP A 1180 -15.68 -19.41 48.90
C ASP A 1180 -16.21 -20.37 47.80
N PRO A 1181 -17.50 -20.79 47.83
CA PRO A 1181 -18.07 -21.67 46.81
C PRO A 1181 -17.97 -21.13 45.38
N ASP A 1182 -17.90 -19.81 45.20
CA ASP A 1182 -17.73 -19.13 43.91
C ASP A 1182 -16.26 -18.99 43.50
N ARG A 1183 -15.34 -19.62 44.27
CA ARG A 1183 -13.88 -19.61 44.10
C ARG A 1183 -13.23 -18.24 44.30
N LEU A 1184 -13.91 -17.33 45.01
CA LEU A 1184 -13.33 -16.06 45.41
C LEU A 1184 -12.51 -16.23 46.69
N PHE A 1185 -11.30 -15.68 46.67
CA PHE A 1185 -10.35 -15.71 47.78
C PHE A 1185 -9.85 -14.30 48.06
N THR A 1186 -9.71 -13.93 49.34
CA THR A 1186 -9.15 -12.63 49.73
C THR A 1186 -7.94 -12.85 50.64
N LEU A 1187 -6.76 -12.49 50.14
CA LEU A 1187 -5.53 -12.56 50.92
C LEU A 1187 -5.49 -11.40 51.93
N LYS A 1188 -5.28 -11.70 53.22
CA LYS A 1188 -5.15 -10.67 54.28
C LYS A 1188 -3.71 -10.50 54.77
N THR A 1189 -3.00 -11.61 54.88
CA THR A 1189 -1.60 -11.71 55.33
C THR A 1189 -0.94 -12.86 54.57
N ASP A 1190 0.35 -13.10 54.82
CA ASP A 1190 1.00 -14.31 54.33
C ASP A 1190 0.18 -15.53 54.75
N THR A 1191 -0.22 -16.34 53.76
CA THR A 1191 -1.19 -17.43 53.94
C THR A 1191 -0.73 -18.66 53.18
N ALA A 1192 -0.66 -19.79 53.88
CA ALA A 1192 -0.47 -21.09 53.26
C ALA A 1192 -1.82 -21.81 53.16
N LEU A 1193 -2.40 -21.90 51.97
CA LEU A 1193 -3.60 -22.71 51.73
C LEU A 1193 -3.22 -24.18 51.61
N ARG A 1194 -3.99 -25.04 52.27
CA ARG A 1194 -3.81 -26.48 52.30
C ARG A 1194 -5.06 -27.14 51.72
N PRO A 1195 -5.15 -27.32 50.39
CA PRO A 1195 -6.24 -28.06 49.78
C PRO A 1195 -6.23 -29.50 50.30
N GLN A 1196 -7.42 -30.01 50.64
CA GLN A 1196 -7.62 -31.40 50.96
C GLN A 1196 -8.14 -32.10 49.72
N PHE A 1197 -7.44 -33.14 49.29
CA PHE A 1197 -7.82 -33.92 48.12
C PHE A 1197 -8.55 -35.18 48.55
N ALA A 1198 -9.64 -35.49 47.87
CA ALA A 1198 -10.22 -36.82 47.87
C ALA A 1198 -9.95 -37.49 46.52
N GLU A 1199 -9.87 -38.81 46.54
CA GLU A 1199 -9.93 -39.58 45.30
C GLU A 1199 -11.26 -39.30 44.63
N ARG A 1200 -11.16 -38.89 43.37
CA ARG A 1200 -12.32 -38.62 42.54
C ARG A 1200 -13.00 -39.96 42.33
N SER A 1201 -14.26 -40.06 42.73
CA SER A 1201 -15.07 -41.24 42.48
C SER A 1201 -15.39 -41.30 40.99
N GLN A 1202 -14.47 -41.86 40.21
CA GLN A 1202 -14.53 -41.86 38.76
C GLN A 1202 -14.59 -43.26 38.19
N LEU A 1203 -15.30 -43.34 37.07
CA LEU A 1203 -15.21 -44.40 36.10
C LEU A 1203 -14.24 -43.95 35.00
N ARG A 1204 -13.16 -44.69 34.77
CA ARG A 1204 -12.17 -44.43 33.72
C ARG A 1204 -12.50 -45.27 32.50
N ILE A 1205 -12.78 -44.65 31.36
CA ILE A 1205 -12.94 -45.38 30.10
C ILE A 1205 -11.55 -45.81 29.60
N THR A 1206 -11.37 -47.11 29.37
CA THR A 1206 -10.12 -47.70 28.88
C THR A 1206 -10.14 -47.91 27.37
N SER A 1207 -11.31 -48.16 26.78
CA SER A 1207 -11.48 -48.18 25.32
C SER A 1207 -12.92 -47.91 24.88
N VAL A 1208 -13.08 -47.49 23.62
CA VAL A 1208 -14.38 -47.34 22.95
C VAL A 1208 -14.28 -48.00 21.59
N GLU A 1209 -15.12 -49.00 21.34
CA GLU A 1209 -15.16 -49.75 20.09
C GLU A 1209 -16.56 -49.70 19.49
N GLN A 1210 -16.66 -49.49 18.18
CA GLN A 1210 -17.94 -49.58 17.49
C GLN A 1210 -18.15 -51.01 16.99
N SER A 1211 -19.27 -51.62 17.41
CA SER A 1211 -19.68 -52.95 16.96
C SER A 1211 -20.43 -52.91 15.63
N ASP A 1212 -20.47 -54.05 14.92
CA ASP A 1212 -21.05 -54.18 13.58
C ASP A 1212 -22.54 -53.77 13.48
N ASP A 1213 -23.26 -53.77 14.61
CA ASP A 1213 -24.67 -53.35 14.71
C ASP A 1213 -24.86 -51.83 14.95
N GLY A 1214 -23.75 -51.08 14.93
CA GLY A 1214 -23.68 -49.65 15.14
C GLY A 1214 -23.66 -49.21 16.60
N ALA A 1215 -23.73 -50.13 17.57
CA ALA A 1215 -23.61 -49.78 18.99
C ALA A 1215 -22.16 -49.51 19.38
N MET A 1216 -21.94 -48.57 20.29
CA MET A 1216 -20.65 -48.34 20.93
C MET A 1216 -20.52 -49.24 22.16
N GLN A 1217 -19.42 -49.97 22.22
CA GLN A 1217 -18.96 -50.76 23.35
C GLN A 1217 -17.92 -49.94 24.11
N ILE A 1218 -18.20 -49.63 25.37
CA ILE A 1218 -17.34 -48.80 26.21
C ILE A 1218 -16.77 -49.68 27.31
N VAL A 1219 -15.46 -49.84 27.31
CA VAL A 1219 -14.72 -50.56 28.34
C VAL A 1219 -14.27 -49.55 29.39
N TYR A 1220 -14.45 -49.88 30.66
CA TYR A 1220 -14.16 -48.99 31.76
C TYR A 1220 -13.64 -49.70 33.01
N GLU A 1221 -12.93 -48.94 33.84
CA GLU A 1221 -12.48 -49.33 35.17
C GLU A 1221 -13.14 -48.41 36.21
N GLN A 1222 -13.71 -49.00 37.26
CA GLN A 1222 -14.30 -48.27 38.38
C GLN A 1222 -13.20 -47.93 39.40
N LEU A 1223 -12.86 -46.64 39.51
CA LEU A 1223 -11.79 -46.13 40.37
C LEU A 1223 -12.27 -45.60 41.73
N GLY A 1224 -13.59 -45.59 42.00
CA GLY A 1224 -14.13 -45.13 43.28
C GLY A 1224 -15.46 -45.76 43.69
N THR A 1225 -15.97 -45.37 44.86
CA THR A 1225 -17.09 -46.08 45.55
C THR A 1225 -18.49 -45.64 45.14
N LYS A 1226 -18.65 -44.53 44.41
CA LYS A 1226 -19.97 -44.09 43.94
C LYS A 1226 -20.45 -44.95 42.78
N ALA A 1227 -21.74 -45.27 42.79
CA ALA A 1227 -22.37 -45.94 41.67
C ALA A 1227 -22.44 -44.99 40.46
N HIS A 1228 -22.41 -45.55 39.25
CA HIS A 1228 -22.51 -44.79 38.02
C HIS A 1228 -23.74 -45.22 37.23
N ARG A 1229 -24.31 -44.32 36.45
CA ARG A 1229 -25.39 -44.64 35.52
C ARG A 1229 -25.17 -43.93 34.19
N VAL A 1230 -25.64 -44.53 33.12
CA VAL A 1230 -25.60 -43.97 31.78
C VAL A 1230 -26.96 -43.37 31.47
N GLU A 1231 -26.95 -42.12 31.05
CA GLU A 1231 -28.15 -41.39 30.64
C GLU A 1231 -28.02 -40.98 29.18
N VAL A 1232 -29.15 -40.91 28.47
CA VAL A 1232 -29.22 -40.48 27.07
C VAL A 1232 -30.08 -39.23 26.92
N SER A 1233 -29.75 -38.44 25.90
CA SER A 1233 -30.50 -37.24 25.54
C SER A 1233 -30.60 -37.09 24.03
N ALA A 1234 -31.70 -36.50 23.56
CA ALA A 1234 -31.84 -36.05 22.18
C ALA A 1234 -31.30 -34.62 21.96
N ASN A 1235 -31.18 -33.80 23.01
CA ASN A 1235 -31.01 -32.35 22.91
C ASN A 1235 -30.05 -31.72 23.95
N LEU A 1236 -29.33 -32.53 24.75
CA LEU A 1236 -28.44 -32.11 25.84
C LEU A 1236 -29.12 -31.45 27.06
N THR A 1237 -30.42 -31.18 27.01
CA THR A 1237 -31.17 -30.57 28.12
C THR A 1237 -31.99 -31.59 28.90
N ASP A 1238 -32.61 -32.55 28.19
CA ASP A 1238 -33.47 -33.57 28.80
C ASP A 1238 -32.76 -34.92 28.80
N TRP A 1239 -32.42 -35.40 29.99
CA TRP A 1239 -31.65 -36.63 30.19
C TRP A 1239 -32.54 -37.73 30.78
N THR A 1240 -32.49 -38.91 30.18
CA THR A 1240 -33.23 -40.09 30.64
C THR A 1240 -32.26 -41.22 30.96
N LEU A 1241 -32.53 -41.94 32.05
CA LEU A 1241 -31.73 -43.09 32.45
C LEU A 1241 -31.79 -44.17 31.38
N ALA A 1242 -30.64 -44.59 30.88
CA ALA A 1242 -30.50 -45.70 29.92
C ALA A 1242 -30.14 -47.01 30.64
N GLN A 1243 -29.16 -46.97 31.55
CA GLN A 1243 -28.74 -48.12 32.35
C GLN A 1243 -27.97 -47.67 33.60
N GLU A 1244 -27.92 -48.52 34.63
CA GLU A 1244 -27.01 -48.34 35.76
C GLU A 1244 -25.79 -49.25 35.58
N LEU A 1245 -24.63 -48.78 36.03
CA LEU A 1245 -23.36 -49.49 35.92
C LEU A 1245 -23.03 -50.14 37.27
N PRO A 1246 -22.64 -51.42 37.29
CA PRO A 1246 -22.35 -52.15 38.52
C PRO A 1246 -21.17 -51.53 39.30
N ALA A 1247 -21.34 -51.39 40.61
CA ALA A 1247 -20.30 -50.92 41.52
C ALA A 1247 -19.34 -52.07 41.89
N ALA A 1248 -18.39 -52.38 41.01
CA ALA A 1248 -17.34 -53.37 41.29
C ALA A 1248 -15.95 -52.70 41.30
N LEU A 1249 -15.53 -52.24 42.48
CA LEU A 1249 -14.22 -51.62 42.71
C LEU A 1249 -13.08 -52.58 42.37
N GLY A 1250 -12.12 -52.14 41.56
CA GLY A 1250 -10.87 -52.87 41.33
C GLY A 1250 -10.97 -54.19 40.54
N GLN A 1251 -12.11 -54.45 39.86
CA GLN A 1251 -12.17 -55.50 38.83
C GLN A 1251 -11.59 -54.99 37.51
N ALA A 1252 -10.86 -55.88 36.79
CA ALA A 1252 -10.38 -55.61 35.45
C ALA A 1252 -11.52 -55.27 34.48
N ASP A 1253 -11.26 -54.32 33.56
CA ASP A 1253 -12.06 -53.88 32.41
C ASP A 1253 -13.52 -54.39 32.37
N GLN A 1254 -14.43 -53.60 32.93
CA GLN A 1254 -15.88 -53.78 32.78
C GLN A 1254 -16.34 -53.19 31.45
N THR A 1255 -17.52 -53.58 30.97
CA THR A 1255 -18.01 -53.10 29.68
C THR A 1255 -19.49 -52.81 29.71
N PHE A 1256 -19.91 -51.73 29.03
CA PHE A 1256 -21.30 -51.51 28.71
C PHE A 1256 -21.49 -51.15 27.23
N ARG A 1257 -22.71 -51.33 26.72
CA ARG A 1257 -23.05 -51.04 25.32
C ARG A 1257 -24.13 -49.97 25.25
N ILE A 1258 -24.00 -49.09 24.27
CA ILE A 1258 -24.99 -48.05 24.01
C ILE A 1258 -25.20 -47.84 22.52
N LYS A 1259 -26.46 -47.70 22.11
CA LYS A 1259 -26.82 -47.42 20.72
C LYS A 1259 -27.25 -45.96 20.59
N ILE A 1260 -26.50 -45.20 19.79
CA ILE A 1260 -26.82 -43.82 19.46
C ILE A 1260 -27.54 -43.84 18.11
N ASP A 1261 -28.82 -43.48 18.12
CA ASP A 1261 -29.67 -43.44 16.93
C ASP A 1261 -30.03 -41.98 16.65
N SER A 1262 -29.67 -41.52 15.45
CA SER A 1262 -29.93 -40.16 14.96
C SER A 1262 -31.43 -39.85 14.81
N ASN A 1263 -32.33 -40.83 14.95
CA ASN A 1263 -33.78 -40.68 14.79
C ASN A 1263 -34.59 -40.38 16.08
N ARG A 1264 -34.09 -39.48 16.93
CA ARG A 1264 -34.84 -38.64 17.92
C ARG A 1264 -35.06 -39.10 19.36
N ARG A 1265 -34.36 -40.11 19.89
CA ARG A 1265 -34.43 -40.44 21.35
C ARG A 1265 -33.08 -40.55 22.09
N ALA A 1266 -31.96 -40.80 21.41
CA ALA A 1266 -30.65 -40.93 22.05
C ALA A 1266 -29.53 -40.49 21.08
N CYS A 1267 -29.33 -39.17 20.95
CA CYS A 1267 -28.24 -38.59 20.14
C CYS A 1267 -26.96 -38.38 20.95
N PHE A 1268 -27.11 -38.21 22.26
CA PHE A 1268 -26.03 -37.99 23.22
C PHE A 1268 -26.16 -38.97 24.36
N PHE A 1269 -25.04 -39.31 25.00
CA PHE A 1269 -25.05 -40.01 26.28
C PHE A 1269 -24.07 -39.37 27.26
N ARG A 1270 -24.30 -39.57 28.55
CA ARG A 1270 -23.40 -39.19 29.63
C ARG A 1270 -23.34 -40.29 30.68
N ILE A 1271 -22.23 -40.37 31.40
CA ILE A 1271 -22.08 -41.24 32.56
C ILE A 1271 -22.12 -40.34 33.80
N VAL A 1272 -23.04 -40.62 34.72
CA VAL A 1272 -23.30 -39.80 35.90
C VAL A 1272 -23.00 -40.63 37.14
N ALA A 1273 -22.14 -40.11 38.02
CA ALA A 1273 -21.96 -40.67 39.36
C ALA A 1273 -23.15 -40.26 40.25
N PHE A 1274 -23.68 -41.20 41.03
CA PHE A 1274 -24.76 -40.94 41.97
C PHE A 1274 -24.43 -41.48 43.38
N PRO A 1275 -25.04 -40.90 44.44
CA PRO A 1275 -24.78 -41.30 45.82
C PRO A 1275 -25.11 -42.76 46.11
#